data_AF-A0A6B1DTK0-F1
#
_entry.id   AF-A0A6B1DTK0-F1
#
_cell.length_a   1.000
_cell.length_b   1.000
_cell.length_c   1.000
_cell.angle_alpha   90.00
_cell.angle_beta   90.00
_cell.angle_gamma   90.00
#
_symmetry.space_group_name_H-M   'P 1'
#
loop_
_entity.id
_entity.type
_entity.pdbx_description
1 polymer ?
#
loop_
_entity_poly.entity_id
_entity_poly.type
_entity_poly.pdbx_seq_one_letter_code
_entity_poly.pdbx_strand_id
1 'polypeptide(L)'
;MEDTESKRQAKQEVSPFRLVHDGARIRARKRLYATATPRIYTSAAQSRAAANRALEIYSMDDARVYGPVFHRMQFSEAIEGGWLTDYKVIILTLKPDQVSVPLENYLAREKETGLNLEYAVKLLGCWDALADPEGFLSDRNVTGDQHNPLLRAITFTNTIKVSRMVETHWQDVLEAVRQQTGEEHRESLLPLEVAHVDGTQNSLDRQRKLAWLKKAEADGHAGCRVLTNARCLTEGVDVPALDAVLFLAPRKSQVDVVQAVGRVMRRAQGKEMGYIILPVVISEDEDPTAALDNNKTFQVVWSVLRALRSHDDRFDLEINSLDLNRKPPDRIVVVNGNGNGDGNGNDGPPTVQLNLDLVYKIPPGAIYAKVVEKCGDRKYWPQWAEDVARIADRIRVRVTGLIDNPGRITLRRDFQRFLADLRRTLHRELGEDDVVSMIAQHLVTGPVFQALFADYDFAALNPVSRALNRLVELLETEGLENETRDLEPFYASVRQRARALDNAEARQKVLLELYERFFAVALKKDAERLGIVYTPVEVVDFILHSADHALRQHFGRRLTDEDVHVLDPFTGTGTFIVRLLQNPELIRDADLARKFTSELHANEIVLLAYYIAAINIEEAYHGRRGMESEYEPFEGIALTDTFNLGEGEGQFPESLPVNSRRVRRQQASPIQVIAGNPPYSVGQRNALDENPNVSYPHLARRVRETYVERSPANLRASLYDSYKMALRWASDRIGEQGVVAFVTNGSFIDGNAEAGLRACLADEFSHLYVFNLRGNIRGNIRSHGNMPGEGGNVFDVTVSVAIVVLVRDPAHQGACRIHYRDIGDYLSREQKLQVVRNSGSIAGIADWHSIQPDEHHDWLDQRDPGYQVFMALGSKVAKSGNDSKLNVAIRYYSSGLKTNGDAWLYASEREVLAQRVQNMIAFYEDRRRQVEVGQISVDVATRNDAPNRFKWHGDLRDRFRRNQALGFQPDQLRTSMYRPFVKQHVYFDAILVQRRYQLPTMFPTPTAPNQVIGVTGKGETAGFSALITNITPDLHVIAGAQWFSRWRYEARDPDSPDAWAQTDDGGLDTVLGYRRVDNITDWCLQQFRTQYPNEHITKDDIWHYVYGLLHAPDYRERYRADLSKDLPRIPFAPDFGAFRDAGAALAALHLGYETCAEYDLQVDINGAGDSVYLLGDKKMQWGGTKKALDRSILHVTPTVTLRGIPDAAHAYVVNGRTPLEWAVDRLHIRRGKESGIVNDPNTWFADNPAGLVSHLRRLMHVSVETSRIVDALPPALAA
;
A
#
# COMPACT_ATOMS: atom_id res chain seq x y z
N MET A 1 -32.94 -41.39 32.95
CA MET A 1 -32.13 -41.62 31.73
C MET A 1 -30.67 -41.51 32.11
N GLU A 2 -30.22 -42.50 32.89
CA GLU A 2 -28.81 -42.87 32.97
C GLU A 2 -28.53 -43.79 31.78
N ASP A 3 -27.26 -43.83 31.35
CA ASP A 3 -26.66 -44.85 30.48
C ASP A 3 -26.72 -44.66 28.96
N THR A 4 -26.12 -43.58 28.44
CA THR A 4 -25.63 -43.60 27.03
C THR A 4 -24.37 -42.77 26.72
N GLU A 5 -23.86 -41.95 27.64
CA GLU A 5 -22.59 -41.21 27.42
C GLU A 5 -21.34 -41.97 27.90
N SER A 6 -21.50 -43.06 28.65
CA SER A 6 -20.39 -43.86 29.20
C SER A 6 -19.70 -44.78 28.19
N LYS A 7 -20.24 -44.96 26.97
CA LYS A 7 -19.73 -45.93 25.97
C LYS A 7 -19.07 -45.33 24.72
N ARG A 8 -18.89 -44.00 24.63
CA ARG A 8 -18.11 -43.35 23.55
C ARG A 8 -16.71 -42.87 23.97
N GLN A 9 -16.26 -43.18 25.19
CA GLN A 9 -14.86 -43.03 25.64
C GLN A 9 -14.04 -44.33 25.47
N ALA A 10 -14.32 -45.13 24.44
CA ALA A 10 -13.54 -46.32 24.14
C ALA A 10 -12.48 -46.03 23.05
N LYS A 11 -11.22 -45.98 23.48
CA LYS A 11 -9.97 -46.11 22.71
C LYS A 11 -9.67 -45.06 21.63
N GLN A 12 -9.28 -43.86 22.05
CA GLN A 12 -8.21 -43.14 21.33
C GLN A 12 -6.87 -43.74 21.77
N GLU A 13 -6.26 -44.58 20.95
CA GLU A 13 -4.87 -45.01 21.16
C GLU A 13 -3.97 -43.77 21.11
N VAL A 14 -3.48 -43.35 22.28
CA VAL A 14 -2.45 -42.33 22.40
C VAL A 14 -1.19 -42.89 21.73
N SER A 15 -0.69 -42.20 20.70
CA SER A 15 0.55 -42.59 20.00
C SER A 15 1.67 -42.92 21.01
N PRO A 16 2.42 -44.01 20.82
CA PRO A 16 3.51 -44.40 21.74
C PRO A 16 4.50 -43.27 22.03
N PHE A 17 4.74 -42.38 21.06
CA PHE A 17 5.60 -41.20 21.19
C PHE A 17 5.06 -40.12 22.13
N ARG A 18 3.78 -40.15 22.49
CA ARG A 18 3.15 -39.20 23.43
C ARG A 18 3.17 -39.70 24.88
N LEU A 19 3.22 -41.02 25.08
CA LEU A 19 3.23 -41.63 26.42
C LEU A 19 4.44 -41.17 27.24
N VAL A 20 5.55 -40.83 26.58
CA VAL A 20 6.80 -40.37 27.23
C VAL A 20 6.64 -39.02 27.94
N HIS A 21 5.61 -38.22 27.65
CA HIS A 21 5.35 -36.94 28.32
C HIS A 21 4.39 -37.08 29.50
N ASP A 22 3.63 -38.17 29.58
CA ASP A 22 2.65 -38.39 30.64
C ASP A 22 3.34 -38.97 31.90
N GLY A 23 3.45 -38.14 32.95
CA GLY A 23 4.06 -38.53 34.23
C GLY A 23 3.22 -39.55 35.02
N ALA A 24 1.91 -39.64 34.75
CA ALA A 24 1.02 -40.61 35.39
C ALA A 24 1.18 -42.00 34.77
N ARG A 25 1.44 -42.08 33.45
CA ARG A 25 1.65 -43.35 32.73
C ARG A 25 3.09 -43.84 32.77
N ILE A 26 4.08 -42.96 32.63
CA ILE A 26 5.51 -43.31 32.70
C ILE A 26 6.16 -42.51 33.83
N ARG A 27 6.19 -43.08 35.03
CA ARG A 27 6.78 -42.42 36.21
C ARG A 27 8.30 -42.27 36.02
N ALA A 28 8.80 -41.04 36.09
CA ALA A 28 10.24 -40.74 36.02
C ALA A 28 10.57 -39.54 36.93
N ARG A 29 11.73 -39.56 37.60
CA ARG A 29 12.19 -38.44 38.45
C ARG A 29 12.75 -37.27 37.63
N LYS A 30 13.35 -37.58 36.48
CA LYS A 30 13.88 -36.63 35.49
C LYS A 30 13.72 -37.25 34.10
N ARG A 31 13.56 -36.42 33.07
CA ARG A 31 13.53 -36.83 31.66
C ARG A 31 14.52 -35.97 30.89
N LEU A 32 15.34 -36.60 30.07
CA LEU A 32 16.30 -35.96 29.18
C LEU A 32 15.84 -36.22 27.75
N TYR A 33 15.65 -35.17 26.97
CA TYR A 33 15.28 -35.26 25.56
C TYR A 33 16.50 -34.88 24.71
N ALA A 34 16.87 -35.78 23.81
CA ALA A 34 17.98 -35.57 22.88
C ALA A 34 17.47 -35.70 21.45
N THR A 35 17.88 -34.78 20.57
CA THR A 35 17.57 -34.81 19.15
C THR A 35 18.66 -34.10 18.35
N ALA A 36 18.90 -34.54 17.12
CA ALA A 36 19.69 -33.81 16.13
C ALA A 36 18.82 -32.87 15.28
N THR A 37 17.50 -33.10 15.25
CA THR A 37 16.53 -32.27 14.53
C THR A 37 15.34 -31.98 15.45
N PRO A 38 15.26 -30.82 16.12
CA PRO A 38 14.04 -30.44 16.80
C PRO A 38 12.92 -30.34 15.74
N ARG A 39 11.80 -31.05 15.94
CA ARG A 39 10.68 -31.00 14.99
C ARG A 39 10.02 -29.61 15.06
N ILE A 40 10.37 -28.74 14.12
CA ILE A 40 9.68 -27.47 13.92
C ILE A 40 8.50 -27.75 12.98
N TYR A 41 7.27 -27.70 13.51
CA TYR A 41 6.08 -27.87 12.69
C TYR A 41 5.79 -26.59 11.89
N THR A 42 5.49 -26.73 10.59
CA THR A 42 5.00 -25.61 9.79
C THR A 42 3.70 -25.05 10.36
N SER A 43 3.49 -23.74 10.27
CA SER A 43 2.27 -23.06 10.74
C SER A 43 0.98 -23.65 10.17
N ALA A 44 0.98 -24.14 8.92
CA ALA A 44 -0.17 -24.83 8.32
C ALA A 44 -0.56 -26.15 9.04
N ALA A 45 0.42 -26.86 9.61
CA ALA A 45 0.19 -28.06 10.41
C ALA A 45 -0.34 -27.72 11.81
N GLN A 46 0.16 -26.63 12.40
CA GLN A 46 -0.34 -26.10 13.68
C GLN A 46 -1.79 -25.59 13.54
N SER A 47 -2.14 -24.92 12.44
CA SER A 47 -3.51 -24.46 12.18
C SER A 47 -4.49 -25.63 11.92
N ARG A 48 -4.06 -26.69 11.20
CA ARG A 48 -4.87 -27.91 11.02
C ARG A 48 -5.08 -28.67 12.34
N ALA A 49 -4.10 -28.65 13.23
CA ALA A 49 -4.20 -29.21 14.58
C ALA A 49 -5.12 -28.37 15.49
N ALA A 50 -5.03 -27.04 15.45
CA ALA A 50 -5.93 -26.16 16.20
C ALA A 50 -7.40 -26.29 15.77
N ALA A 51 -7.66 -26.53 14.48
CA ALA A 51 -9.00 -26.77 13.94
C ALA A 51 -9.58 -28.15 14.33
N ASN A 52 -8.73 -29.11 14.72
CA ASN A 52 -9.11 -30.47 15.06
C ASN A 52 -8.65 -30.76 16.50
N ARG A 53 -9.50 -30.50 17.51
CA ARG A 53 -9.20 -30.66 18.95
C ARG A 53 -8.66 -32.06 19.36
N ALA A 54 -8.68 -33.05 18.47
CA ALA A 54 -8.12 -34.39 18.66
C ALA A 54 -6.61 -34.51 18.30
N LEU A 55 -5.99 -33.48 17.74
CA LEU A 55 -4.58 -33.48 17.32
C LEU A 55 -3.77 -32.42 18.10
N GLU A 56 -3.47 -32.66 19.38
CA GLU A 56 -2.41 -31.90 20.05
C GLU A 56 -1.04 -32.26 19.42
N ILE A 57 -0.33 -31.23 18.95
CA ILE A 57 1.02 -31.31 18.41
C ILE A 57 1.95 -30.61 19.41
N TYR A 58 2.94 -31.33 19.94
CA TYR A 58 3.98 -30.75 20.81
C TYR A 58 5.18 -30.30 19.98
N SER A 59 5.62 -29.05 20.14
CA SER A 59 6.93 -28.55 19.67
C SER A 59 7.96 -28.70 20.79
N MET A 60 9.22 -29.00 20.44
CA MET A 60 10.32 -29.04 21.41
C MET A 60 10.70 -27.65 21.97
N ASP A 61 10.09 -26.59 21.44
CA ASP A 61 10.21 -25.22 21.97
C ASP A 61 9.41 -25.01 23.26
N ASP A 62 8.46 -25.90 23.59
CA ASP A 62 7.71 -25.79 24.85
C ASP A 62 8.54 -26.34 26.02
N ALA A 63 9.26 -25.43 26.68
CA ALA A 63 10.06 -25.72 27.86
C ALA A 63 9.24 -26.31 29.02
N ARG A 64 7.91 -26.17 29.04
CA ARG A 64 7.05 -26.79 30.06
C ARG A 64 6.93 -28.31 29.88
N VAL A 65 7.12 -28.80 28.65
CA VAL A 65 7.02 -30.23 28.30
C VAL A 65 8.41 -30.87 28.19
N TYR A 66 9.35 -30.19 27.54
CA TYR A 66 10.68 -30.73 27.24
C TYR A 66 11.78 -30.26 28.21
N GLY A 67 11.52 -29.25 29.03
CA GLY A 67 12.54 -28.58 29.83
C GLY A 67 13.42 -27.62 29.00
N PRO A 68 14.29 -26.84 29.64
CA PRO A 68 15.22 -25.96 28.94
C PRO A 68 16.31 -26.77 28.23
N VAL A 69 16.83 -26.22 27.12
CA VAL A 69 18.03 -26.75 26.44
C VAL A 69 19.24 -26.48 27.33
N PHE A 70 19.83 -27.53 27.90
CA PHE A 70 21.02 -27.41 28.76
C PHE A 70 22.34 -27.53 27.97
N HIS A 71 22.31 -28.09 26.76
CA HIS A 71 23.46 -28.20 25.86
C HIS A 71 22.98 -28.29 24.40
N ARG A 72 23.65 -27.60 23.49
CA ARG A 72 23.45 -27.66 22.05
C ARG A 72 24.83 -27.60 21.38
N MET A 73 25.10 -28.55 20.49
CA MET A 73 26.26 -28.53 19.61
C MET A 73 25.73 -28.31 18.19
N GLN A 74 26.13 -27.20 17.56
CA GLN A 74 25.69 -26.86 16.22
C GLN A 74 26.42 -27.71 15.18
N PHE A 75 25.83 -27.79 13.99
CA PHE A 75 26.42 -28.54 12.89
C PHE A 75 27.73 -27.91 12.40
N SER A 76 27.79 -26.59 12.33
CA SER A 76 29.00 -25.79 12.09
C SER A 76 30.13 -26.12 13.08
N GLU A 77 29.84 -26.06 14.37
CA GLU A 77 30.78 -26.37 15.47
C GLU A 77 31.35 -27.81 15.36
N ALA A 78 30.52 -28.76 14.93
CA ALA A 78 30.94 -30.15 14.77
C ALA A 78 31.91 -30.35 13.59
N ILE A 79 31.78 -29.58 12.50
CA ILE A 79 32.72 -29.62 11.37
C ILE A 79 34.01 -28.88 11.70
N GLU A 80 33.91 -27.67 12.27
CA GLU A 80 35.09 -26.88 12.68
C GLU A 80 35.91 -27.60 13.75
N GLY A 81 35.26 -28.30 14.68
CA GLY A 81 35.90 -29.15 15.68
C GLY A 81 36.46 -30.47 15.12
N GLY A 82 36.31 -30.73 13.82
CA GLY A 82 36.80 -31.94 13.17
C GLY A 82 36.06 -33.22 13.57
N TRP A 83 34.80 -33.12 14.03
CA TRP A 83 33.97 -34.27 14.40
C TRP A 83 33.17 -34.82 13.22
N LEU A 84 32.84 -33.97 12.24
CA LEU A 84 32.18 -34.32 10.98
C LEU A 84 32.99 -33.84 9.78
N THR A 85 32.78 -34.46 8.61
CA THR A 85 33.28 -33.96 7.32
C THR A 85 32.27 -33.01 6.69
N ASP A 86 32.73 -32.02 5.93
CA ASP A 86 31.82 -31.13 5.19
C ASP A 86 31.21 -31.83 3.96
N TYR A 87 30.25 -31.19 3.29
CA TYR A 87 29.48 -31.79 2.21
C TYR A 87 29.25 -30.86 1.01
N LYS A 88 28.98 -31.46 -0.15
CA LYS A 88 28.52 -30.80 -1.38
C LYS A 88 27.22 -31.42 -1.88
N VAL A 89 26.29 -30.58 -2.32
CA VAL A 89 25.05 -31.00 -3.00
C VAL A 89 25.23 -30.84 -4.51
N ILE A 90 25.21 -31.96 -5.23
CA ILE A 90 25.35 -32.01 -6.69
C ILE A 90 23.95 -32.20 -7.30
N ILE A 91 23.47 -31.20 -8.02
CA ILE A 91 22.22 -31.26 -8.80
C ILE A 91 22.59 -31.56 -10.25
N LEU A 92 22.23 -32.76 -10.73
CA LEU A 92 22.50 -33.21 -12.09
C LEU A 92 21.25 -33.00 -12.94
N THR A 93 21.29 -32.08 -13.90
CA THR A 93 20.20 -31.86 -14.85
C THR A 93 20.45 -32.63 -16.14
N LEU A 94 19.73 -33.73 -16.35
CA LEU A 94 20.00 -34.72 -17.39
C LEU A 94 18.98 -34.64 -18.55
N LYS A 95 19.46 -34.81 -19.79
CA LYS A 95 18.64 -34.92 -21.00
C LYS A 95 18.65 -36.36 -21.57
N PRO A 96 17.53 -36.84 -22.15
CA PRO A 96 17.40 -38.23 -22.59
C PRO A 96 17.89 -38.55 -24.02
N ASP A 97 18.25 -37.55 -24.82
CA ASP A 97 18.54 -37.60 -26.26
C ASP A 97 19.62 -38.62 -26.67
N GLN A 98 20.75 -38.66 -25.97
CA GLN A 98 21.92 -39.49 -26.30
C GLN A 98 21.83 -40.94 -25.79
N VAL A 99 20.88 -41.24 -24.89
CA VAL A 99 20.80 -42.50 -24.14
C VAL A 99 19.81 -43.50 -24.75
N SER A 100 18.89 -43.00 -25.58
CA SER A 100 17.80 -43.81 -26.16
C SER A 100 18.29 -44.86 -27.16
N VAL A 101 19.26 -44.51 -28.01
CA VAL A 101 19.78 -45.37 -29.10
C VAL A 101 20.62 -46.56 -28.58
N PRO A 102 21.58 -46.41 -27.65
CA PRO A 102 22.30 -47.55 -27.06
C PRO A 102 21.42 -48.52 -26.25
N LEU A 103 20.32 -48.01 -25.68
CA LEU A 103 19.45 -48.76 -24.76
C LEU A 103 18.13 -49.22 -25.38
N GLU A 104 17.96 -49.11 -26.70
CA GLU A 104 16.70 -49.42 -27.40
C GLU A 104 16.19 -50.84 -27.07
N ASN A 105 17.09 -51.83 -27.03
CA ASN A 105 16.76 -53.22 -26.66
C ASN A 105 16.28 -53.39 -25.21
N TYR A 106 16.77 -52.56 -24.28
CA TYR A 106 16.39 -52.59 -22.87
C TYR A 106 15.10 -51.81 -22.61
N LEU A 107 14.92 -50.68 -23.31
CA LEU A 107 13.72 -49.85 -23.27
C LEU A 107 12.52 -50.54 -23.93
N ALA A 108 12.74 -51.31 -25.01
CA ALA A 108 11.69 -52.11 -25.66
C ALA A 108 11.08 -53.18 -24.72
N ARG A 109 11.80 -53.56 -23.66
CA ARG A 109 11.35 -54.54 -22.64
C ARG A 109 10.89 -53.88 -21.34
N GLU A 110 10.56 -52.58 -21.34
CA GLU A 110 10.14 -51.82 -20.15
C GLU A 110 9.03 -52.52 -19.34
N LYS A 111 8.06 -53.16 -20.00
CA LYS A 111 6.97 -53.89 -19.32
C LYS A 111 7.46 -55.12 -18.54
N GLU A 112 8.59 -55.72 -18.94
CA GLU A 112 9.22 -56.87 -18.31
C GLU A 112 10.24 -56.46 -17.23
N THR A 113 11.11 -55.47 -17.54
CA THR A 113 12.25 -55.06 -16.70
C THR A 113 11.91 -53.93 -15.71
N GLY A 114 10.93 -53.08 -16.05
CA GLY A 114 10.61 -51.86 -15.31
C GLY A 114 11.67 -50.75 -15.42
N LEU A 115 12.70 -50.92 -16.25
CA LEU A 115 13.69 -49.90 -16.56
C LEU A 115 13.14 -49.00 -17.67
N ASN A 116 12.83 -47.75 -17.33
CA ASN A 116 12.42 -46.74 -18.31
C ASN A 116 13.56 -45.77 -18.62
N LEU A 117 13.38 -44.92 -19.63
CA LEU A 117 14.38 -43.96 -20.09
C LEU A 117 14.80 -42.99 -18.97
N GLU A 118 13.85 -42.55 -18.14
CA GLU A 118 14.13 -41.67 -17.00
C GLU A 118 15.10 -42.30 -15.99
N TYR A 119 14.89 -43.57 -15.62
CA TYR A 119 15.79 -44.27 -14.70
C TYR A 119 17.13 -44.60 -15.35
N ALA A 120 17.17 -45.01 -16.61
CA ALA A 120 18.42 -45.28 -17.31
C ALA A 120 19.35 -44.05 -17.33
N VAL A 121 18.80 -42.89 -17.70
CA VAL A 121 19.52 -41.61 -17.72
C VAL A 121 20.00 -41.24 -16.31
N LYS A 122 19.16 -41.38 -15.28
CA LYS A 122 19.55 -41.11 -13.88
C LYS A 122 20.70 -42.00 -13.42
N LEU A 123 20.68 -43.30 -13.74
CA LEU A 123 21.72 -44.24 -13.32
C LEU A 123 23.07 -43.93 -13.97
N LEU A 124 23.04 -43.50 -15.23
CA LEU A 124 24.23 -43.08 -15.98
C LEU A 124 24.84 -41.80 -15.38
N GLY A 125 24.05 -40.74 -15.22
CA GLY A 125 24.54 -39.50 -14.60
C GLY A 125 25.00 -39.69 -13.14
N CYS A 126 24.37 -40.60 -12.41
CA CYS A 126 24.84 -40.99 -11.07
C CYS A 126 26.17 -41.74 -11.10
N TRP A 127 26.43 -42.58 -12.11
CA TRP A 127 27.70 -43.27 -12.25
C TRP A 127 28.83 -42.28 -12.55
N ASP A 128 28.60 -41.32 -13.46
CA ASP A 128 29.59 -40.27 -13.79
C ASP A 128 29.96 -39.47 -12.53
N ALA A 129 28.96 -39.03 -11.75
CA ALA A 129 29.19 -38.30 -10.51
C ALA A 129 29.85 -39.12 -9.39
N LEU A 130 29.82 -40.46 -9.46
CA LEU A 130 30.56 -41.34 -8.54
C LEU A 130 32.00 -41.58 -9.00
N ALA A 131 32.24 -41.61 -10.32
CA ALA A 131 33.55 -41.84 -10.91
C ALA A 131 34.47 -40.62 -10.79
N ASP A 132 33.94 -39.43 -11.05
CA ASP A 132 34.70 -38.19 -10.94
C ASP A 132 33.83 -37.05 -10.36
N PRO A 133 33.65 -37.02 -9.03
CA PRO A 133 32.81 -36.02 -8.38
C PRO A 133 33.36 -34.59 -8.45
N GLU A 134 34.65 -34.40 -8.79
CA GLU A 134 35.34 -33.10 -8.78
C GLU A 134 35.71 -32.58 -10.18
N GLY A 135 36.05 -33.45 -11.14
CA GLY A 135 36.17 -33.07 -12.55
C GLY A 135 34.82 -32.76 -13.21
N PHE A 136 33.71 -33.15 -12.58
CA PHE A 136 32.36 -32.64 -12.88
C PHE A 136 32.11 -31.20 -12.35
N LEU A 137 33.01 -30.62 -11.56
CA LEU A 137 32.85 -29.31 -10.89
C LEU A 137 33.71 -28.19 -11.49
N SER A 138 34.70 -28.50 -12.33
CA SER A 138 35.72 -27.53 -12.73
C SER A 138 35.47 -26.91 -14.12
N ASP A 139 35.06 -25.64 -14.11
CA ASP A 139 35.36 -24.64 -15.15
C ASP A 139 36.80 -24.08 -14.96
N ARG A 140 37.66 -24.81 -14.24
CA ARG A 140 39.02 -24.42 -13.86
C ARG A 140 40.01 -25.44 -14.37
N ASN A 141 40.88 -25.01 -15.28
CA ASN A 141 42.12 -25.69 -15.66
C ASN A 141 43.01 -25.92 -14.41
N VAL A 142 42.74 -26.96 -13.64
CA VAL A 142 43.67 -27.48 -12.62
C VAL A 142 44.35 -28.70 -13.21
N THR A 143 45.53 -28.47 -13.76
CA THR A 143 46.48 -29.49 -14.15
C THR A 143 46.97 -30.25 -12.91
N GLY A 144 46.77 -31.57 -12.84
CA GLY A 144 47.76 -32.45 -12.21
C GLY A 144 47.34 -33.41 -11.09
N ASP A 145 46.16 -33.31 -10.47
CA ASP A 145 45.79 -34.23 -9.37
C ASP A 145 44.87 -35.37 -9.82
N GLN A 146 45.29 -36.62 -9.55
CA GLN A 146 44.49 -37.82 -9.75
C GLN A 146 43.31 -37.80 -8.76
N HIS A 147 42.10 -37.47 -9.24
CA HIS A 147 40.90 -37.55 -8.40
C HIS A 147 40.55 -39.02 -8.10
N ASN A 148 40.33 -39.32 -6.82
CA ASN A 148 39.96 -40.67 -6.39
C ASN A 148 38.43 -40.87 -6.53
N PRO A 149 37.98 -41.96 -7.17
CA PRO A 149 36.56 -42.25 -7.29
C PRO A 149 35.91 -42.54 -5.94
N LEU A 150 34.60 -42.30 -5.83
CA LEU A 150 33.86 -42.57 -4.59
C LEU A 150 33.68 -44.07 -4.39
N LEU A 151 34.05 -44.59 -3.22
CA LEU A 151 34.11 -46.04 -2.97
C LEU A 151 32.79 -46.63 -2.46
N ARG A 152 32.01 -45.86 -1.69
CA ARG A 152 30.80 -46.34 -1.01
C ARG A 152 29.64 -45.37 -1.17
N ALA A 153 28.55 -45.86 -1.74
CA ALA A 153 27.32 -45.06 -1.85
C ALA A 153 26.05 -45.81 -1.47
N ILE A 154 25.03 -45.05 -1.07
CA ILE A 154 23.69 -45.57 -0.84
C ILE A 154 22.68 -44.85 -1.70
N THR A 155 21.82 -45.64 -2.35
CA THR A 155 20.78 -45.14 -3.22
C THR A 155 19.42 -45.30 -2.56
N PHE A 156 18.67 -44.19 -2.45
CA PHE A 156 17.34 -44.17 -1.87
C PHE A 156 16.27 -44.09 -2.96
N THR A 157 15.40 -45.11 -3.01
CA THR A 157 14.28 -45.20 -3.95
C THR A 157 12.92 -45.10 -3.23
N ASN A 158 11.82 -44.94 -3.98
CA ASN A 158 10.47 -44.83 -3.42
C ASN A 158 9.80 -46.19 -3.14
N THR A 159 10.20 -47.26 -3.85
CA THR A 159 9.58 -48.59 -3.81
C THR A 159 10.62 -49.70 -3.89
N ILE A 160 10.33 -50.87 -3.29
CA ILE A 160 11.20 -52.05 -3.36
C ILE A 160 11.40 -52.50 -4.82
N LYS A 161 10.36 -52.40 -5.66
CA LYS A 161 10.44 -52.74 -7.09
C LYS A 161 11.52 -51.95 -7.82
N VAL A 162 11.54 -50.62 -7.64
CA VAL A 162 12.57 -49.75 -8.25
C VAL A 162 13.94 -50.09 -7.67
N SER A 163 14.03 -50.32 -6.36
CA SER A 163 15.31 -50.68 -5.75
C SER A 163 15.90 -51.98 -6.32
N ARG A 164 15.10 -53.02 -6.54
CA ARG A 164 15.55 -54.28 -7.17
C ARG A 164 15.88 -54.12 -8.66
N MET A 165 15.10 -53.30 -9.37
CA MET A 165 15.37 -52.95 -10.77
C MET A 165 16.76 -52.33 -10.90
N VAL A 166 17.11 -51.41 -10.00
CA VAL A 166 18.43 -50.76 -9.95
C VAL A 166 19.55 -51.76 -9.65
N GLU A 167 19.37 -52.71 -8.73
CA GLU A 167 20.37 -53.78 -8.51
C GLU A 167 20.57 -54.66 -9.76
N THR A 168 19.49 -54.98 -10.46
CA THR A 168 19.52 -55.92 -11.60
C THR A 168 20.12 -55.28 -12.85
N HIS A 169 19.74 -54.04 -13.16
CA HIS A 169 19.95 -53.45 -14.48
C HIS A 169 20.94 -52.29 -14.53
N TRP A 170 21.52 -51.83 -13.42
CA TRP A 170 22.53 -50.75 -13.49
C TRP A 170 23.76 -51.19 -14.29
N GLN A 171 24.22 -52.43 -14.11
CA GLN A 171 25.31 -53.00 -14.91
C GLN A 171 24.93 -53.09 -16.39
N ASP A 172 23.71 -53.53 -16.70
CA ASP A 172 23.22 -53.63 -18.06
C ASP A 172 23.25 -52.26 -18.77
N VAL A 173 22.85 -51.19 -18.06
CA VAL A 173 22.89 -49.81 -18.58
C VAL A 173 24.33 -49.38 -18.88
N LEU A 174 25.27 -49.68 -17.98
CA LEU A 174 26.68 -49.35 -18.19
C LEU A 174 27.29 -50.15 -19.34
N GLU A 175 26.96 -51.44 -19.47
CA GLU A 175 27.51 -52.31 -20.51
C GLU A 175 26.98 -51.94 -21.90
N ALA A 176 25.70 -51.59 -22.01
CA ALA A 176 25.11 -51.13 -23.27
C ALA A 176 25.78 -49.84 -23.78
N VAL A 177 26.13 -48.95 -22.87
CA VAL A 177 26.86 -47.71 -23.18
C VAL A 177 28.34 -48.03 -23.49
N ARG A 178 28.99 -48.92 -22.72
CA ARG A 178 30.37 -49.40 -22.93
C ARG A 178 30.60 -50.01 -24.32
N GLN A 179 29.59 -50.65 -24.90
CA GLN A 179 29.69 -51.27 -26.21
C GLN A 179 29.79 -50.25 -27.36
N GLN A 180 29.40 -49.00 -27.13
CA GLN A 180 29.47 -47.92 -28.11
C GLN A 180 30.71 -47.02 -27.94
N THR A 181 31.45 -47.14 -26.83
CA THR A 181 32.70 -46.41 -26.57
C THR A 181 33.93 -47.16 -27.13
N GLY A 182 34.90 -46.44 -27.70
CA GLY A 182 36.10 -47.04 -28.34
C GLY A 182 36.94 -47.93 -27.40
N GLU A 183 37.68 -48.91 -27.97
CA GLU A 183 38.43 -49.93 -27.21
C GLU A 183 39.42 -49.34 -26.17
N GLU A 184 40.02 -48.17 -26.42
CA GLU A 184 40.97 -47.51 -25.52
C GLU A 184 40.36 -47.00 -24.19
N HIS A 185 39.03 -46.81 -24.12
CA HIS A 185 38.35 -46.29 -22.91
C HIS A 185 37.70 -47.39 -22.05
N ARG A 186 37.80 -48.67 -22.45
CA ARG A 186 37.12 -49.78 -21.76
C ARG A 186 37.79 -50.20 -20.45
N GLU A 187 39.11 -50.13 -20.35
CA GLU A 187 39.87 -50.58 -19.18
C GLU A 187 39.93 -49.56 -18.03
N SER A 188 39.45 -48.34 -18.27
CA SER A 188 39.63 -47.21 -17.35
C SER A 188 38.36 -46.84 -16.56
N LEU A 189 37.20 -47.39 -16.93
CA LEU A 189 35.89 -47.14 -16.29
C LEU A 189 35.81 -47.71 -14.86
N LEU A 190 35.31 -46.89 -13.92
CA LEU A 190 35.04 -47.30 -12.54
C LEU A 190 34.20 -48.59 -12.49
N PRO A 191 34.76 -49.70 -11.96
CA PRO A 191 33.99 -50.90 -11.66
C PRO A 191 32.90 -50.56 -10.64
N LEU A 192 31.64 -50.87 -10.96
CA LEU A 192 30.51 -50.65 -10.06
C LEU A 192 30.00 -52.01 -9.58
N GLU A 193 29.70 -52.17 -8.29
CA GLU A 193 28.97 -53.32 -7.77
C GLU A 193 27.70 -52.81 -7.07
N VAL A 194 26.53 -53.36 -7.40
CA VAL A 194 25.25 -52.92 -6.83
C VAL A 194 24.59 -54.06 -6.08
N ALA A 195 24.12 -53.79 -4.86
CA ALA A 195 23.31 -54.73 -4.08
C ALA A 195 22.06 -54.05 -3.52
N HIS A 196 20.98 -54.80 -3.31
CA HIS A 196 19.70 -54.31 -2.81
C HIS A 196 19.42 -54.75 -1.37
N VAL A 197 18.82 -53.87 -0.55
CA VAL A 197 18.29 -54.25 0.76
C VAL A 197 16.88 -53.70 0.99
N ASP A 198 16.00 -54.51 1.58
CA ASP A 198 14.61 -54.13 1.92
C ASP A 198 14.13 -54.69 3.28
N GLY A 199 12.87 -54.41 3.63
CA GLY A 199 12.25 -54.87 4.87
C GLY A 199 11.83 -56.34 4.91
N THR A 200 11.86 -57.04 3.77
CA THR A 200 11.54 -58.48 3.66
C THR A 200 12.74 -59.37 4.00
N GLN A 201 13.96 -58.82 3.95
CA GLN A 201 15.18 -59.51 4.35
C GLN A 201 15.36 -59.48 5.89
N ASN A 202 15.83 -60.60 6.45
CA ASN A 202 16.10 -60.72 7.89
C ASN A 202 17.32 -59.88 8.31
N SER A 203 17.54 -59.76 9.62
CA SER A 203 18.64 -58.97 10.19
C SER A 203 20.03 -59.46 9.77
N LEU A 204 20.21 -60.77 9.59
CA LEU A 204 21.49 -61.37 9.20
C LEU A 204 21.85 -60.99 7.76
N ASP A 205 20.89 -61.07 6.83
CA ASP A 205 21.10 -60.70 5.43
C ASP A 205 21.37 -59.19 5.28
N ARG A 206 20.67 -58.37 6.06
CA ARG A 206 20.94 -56.92 6.13
C ARG A 206 22.35 -56.62 6.65
N GLN A 207 22.79 -57.28 7.72
CA GLN A 207 24.14 -57.12 8.25
C GLN A 207 25.22 -57.59 7.26
N ARG A 208 24.98 -58.69 6.54
CA ARG A 208 25.88 -59.16 5.46
C ARG A 208 26.07 -58.12 4.37
N LYS A 209 24.97 -57.49 3.90
CA LYS A 209 25.02 -56.45 2.87
C LYS A 209 25.68 -55.15 3.35
N LEU A 210 25.46 -54.77 4.61
CA LEU A 210 26.16 -53.62 5.22
C LEU A 210 27.66 -53.91 5.43
N ALA A 211 28.02 -55.13 5.81
CA ALA A 211 29.41 -55.56 5.90
C ALA A 211 30.10 -55.60 4.52
N TRP A 212 29.38 -56.05 3.48
CA TRP A 212 29.86 -55.97 2.09
C TRP A 212 30.14 -54.54 1.65
N LEU A 213 29.24 -53.59 1.96
CA LEU A 213 29.46 -52.17 1.70
C LEU A 213 30.68 -51.62 2.47
N LYS A 214 30.85 -52.02 3.73
CA LYS A 214 31.99 -51.60 4.56
C LYS A 214 33.34 -52.13 4.07
N LYS A 215 33.37 -53.35 3.50
CA LYS A 215 34.60 -54.01 3.01
C LYS A 215 35.26 -53.32 1.80
N ALA A 216 34.59 -52.37 1.14
CA ALA A 216 35.18 -51.62 0.03
C ALA A 216 36.53 -50.97 0.41
N GLU A 217 36.69 -50.58 1.68
CA GLU A 217 37.89 -49.91 2.22
C GLU A 217 39.02 -50.89 2.60
N ALA A 218 38.71 -52.17 2.86
CA ALA A 218 39.65 -53.13 3.44
C ALA A 218 40.37 -54.04 2.42
N ASP A 219 39.78 -54.23 1.23
CA ASP A 219 40.27 -55.19 0.23
C ASP A 219 41.10 -54.52 -0.90
N GLY A 220 41.41 -53.21 -0.81
CA GLY A 220 42.10 -52.48 -1.89
C GLY A 220 41.30 -52.46 -3.21
N HIS A 221 39.97 -52.55 -3.12
CA HIS A 221 39.08 -52.72 -4.26
C HIS A 221 39.07 -51.46 -5.14
N ALA A 222 39.39 -51.63 -6.43
CA ALA A 222 39.47 -50.53 -7.40
C ALA A 222 38.10 -50.04 -7.91
N GLY A 223 37.00 -50.30 -7.20
CA GLY A 223 35.62 -50.06 -7.66
C GLY A 223 34.67 -49.50 -6.59
N CYS A 224 33.51 -48.99 -7.02
CA CYS A 224 32.47 -48.41 -6.17
C CYS A 224 31.39 -49.44 -5.82
N ARG A 225 31.06 -49.56 -4.52
CA ARG A 225 29.94 -50.36 -4.03
C ARG A 225 28.73 -49.49 -3.72
N VAL A 226 27.59 -49.81 -4.34
CA VAL A 226 26.33 -49.10 -4.16
C VAL A 226 25.27 -50.01 -3.53
N LEU A 227 24.76 -49.61 -2.37
CA LEU A 227 23.66 -50.31 -1.71
C LEU A 227 22.34 -49.58 -1.96
N THR A 228 21.46 -50.13 -2.79
CA THR A 228 20.12 -49.57 -3.07
C THR A 228 19.09 -50.05 -2.06
N ASN A 229 18.22 -49.14 -1.61
CA ASN A 229 17.20 -49.47 -0.61
C ASN A 229 15.86 -48.75 -0.79
N ALA A 230 14.84 -49.30 -0.13
CA ALA A 230 13.53 -48.68 0.04
C ALA A 230 13.04 -48.80 1.50
N ARG A 231 13.18 -47.71 2.27
CA ARG A 231 12.65 -47.54 3.64
C ARG A 231 13.08 -48.60 4.68
N CYS A 232 14.24 -49.25 4.50
CA CYS A 232 14.75 -50.26 5.44
C CYS A 232 16.04 -49.86 6.17
N LEU A 233 16.75 -48.86 5.65
CA LEU A 233 17.94 -48.27 6.27
C LEU A 233 17.57 -46.96 6.98
N THR A 234 16.54 -46.98 7.81
CA THR A 234 16.07 -45.81 8.58
C THR A 234 16.76 -45.74 9.94
N GLU A 235 16.19 -44.99 10.90
CA GLU A 235 16.68 -44.85 12.27
C GLU A 235 16.91 -46.22 12.95
N GLY A 236 18.00 -46.33 13.73
CA GLY A 236 18.36 -47.54 14.48
C GLY A 236 19.17 -48.60 13.73
N VAL A 237 19.56 -48.36 12.47
CA VAL A 237 20.44 -49.26 11.70
C VAL A 237 21.84 -48.64 11.61
N ASP A 238 22.87 -49.35 12.09
CA ASP A 238 24.27 -48.91 11.97
C ASP A 238 24.78 -49.12 10.55
N VAL A 239 24.96 -47.99 9.83
CA VAL A 239 25.46 -47.93 8.46
C VAL A 239 26.88 -47.37 8.52
N PRO A 240 27.86 -47.95 7.80
CA PRO A 240 29.22 -47.40 7.76
C PRO A 240 29.25 -45.96 7.25
N ALA A 241 30.36 -45.25 7.48
CA ALA A 241 30.57 -43.94 6.85
C ALA A 241 30.52 -44.09 5.33
N LEU A 242 29.78 -43.19 4.67
CA LEU A 242 29.53 -43.21 3.23
C LEU A 242 30.26 -42.06 2.55
N ASP A 243 30.65 -42.25 1.30
CA ASP A 243 31.27 -41.20 0.48
C ASP A 243 30.18 -40.41 -0.26
N ALA A 244 29.11 -41.08 -0.72
CA ALA A 244 27.94 -40.45 -1.32
C ALA A 244 26.58 -41.02 -0.90
N VAL A 245 25.54 -40.19 -1.03
CA VAL A 245 24.13 -40.62 -1.01
C VAL A 245 23.41 -40.10 -2.25
N LEU A 246 22.63 -40.97 -2.89
CA LEU A 246 21.88 -40.68 -4.11
C LEU A 246 20.36 -40.75 -3.85
N PHE A 247 19.63 -39.71 -4.25
CA PHE A 247 18.17 -39.66 -4.13
C PHE A 247 17.50 -39.74 -5.51
N LEU A 248 17.13 -40.95 -5.94
CA LEU A 248 16.49 -41.16 -7.25
C LEU A 248 15.01 -40.80 -7.29
N ALA A 249 14.38 -40.60 -6.12
CA ALA A 249 12.95 -40.30 -5.98
C ALA A 249 12.67 -39.44 -4.73
N PRO A 250 11.58 -38.65 -4.72
CA PRO A 250 11.28 -37.74 -3.61
C PRO A 250 10.92 -38.48 -2.32
N ARG A 251 11.37 -37.93 -1.19
CA ARG A 251 11.04 -38.42 0.15
C ARG A 251 9.92 -37.58 0.76
N LYS A 252 8.95 -38.26 1.39
CA LYS A 252 7.84 -37.59 2.09
C LYS A 252 8.21 -37.09 3.50
N SER A 253 9.30 -37.60 4.09
CA SER A 253 9.74 -37.31 5.46
C SER A 253 11.06 -36.53 5.41
N GLN A 254 11.08 -35.32 5.98
CA GLN A 254 12.31 -34.53 6.12
C GLN A 254 13.30 -35.20 7.08
N VAL A 255 12.81 -35.85 8.14
CA VAL A 255 13.64 -36.55 9.12
C VAL A 255 14.43 -37.69 8.44
N ASP A 256 13.79 -38.43 7.53
CA ASP A 256 14.44 -39.52 6.79
C ASP A 256 15.59 -38.98 5.90
N VAL A 257 15.44 -37.77 5.35
CA VAL A 257 16.46 -37.13 4.52
C VAL A 257 17.65 -36.70 5.37
N VAL A 258 17.41 -36.02 6.50
CA VAL A 258 18.51 -35.60 7.40
C VAL A 258 19.29 -36.82 7.91
N GLN A 259 18.59 -37.90 8.30
CA GLN A 259 19.24 -39.13 8.75
C GLN A 259 20.04 -39.83 7.65
N ALA A 260 19.55 -39.81 6.41
CA ALA A 260 20.27 -40.34 5.26
C ALA A 260 21.55 -39.54 4.97
N VAL A 261 21.45 -38.21 5.00
CA VAL A 261 22.57 -37.30 4.75
C VAL A 261 23.60 -37.32 5.87
N GLY A 262 23.19 -37.39 7.14
CA GLY A 262 24.10 -37.43 8.28
C GLY A 262 25.09 -38.59 8.26
N ARG A 263 24.77 -39.68 7.54
CA ARG A 263 25.69 -40.82 7.32
C ARG A 263 26.86 -40.46 6.40
N VAL A 264 26.65 -39.53 5.49
CA VAL A 264 27.64 -38.96 4.56
C VAL A 264 28.48 -37.89 5.23
N MET A 265 28.13 -37.40 6.42
CA MET A 265 28.95 -36.44 7.16
C MET A 265 29.86 -37.11 8.20
N ARG A 266 29.73 -38.44 8.39
CA ARG A 266 30.62 -39.23 9.26
C ARG A 266 32.03 -39.26 8.67
N ARG A 267 33.05 -39.10 9.51
CA ARG A 267 34.46 -39.24 9.14
C ARG A 267 34.80 -40.68 8.75
N ALA A 268 35.67 -40.82 7.74
CA ALA A 268 36.29 -42.06 7.31
C ALA A 268 37.74 -41.79 6.88
N GLN A 269 38.57 -42.83 6.76
CA GLN A 269 39.96 -42.67 6.34
C GLN A 269 39.99 -42.25 4.86
N GLY A 270 40.77 -41.22 4.51
CA GLY A 270 40.89 -40.72 3.14
C GLY A 270 39.69 -39.91 2.62
N LYS A 271 38.70 -39.60 3.47
CA LYS A 271 37.52 -38.83 3.09
C LYS A 271 37.63 -37.36 3.50
N GLU A 272 37.64 -36.48 2.52
CA GLU A 272 37.67 -35.02 2.71
C GLU A 272 36.27 -34.40 2.71
N MET A 273 35.43 -34.80 1.74
CA MET A 273 34.09 -34.28 1.53
C MET A 273 33.05 -35.40 1.41
N GLY A 274 31.81 -35.10 1.81
CA GLY A 274 30.65 -35.95 1.58
C GLY A 274 29.77 -35.46 0.43
N TYR A 275 29.29 -36.36 -0.41
CA TYR A 275 28.54 -35.99 -1.63
C TYR A 275 27.05 -36.37 -1.57
N ILE A 276 26.18 -35.43 -1.92
CA ILE A 276 24.73 -35.64 -2.02
C ILE A 276 24.32 -35.43 -3.47
N ILE A 277 23.96 -36.52 -4.17
CA ILE A 277 23.74 -36.51 -5.62
C ILE A 277 22.23 -36.56 -5.91
N LEU A 278 21.74 -35.57 -6.67
CA LEU A 278 20.33 -35.35 -6.98
C LEU A 278 20.12 -35.31 -8.50
N PRO A 279 19.79 -36.44 -9.15
CA PRO A 279 19.57 -36.47 -10.59
C PRO A 279 18.14 -36.07 -10.96
N VAL A 280 18.02 -35.14 -11.90
CA VAL A 280 16.76 -34.56 -12.39
C VAL A 280 16.74 -34.67 -13.92
N VAL A 281 15.73 -35.34 -14.48
CA VAL A 281 15.57 -35.49 -15.94
C VAL A 281 14.59 -34.44 -16.45
N ILE A 282 14.96 -33.72 -17.51
CA ILE A 282 14.14 -32.67 -18.13
C ILE A 282 13.68 -33.14 -19.51
N SER A 283 12.39 -32.98 -19.80
CA SER A 283 11.79 -33.33 -21.10
C SER A 283 12.08 -32.27 -22.16
N GLU A 284 12.16 -32.67 -23.44
CA GLU A 284 12.54 -31.78 -24.55
C GLU A 284 11.51 -30.65 -24.84
N ASP A 285 10.21 -30.90 -24.59
CA ASP A 285 9.13 -29.93 -24.85
C ASP A 285 8.98 -28.87 -23.76
N GLU A 286 9.73 -28.95 -22.66
CA GLU A 286 9.58 -28.07 -21.50
C GLU A 286 10.70 -27.02 -21.45
N ASP A 287 10.33 -25.73 -21.42
CA ASP A 287 11.28 -24.65 -21.14
C ASP A 287 11.94 -24.89 -19.77
N PRO A 288 13.28 -24.95 -19.65
CA PRO A 288 13.97 -25.24 -18.39
C PRO A 288 13.64 -24.25 -17.28
N THR A 289 13.41 -22.97 -17.62
CA THR A 289 12.98 -21.97 -16.65
C THR A 289 11.55 -22.22 -16.17
N ALA A 290 10.65 -22.70 -17.03
CA ALA A 290 9.32 -23.16 -16.66
C ALA A 290 9.33 -24.50 -15.88
N ALA A 291 10.25 -25.41 -16.19
CA ALA A 291 10.40 -26.70 -15.51
C ALA A 291 10.76 -26.54 -14.02
N LEU A 292 11.48 -25.45 -13.66
CA LEU A 292 11.76 -25.10 -12.26
C LEU A 292 10.49 -24.79 -11.45
N ASP A 293 9.40 -24.40 -12.11
CA ASP A 293 8.09 -24.18 -11.47
C ASP A 293 7.20 -25.42 -11.44
N ASN A 294 7.53 -26.46 -12.20
CA ASN A 294 6.78 -27.71 -12.26
C ASN A 294 7.06 -28.60 -11.04
N ASN A 295 6.07 -28.75 -10.16
CA ASN A 295 6.21 -29.28 -8.80
C ASN A 295 6.53 -30.79 -8.70
N LYS A 296 6.55 -31.54 -9.82
CA LYS A 296 6.88 -32.98 -9.82
C LYS A 296 8.35 -33.26 -10.09
N THR A 297 8.97 -32.53 -11.01
CA THR A 297 10.34 -32.80 -11.51
C THR A 297 11.41 -32.43 -10.48
N PHE A 298 11.34 -31.23 -9.90
CA PHE A 298 12.32 -30.73 -8.91
C PHE A 298 11.92 -30.99 -7.44
N GLN A 299 10.88 -31.79 -7.21
CA GLN A 299 10.38 -32.04 -5.85
C GLN A 299 11.46 -32.63 -4.94
N VAL A 300 12.32 -33.50 -5.48
CA VAL A 300 13.42 -34.14 -4.73
C VAL A 300 14.40 -33.07 -4.24
N VAL A 301 14.81 -32.18 -5.13
CA VAL A 301 15.73 -31.08 -4.85
C VAL A 301 15.18 -30.21 -3.72
N TRP A 302 13.96 -29.69 -3.85
CA TRP A 302 13.36 -28.84 -2.82
C TRP A 302 13.15 -29.55 -1.48
N SER A 303 12.95 -30.87 -1.50
CA SER A 303 12.78 -31.65 -0.26
C SER A 303 14.12 -31.82 0.47
N VAL A 304 15.20 -32.05 -0.28
CA VAL A 304 16.54 -32.22 0.28
C VAL A 304 17.12 -30.89 0.77
N LEU A 305 17.04 -29.82 -0.03
CA LEU A 305 17.54 -28.50 0.37
C LEU A 305 16.83 -27.96 1.63
N ARG A 306 15.50 -28.15 1.75
CA ARG A 306 14.76 -27.76 2.97
C ARG A 306 15.16 -28.58 4.19
N ALA A 307 15.48 -29.87 4.01
CA ALA A 307 15.93 -30.72 5.09
C ALA A 307 17.33 -30.32 5.58
N LEU A 308 18.26 -30.04 4.66
CA LEU A 308 19.60 -29.53 4.96
C LEU A 308 19.53 -28.19 5.69
N ARG A 309 18.71 -27.26 5.20
CA ARG A 309 18.49 -25.94 5.80
C ARG A 309 18.03 -26.02 7.26
N SER A 310 17.22 -27.02 7.60
CA SER A 310 16.72 -27.18 8.97
C SER A 310 17.77 -27.75 9.94
N HIS A 311 18.95 -28.10 9.45
CA HIS A 311 19.99 -28.81 10.22
C HIS A 311 21.36 -28.13 10.15
N ASP A 312 21.71 -27.46 9.05
CA ASP A 312 22.95 -26.71 8.88
C ASP A 312 22.66 -25.21 8.89
N ASP A 313 23.07 -24.57 9.98
CA ASP A 313 22.97 -23.13 10.24
C ASP A 313 23.74 -22.29 9.21
N ARG A 314 24.84 -22.81 8.66
CA ARG A 314 25.61 -22.14 7.60
C ARG A 314 24.87 -22.18 6.28
N PHE A 315 24.22 -23.30 5.97
CA PHE A 315 23.43 -23.44 4.75
C PHE A 315 22.18 -22.55 4.79
N ASP A 316 21.53 -22.41 5.95
CA ASP A 316 20.44 -21.45 6.14
C ASP A 316 20.87 -19.99 5.86
N LEU A 317 22.06 -19.61 6.34
CA LEU A 317 22.68 -18.31 6.09
C LEU A 317 23.02 -18.08 4.60
N GLU A 318 23.61 -19.08 3.95
CA GLU A 318 23.92 -19.03 2.52
C GLU A 318 22.65 -18.81 1.69
N ILE A 319 21.57 -19.58 1.93
CA ILE A 319 20.32 -19.42 1.18
C ILE A 319 19.68 -18.03 1.36
N ASN A 320 19.71 -17.50 2.58
CA ASN A 320 19.10 -16.21 2.88
C ASN A 320 19.94 -15.01 2.36
N SER A 321 21.25 -15.20 2.12
CA SER A 321 22.12 -14.18 1.54
C SER A 321 22.18 -14.21 0.01
N LEU A 322 21.72 -15.29 -0.64
CA LEU A 322 21.70 -15.41 -2.11
C LEU A 322 20.93 -14.28 -2.83
N ASP A 323 19.81 -13.81 -2.27
CA ASP A 323 19.02 -12.69 -2.84
C ASP A 323 19.71 -11.32 -2.71
N LEU A 324 20.73 -11.24 -1.86
CA LEU A 324 21.38 -10.00 -1.45
C LEU A 324 22.79 -9.88 -2.07
N ASN A 325 23.57 -10.96 -2.11
CA ASN A 325 24.99 -10.92 -2.51
C ASN A 325 25.25 -11.39 -3.95
N ARG A 326 24.25 -11.98 -4.65
CA ARG A 326 24.34 -12.50 -6.04
C ARG A 326 25.49 -13.48 -6.33
N LYS A 327 26.24 -13.94 -5.32
CA LYS A 327 27.28 -14.98 -5.44
C LYS A 327 26.67 -16.38 -5.35
N PRO A 328 27.08 -17.35 -6.19
CA PRO A 328 26.62 -18.73 -6.06
C PRO A 328 27.07 -19.32 -4.71
N PRO A 329 26.27 -20.18 -4.08
CA PRO A 329 26.62 -20.79 -2.80
C PRO A 329 27.63 -21.94 -3.03
N ASP A 330 28.71 -21.97 -2.27
CA ASP A 330 29.81 -22.94 -2.42
C ASP A 330 29.36 -24.40 -2.23
N ARG A 331 28.27 -24.61 -1.47
CA ARG A 331 27.72 -25.94 -1.13
C ARG A 331 26.78 -26.52 -2.18
N ILE A 332 26.21 -25.71 -3.08
CA ILE A 332 25.28 -26.17 -4.13
C ILE A 332 25.94 -26.05 -5.48
N VAL A 333 26.23 -27.20 -6.07
CA VAL A 333 26.80 -27.27 -7.41
C VAL A 333 25.73 -27.76 -8.37
N VAL A 334 25.44 -26.92 -9.36
CA VAL A 334 24.64 -27.28 -10.54
C VAL A 334 25.63 -27.61 -11.65
N VAL A 335 25.62 -28.85 -12.10
CA VAL A 335 26.53 -29.29 -13.17
C VAL A 335 25.93 -28.90 -14.53
N ASN A 336 26.74 -28.27 -15.38
CA ASN A 336 26.43 -27.96 -16.78
C ASN A 336 27.32 -28.81 -17.70
N GLY A 337 26.80 -29.30 -18.82
CA GLY A 337 27.59 -30.11 -19.77
C GLY A 337 28.72 -29.31 -20.42
N ASN A 338 29.93 -29.90 -20.45
CA ASN A 338 31.07 -29.38 -21.20
C ASN A 338 30.78 -29.46 -22.70
N GLY A 339 30.66 -28.29 -23.34
CA GLY A 339 30.77 -28.22 -24.79
C GLY A 339 32.22 -28.43 -25.21
N ASN A 340 32.42 -29.19 -26.29
CA ASN A 340 33.68 -29.30 -27.02
C ASN A 340 34.48 -27.99 -27.03
N GLY A 341 35.77 -28.12 -26.71
CA GLY A 341 36.75 -27.09 -26.96
C GLY A 341 36.89 -26.78 -28.44
N ASP A 342 37.04 -25.51 -28.74
CA ASP A 342 37.75 -25.05 -29.92
C ASP A 342 39.15 -25.66 -29.92
N GLY A 343 39.56 -26.18 -31.08
CA GLY A 343 40.78 -26.95 -31.22
C GLY A 343 42.04 -26.19 -30.79
N ASN A 344 42.81 -26.78 -29.88
CA ASN A 344 44.27 -26.81 -29.99
C ASN A 344 44.84 -27.93 -29.10
N GLY A 345 45.75 -28.72 -29.67
CA GLY A 345 46.27 -29.94 -29.06
C GLY A 345 47.07 -29.71 -27.78
N ASN A 346 46.98 -30.66 -26.86
CA ASN A 346 48.07 -30.98 -25.94
C ASN A 346 47.93 -32.41 -25.39
N ASP A 347 49.05 -33.13 -25.43
CA ASP A 347 49.24 -34.51 -24.96
C ASP A 347 49.10 -34.59 -23.42
N GLY A 348 47.92 -34.96 -22.93
CA GLY A 348 47.67 -35.38 -21.54
C GLY A 348 47.05 -36.78 -21.50
N PRO A 349 47.26 -37.57 -20.43
CA PRO A 349 46.72 -38.92 -20.35
C PRO A 349 45.19 -38.87 -20.36
N PRO A 350 44.50 -39.81 -21.06
CA PRO A 350 43.05 -39.75 -21.25
C PRO A 350 42.32 -39.90 -19.91
N THR A 351 41.53 -38.90 -19.54
CA THR A 351 40.59 -38.96 -18.42
C THR A 351 39.38 -39.81 -18.81
N VAL A 352 38.93 -40.62 -17.86
CA VAL A 352 37.89 -41.62 -18.04
C VAL A 352 36.52 -40.98 -17.93
N GLN A 353 36.06 -40.31 -18.99
CA GLN A 353 34.68 -39.88 -19.11
C GLN A 353 33.99 -40.68 -20.22
N LEU A 354 32.81 -41.23 -19.92
CA LEU A 354 31.88 -41.59 -20.97
C LEU A 354 31.50 -40.28 -21.66
N ASN A 355 31.97 -40.08 -22.90
CA ASN A 355 31.80 -38.86 -23.68
C ASN A 355 30.33 -38.71 -24.16
N LEU A 356 29.39 -38.68 -23.21
CA LEU A 356 27.97 -38.54 -23.42
C LEU A 356 27.59 -37.15 -22.93
N ASP A 357 27.25 -36.27 -23.87
CA ASP A 357 26.75 -34.92 -23.62
C ASP A 357 25.33 -35.04 -23.00
N LEU A 358 25.23 -35.45 -21.73
CA LEU A 358 23.98 -35.81 -21.04
C LEU A 358 23.37 -34.68 -20.24
N VAL A 359 24.07 -33.55 -20.11
CA VAL A 359 23.74 -32.52 -19.12
C VAL A 359 23.09 -31.31 -19.80
N TYR A 360 21.87 -30.97 -19.37
CA TYR A 360 21.11 -29.82 -19.86
C TYR A 360 21.72 -28.51 -19.32
N LYS A 361 21.87 -27.47 -20.17
CA LYS A 361 22.35 -26.14 -19.74
C LYS A 361 21.24 -25.32 -19.10
N ILE A 362 21.30 -25.10 -17.79
CA ILE A 362 20.46 -24.12 -17.09
C ILE A 362 21.35 -23.02 -16.53
N PRO A 363 21.04 -21.73 -16.77
CA PRO A 363 21.76 -20.65 -16.10
C PRO A 363 21.72 -20.85 -14.58
N PRO A 364 22.86 -21.00 -13.88
CA PRO A 364 22.88 -21.26 -12.44
C PRO A 364 22.05 -20.25 -11.64
N GLY A 365 22.06 -18.98 -12.07
CA GLY A 365 21.26 -17.89 -11.49
C GLY A 365 19.75 -18.15 -11.44
N ALA A 366 19.18 -18.88 -12.41
CA ALA A 366 17.75 -19.22 -12.42
C ALA A 366 17.40 -20.24 -11.34
N ILE A 367 18.27 -21.24 -11.12
CA ILE A 367 18.12 -22.23 -10.04
C ILE A 367 18.28 -21.55 -8.69
N TYR A 368 19.29 -20.70 -8.50
CA TYR A 368 19.49 -19.98 -7.24
C TYR A 368 18.32 -19.06 -6.90
N ALA A 369 17.78 -18.32 -7.87
CA ALA A 369 16.57 -17.51 -7.66
C ALA A 369 15.38 -18.37 -7.20
N LYS A 370 15.22 -19.57 -7.76
CA LYS A 370 14.17 -20.52 -7.35
C LYS A 370 14.43 -21.20 -6.02
N VAL A 371 15.69 -21.45 -5.67
CA VAL A 371 16.09 -21.91 -4.32
C VAL A 371 15.67 -20.86 -3.29
N VAL A 372 15.97 -19.57 -3.52
CA VAL A 372 15.50 -18.48 -2.66
C VAL A 372 13.97 -18.45 -2.60
N GLU A 373 13.29 -18.55 -3.74
CA GLU A 373 11.84 -18.47 -3.80
C GLU A 373 11.12 -19.62 -3.05
N LYS A 374 11.59 -20.86 -3.22
CA LYS A 374 10.95 -22.09 -2.70
C LYS A 374 11.49 -22.52 -1.35
N CYS A 375 12.73 -22.16 -1.01
CA CYS A 375 13.44 -22.58 0.20
C CYS A 375 13.83 -21.42 1.13
N GLY A 376 13.79 -20.15 0.71
CA GLY A 376 14.09 -18.99 1.56
C GLY A 376 12.96 -18.59 2.51
N ASP A 377 13.28 -17.85 3.57
CA ASP A 377 12.29 -17.36 4.54
C ASP A 377 11.51 -16.17 4.01
N ARG A 378 10.37 -16.45 3.38
CA ARG A 378 9.38 -15.40 3.08
C ARG A 378 8.64 -14.86 4.33
N LYS A 379 8.93 -15.34 5.56
CA LYS A 379 8.01 -15.14 6.71
C LYS A 379 8.65 -15.17 8.12
N TYR A 380 9.51 -14.22 8.48
CA TYR A 380 9.87 -14.05 9.90
C TYR A 380 9.50 -12.67 10.48
N TRP A 381 9.90 -11.56 9.87
CA TRP A 381 9.73 -10.23 10.49
C TRP A 381 8.29 -9.69 10.61
N PRO A 382 7.37 -9.90 9.66
CA PRO A 382 6.00 -9.39 9.80
C PRO A 382 5.26 -9.95 11.02
N GLN A 383 5.64 -11.14 11.50
CA GLN A 383 5.02 -11.77 12.67
C GLN A 383 5.45 -11.06 13.97
N TRP A 384 6.67 -10.52 14.03
CA TRP A 384 7.18 -9.77 15.17
C TRP A 384 6.61 -8.35 15.26
N ALA A 385 6.07 -7.79 14.18
CA ALA A 385 5.55 -6.43 14.19
C ALA A 385 4.41 -6.23 15.20
N GLU A 386 3.55 -7.24 15.39
CA GLU A 386 2.48 -7.22 16.41
C GLU A 386 3.05 -7.27 17.84
N ASP A 387 4.10 -8.06 18.07
CA ASP A 387 4.77 -8.16 19.36
C ASP A 387 5.46 -6.85 19.74
N VAL A 388 6.06 -6.17 18.76
CA VAL A 388 6.72 -4.89 18.96
C VAL A 388 5.72 -3.78 19.24
N ALA A 389 4.60 -3.73 18.52
CA ALA A 389 3.52 -2.79 18.82
C ALA A 389 3.05 -2.95 20.28
N ARG A 390 2.86 -4.20 20.73
CA ARG A 390 2.49 -4.54 22.11
C ARG A 390 3.56 -4.15 23.13
N ILE A 391 4.84 -4.33 22.80
CA ILE A 391 5.97 -3.95 23.66
C ILE A 391 6.11 -2.44 23.75
N ALA A 392 6.00 -1.73 22.62
CA ALA A 392 5.97 -0.27 22.61
C ALA A 392 4.81 0.26 23.47
N ASP A 393 3.61 -0.33 23.38
CA ASP A 393 2.48 0.00 24.26
C ASP A 393 2.78 -0.23 25.74
N ARG A 394 3.40 -1.37 26.10
CA ARG A 394 3.83 -1.64 27.49
C ARG A 394 4.84 -0.60 27.99
N ILE A 395 5.85 -0.28 27.17
CA ILE A 395 6.85 0.73 27.49
C ILE A 395 6.18 2.08 27.70
N ARG A 396 5.25 2.49 26.81
CA ARG A 396 4.49 3.74 26.96
C ARG A 396 3.77 3.80 28.30
N VAL A 397 2.95 2.80 28.62
CA VAL A 397 2.20 2.74 29.89
C VAL A 397 3.13 2.82 31.10
N ARG A 398 4.26 2.12 31.06
CA ARG A 398 5.23 2.11 32.16
C ARG A 398 5.94 3.45 32.33
N VAL A 399 6.39 4.06 31.24
CA VAL A 399 7.04 5.37 31.26
C VAL A 399 6.08 6.44 31.76
N THR A 400 4.83 6.46 31.28
CA THR A 400 3.79 7.37 31.79
C THR A 400 3.59 7.19 33.30
N GLY A 401 3.47 5.94 33.77
CA GLY A 401 3.34 5.66 35.20
C GLY A 401 4.55 6.10 36.05
N LEU A 402 5.76 6.07 35.50
CA LEU A 402 6.97 6.56 36.17
C LEU A 402 6.99 8.10 36.25
N ILE A 403 6.57 8.80 35.19
CA ILE A 403 6.54 10.26 35.10
C ILE A 403 5.44 10.86 36.00
N ASP A 404 4.30 10.16 36.11
CA ASP A 404 3.16 10.59 36.94
C ASP A 404 3.29 10.23 38.42
N ASN A 405 4.34 9.49 38.79
CA ASN A 405 4.57 9.15 40.18
C ASN A 405 4.95 10.40 41.01
N PRO A 406 4.14 10.80 42.01
CA PRO A 406 4.40 12.01 42.80
C PRO A 406 5.69 11.94 43.63
N GLY A 407 6.24 10.74 43.88
CA GLY A 407 7.53 10.55 44.55
C GLY A 407 8.76 10.86 43.68
N ARG A 408 8.60 11.09 42.37
CA ARG A 408 9.71 11.22 41.40
C ARG A 408 9.83 12.64 40.81
N ILE A 409 9.94 13.64 41.70
CA ILE A 409 9.96 15.07 41.33
C ILE A 409 11.12 15.41 40.37
N THR A 410 12.31 14.85 40.59
CA THR A 410 13.49 15.11 39.73
C THR A 410 13.29 14.59 38.31
N LEU A 411 12.81 13.34 38.17
CA LEU A 411 12.53 12.74 36.87
C LEU A 411 11.48 13.53 36.10
N ARG A 412 10.38 13.92 36.78
CA ARG A 412 9.34 14.75 36.17
C ARG A 412 9.89 16.10 35.72
N ARG A 413 10.71 16.76 36.53
CA ARG A 413 11.34 18.04 36.16
C ARG A 413 12.24 17.90 34.93
N ASP A 414 13.08 16.87 34.89
CA ASP A 414 14.03 16.66 33.79
C ASP A 414 13.30 16.26 32.50
N PHE A 415 12.24 15.45 32.60
CA PHE A 415 11.33 15.15 31.49
C PHE A 415 10.63 16.40 30.96
N GLN A 416 10.09 17.26 31.83
CA GLN A 416 9.45 18.52 31.42
C GLN A 416 10.44 19.49 30.76
N ARG A 417 11.70 19.53 31.24
CA ARG A 417 12.75 20.31 30.59
C ARG A 417 13.04 19.78 29.19
N PHE A 418 13.15 18.46 29.03
CA PHE A 418 13.36 17.83 27.72
C PHE A 418 12.19 18.06 26.76
N LEU A 419 10.94 17.93 27.23
CA LEU A 419 9.74 18.25 26.46
C LEU A 419 9.74 19.72 26.01
N ALA A 420 10.09 20.65 26.89
CA ALA A 420 10.19 22.07 26.54
C ALA A 420 11.24 22.32 25.44
N ASP A 421 12.35 21.58 25.46
CA ASP A 421 13.39 21.66 24.46
C ASP A 421 12.99 21.03 23.11
N LEU A 422 12.31 19.88 23.14
CA LEU A 422 11.74 19.28 21.92
C LEU A 422 10.67 20.19 21.30
N ARG A 423 9.82 20.84 22.09
CA ARG A 423 8.84 21.83 21.61
C ARG A 423 9.49 23.00 20.87
N ARG A 424 10.71 23.39 21.25
CA ARG A 424 11.49 24.42 20.56
C ARG A 424 12.13 23.91 19.27
N THR A 425 12.55 22.64 19.25
CA THR A 425 13.24 22.02 18.11
C THR A 425 12.28 21.57 17.00
N LEU A 426 11.13 21.06 17.39
CA LEU A 426 10.10 20.47 16.53
C LEU A 426 8.90 21.44 16.47
N HIS A 427 7.88 21.27 17.30
CA HIS A 427 6.72 22.18 17.32
C HIS A 427 6.09 22.34 18.71
N ARG A 428 5.41 23.47 18.93
CA ARG A 428 4.84 23.86 20.23
C ARG A 428 3.71 22.96 20.73
N GLU A 429 3.03 22.27 19.81
CA GLU A 429 1.88 21.42 20.10
C GLU A 429 2.26 20.02 20.62
N LEU A 430 3.56 19.67 20.71
CA LEU A 430 4.01 18.38 21.26
C LEU A 430 3.50 18.17 22.69
N GLY A 431 2.87 17.03 22.93
CA GLY A 431 2.41 16.57 24.25
C GLY A 431 3.43 15.68 24.96
N GLU A 432 3.12 15.30 26.19
CA GLU A 432 3.92 14.31 26.94
C GLU A 432 3.88 12.94 26.25
N ASP A 433 2.70 12.52 25.78
CA ASP A 433 2.50 11.25 25.06
C ASP A 433 3.39 11.12 23.81
N ASP A 434 3.65 12.24 23.11
CA ASP A 434 4.53 12.24 21.94
C ASP A 434 5.97 11.92 22.32
N VAL A 435 6.47 12.52 23.40
CA VAL A 435 7.83 12.27 23.90
C VAL A 435 7.94 10.84 24.44
N VAL A 436 6.92 10.35 25.15
CA VAL A 436 6.85 8.96 25.59
C VAL A 436 6.86 8.00 24.40
N SER A 437 6.16 8.33 23.31
CA SER A 437 6.23 7.55 22.07
C SER A 437 7.63 7.58 21.45
N MET A 438 8.30 8.74 21.39
CA MET A 438 9.68 8.85 20.89
C MET A 438 10.65 7.99 21.71
N ILE A 439 10.52 7.96 23.04
CA ILE A 439 11.34 7.10 23.91
C ILE A 439 11.07 5.61 23.61
N ALA A 440 9.80 5.21 23.49
CA ALA A 440 9.44 3.83 23.16
C ALA A 440 10.00 3.41 21.79
N GLN A 441 9.90 4.27 20.78
CA GLN A 441 10.48 4.04 19.46
C GLN A 441 12.00 3.90 19.53
N HIS A 442 12.68 4.79 20.27
CA HIS A 442 14.14 4.74 20.45
C HIS A 442 14.59 3.44 21.12
N LEU A 443 13.92 3.01 22.19
CA LEU A 443 14.24 1.76 22.91
C LEU A 443 14.06 0.49 22.05
N VAL A 444 13.05 0.48 21.17
CA VAL A 444 12.79 -0.64 20.26
C VAL A 444 13.76 -0.66 19.07
N THR A 445 14.09 0.52 18.54
CA THR A 445 14.86 0.65 17.29
C THR A 445 16.36 0.66 17.52
N GLY A 446 16.83 1.16 18.66
CA GLY A 446 18.25 1.26 19.01
C GLY A 446 19.03 -0.06 18.81
N PRO A 447 18.59 -1.19 19.39
CA PRO A 447 19.25 -2.48 19.22
C PRO A 447 19.27 -2.99 17.77
N VAL A 448 18.26 -2.64 16.96
CA VAL A 448 18.21 -2.97 15.53
C VAL A 448 19.29 -2.23 14.76
N PHE A 449 19.46 -0.93 15.04
CA PHE A 449 20.51 -0.14 14.40
C PHE A 449 21.91 -0.58 14.83
N GLN A 450 22.13 -0.86 16.12
CA GLN A 450 23.40 -1.43 16.60
C GLN A 450 23.70 -2.79 15.94
N ALA A 451 22.68 -3.61 15.71
CA ALA A 451 22.83 -4.90 15.06
C ALA A 451 23.21 -4.81 13.58
N LEU A 452 22.59 -3.88 12.84
CA LEU A 452 22.83 -3.67 11.41
C LEU A 452 24.19 -3.01 11.13
N PHE A 453 24.65 -2.17 12.06
CA PHE A 453 25.81 -1.30 11.88
C PHE A 453 26.82 -1.50 13.00
N ALA A 454 27.12 -2.75 13.36
CA ALA A 454 28.05 -3.07 14.45
C ALA A 454 29.47 -2.53 14.23
N ASP A 455 29.86 -2.32 12.97
CA ASP A 455 31.17 -1.74 12.58
C ASP A 455 31.24 -0.21 12.79
N TYR A 456 30.09 0.44 13.00
CA TYR A 456 29.96 1.88 13.13
C TYR A 456 29.38 2.24 14.49
N ASP A 457 30.06 3.11 15.25
CA ASP A 457 29.55 3.59 16.54
C ASP A 457 28.49 4.69 16.37
N PHE A 458 27.48 4.44 15.52
CA PHE A 458 26.43 5.40 15.18
C PHE A 458 25.69 5.91 16.42
N ALA A 459 25.37 5.01 17.36
CA ALA A 459 24.65 5.35 18.57
C ALA A 459 25.44 6.31 19.47
N ALA A 460 26.78 6.18 19.52
CA ALA A 460 27.64 7.08 20.31
C ALA A 460 27.96 8.39 19.61
N LEU A 461 27.95 8.43 18.27
CA LEU A 461 28.30 9.62 17.49
C LEU A 461 27.07 10.49 17.14
N ASN A 462 25.88 9.91 17.04
CA ASN A 462 24.67 10.66 16.66
C ASN A 462 24.17 11.58 17.80
N PRO A 463 24.04 12.91 17.57
CA PRO A 463 23.63 13.86 18.59
C PRO A 463 22.28 13.62 19.25
N VAL A 464 21.30 13.15 18.49
CA VAL A 464 19.93 12.93 18.95
C VAL A 464 19.86 11.66 19.79
N SER A 465 20.51 10.59 19.33
CA SER A 465 20.66 9.33 20.08
C SER A 465 21.25 9.58 21.46
N ARG A 466 22.34 10.36 21.55
CA ARG A 466 22.96 10.72 22.85
C ARG A 466 22.05 11.51 23.78
N ALA A 467 21.13 12.32 23.25
CA ALA A 467 20.20 13.08 24.08
C ALA A 467 19.07 12.20 24.61
N LEU A 468 18.54 11.28 23.79
CA LEU A 468 17.54 10.32 24.21
C LEU A 468 18.10 9.29 25.18
N ASN A 469 19.33 8.79 24.97
CA ASN A 469 20.01 7.88 25.89
C ASN A 469 20.14 8.48 27.29
N ARG A 470 20.48 9.77 27.43
CA ARG A 470 20.52 10.45 28.74
C ARG A 470 19.18 10.43 29.46
N LEU A 471 18.06 10.54 28.74
CA LEU A 471 16.72 10.45 29.34
C LEU A 471 16.35 9.00 29.67
N VAL A 472 16.75 8.06 28.81
CA VAL A 472 16.56 6.62 29.03
C VAL A 472 17.36 6.14 30.24
N GLU A 473 18.61 6.55 30.43
CA GLU A 473 19.45 6.22 31.58
C GLU A 473 18.80 6.64 32.91
N LEU A 474 18.12 7.79 32.93
CA LEU A 474 17.34 8.25 34.09
C LEU A 474 16.15 7.33 34.38
N LEU A 475 15.64 6.63 33.37
CA LEU A 475 14.54 5.68 33.45
C LEU A 475 15.03 4.22 33.67
N GLU A 476 16.25 3.87 33.26
CA GLU A 476 16.84 2.52 33.30
C GLU A 476 17.09 1.99 34.72
N THR A 477 17.35 2.88 35.67
CA THR A 477 17.45 2.54 37.11
C THR A 477 16.21 1.81 37.66
N GLU A 478 15.12 1.75 36.89
CA GLU A 478 13.84 1.12 37.21
C GLU A 478 13.53 -0.16 36.44
N GLY A 479 14.49 -0.71 35.68
CA GLY A 479 14.37 -2.02 35.02
C GLY A 479 13.49 -2.05 33.76
N LEU A 480 13.51 -0.96 32.97
CA LEU A 480 12.82 -0.83 31.68
C LEU A 480 13.36 -1.79 30.60
N GLU A 481 14.64 -2.16 30.68
CA GLU A 481 15.30 -3.14 29.80
C GLU A 481 14.62 -4.52 29.82
N ASN A 482 13.89 -4.85 30.89
CA ASN A 482 13.17 -6.12 30.96
C ASN A 482 12.01 -6.21 29.95
N GLU A 483 11.46 -5.08 29.48
CA GLU A 483 10.34 -5.06 28.53
C GLU A 483 10.79 -5.40 27.09
N THR A 484 12.05 -5.16 26.75
CA THR A 484 12.62 -5.45 25.42
C THR A 484 13.24 -6.84 25.32
N ARG A 485 13.35 -7.59 26.43
CA ARG A 485 13.89 -8.96 26.45
C ARG A 485 13.16 -9.93 25.53
N ASP A 486 11.85 -9.78 25.40
CA ASP A 486 11.01 -10.60 24.53
C ASP A 486 11.41 -10.45 23.04
N LEU A 487 12.11 -9.36 22.67
CA LEU A 487 12.61 -9.07 21.32
C LEU A 487 14.02 -9.58 21.05
N GLU A 488 14.69 -10.18 22.03
CA GLU A 488 16.05 -10.68 21.84
C GLU A 488 16.19 -11.71 20.70
N PRO A 489 15.25 -12.67 20.49
CA PRO A 489 15.29 -13.55 19.33
C PRO A 489 15.20 -12.79 18.00
N PHE A 490 14.42 -11.71 17.97
CA PHE A 490 14.31 -10.84 16.81
C PHE A 490 15.64 -10.09 16.56
N TYR A 491 16.23 -9.46 17.58
CA TYR A 491 17.52 -8.78 17.46
C TYR A 491 18.65 -9.73 17.05
N ALA A 492 18.64 -10.96 17.56
CA ALA A 492 19.56 -12.02 17.14
C ALA A 492 19.42 -12.33 15.64
N SER A 493 18.18 -12.40 15.12
CA SER A 493 17.93 -12.61 13.70
C SER A 493 18.45 -11.45 12.83
N VAL A 494 18.31 -10.20 13.30
CA VAL A 494 18.84 -9.02 12.59
C VAL A 494 20.36 -9.04 12.59
N ARG A 495 21.01 -9.32 13.73
CA ARG A 495 22.49 -9.45 13.80
C ARG A 495 23.01 -10.56 12.90
N GLN A 496 22.34 -11.70 12.87
CA GLN A 496 22.71 -12.82 12.02
C GLN A 496 22.61 -12.44 10.53
N ARG A 497 21.54 -11.73 10.14
CA ARG A 497 21.37 -11.26 8.77
C ARG A 497 22.38 -10.18 8.40
N ALA A 498 22.68 -9.24 9.32
CA ALA A 498 23.65 -8.17 9.12
C ALA A 498 25.08 -8.68 8.92
N ARG A 499 25.50 -9.69 9.70
CA ARG A 499 26.83 -10.33 9.58
C ARG A 499 27.09 -10.97 8.21
N ALA A 500 26.02 -11.35 7.49
CA ALA A 500 26.12 -11.97 6.17
C ALA A 500 26.20 -10.95 5.02
N LEU A 501 26.11 -9.65 5.30
CA LEU A 501 26.11 -8.59 4.28
C LEU A 501 27.52 -8.04 4.08
N ASP A 502 28.08 -8.23 2.89
CA ASP A 502 29.42 -7.78 2.52
C ASP A 502 29.44 -6.43 1.78
N ASN A 503 28.28 -5.82 1.50
CA ASN A 503 28.17 -4.57 0.73
C ASN A 503 27.04 -3.64 1.23
N ALA A 504 27.20 -2.33 0.99
CA ALA A 504 26.30 -1.27 1.47
C ALA A 504 24.89 -1.32 0.83
N GLU A 505 24.78 -1.72 -0.45
CA GLU A 505 23.50 -1.83 -1.16
C GLU A 505 22.62 -2.92 -0.51
N ALA A 506 23.21 -4.04 -0.11
CA ALA A 506 22.52 -5.11 0.60
C ALA A 506 22.07 -4.68 2.01
N ARG A 507 22.89 -3.92 2.75
CA ARG A 507 22.52 -3.31 4.04
C ARG A 507 21.33 -2.36 3.89
N GLN A 508 21.33 -1.52 2.85
CA GLN A 508 20.23 -0.61 2.55
C GLN A 508 18.94 -1.35 2.19
N LYS A 509 19.02 -2.42 1.37
CA LYS A 509 17.87 -3.27 1.01
C LYS A 509 17.26 -3.95 2.25
N VAL A 510 18.09 -4.40 3.18
CA VAL A 510 17.65 -4.97 4.47
C VAL A 510 16.99 -3.91 5.36
N LEU A 511 17.58 -2.71 5.45
CA LEU A 511 17.01 -1.60 6.21
C LEU A 511 15.64 -1.19 5.66
N LEU A 512 15.50 -1.14 4.33
CA LEU A 512 14.24 -0.87 3.66
C LEU A 512 13.20 -1.95 3.97
N GLU A 513 13.58 -3.23 3.93
CA GLU A 513 12.69 -4.33 4.30
C GLU A 513 12.23 -4.23 5.76
N LEU A 514 13.14 -3.91 6.70
CA LEU A 514 12.81 -3.68 8.10
C LEU A 514 11.87 -2.46 8.25
N TYR A 515 12.11 -1.40 7.51
CA TYR A 515 11.24 -0.24 7.54
C TYR A 515 9.82 -0.56 7.06
N GLU A 516 9.67 -1.13 5.87
CA GLU A 516 8.36 -1.42 5.27
C GLU A 516 7.59 -2.53 5.99
N ARG A 517 8.28 -3.61 6.38
CA ARG A 517 7.60 -4.80 6.90
C ARG A 517 7.49 -4.83 8.41
N PHE A 518 8.33 -4.06 9.10
CA PHE A 518 8.41 -4.09 10.56
C PHE A 518 8.04 -2.74 11.17
N PHE A 519 8.74 -1.64 10.86
CA PHE A 519 8.45 -0.35 11.48
C PHE A 519 7.12 0.27 11.06
N ALA A 520 6.77 0.22 9.77
CA ALA A 520 5.50 0.74 9.28
C ALA A 520 4.28 0.01 9.88
N VAL A 521 4.44 -1.26 10.26
CA VAL A 521 3.39 -2.06 10.88
C VAL A 521 3.37 -1.87 12.41
N ALA A 522 4.53 -1.98 13.06
CA ALA A 522 4.64 -1.88 14.52
C ALA A 522 4.30 -0.47 15.06
N LEU A 523 4.59 0.56 14.28
CA LEU A 523 4.36 1.97 14.61
C LEU A 523 3.28 2.60 13.73
N LYS A 524 2.34 1.80 13.23
CA LYS A 524 1.35 2.22 12.23
C LYS A 524 0.62 3.52 12.57
N LYS A 525 0.21 3.73 13.82
CA LYS A 525 -0.44 4.99 14.25
C LYS A 525 0.48 6.20 14.08
N ASP A 526 1.75 6.07 14.45
CA ASP A 526 2.74 7.13 14.32
C ASP A 526 3.13 7.34 12.85
N ALA A 527 3.30 6.26 12.08
CA ALA A 527 3.62 6.30 10.66
C ALA A 527 2.48 6.93 9.81
N GLU A 528 1.22 6.59 10.10
CA GLU A 528 0.04 7.20 9.46
C GLU A 528 -0.12 8.67 9.86
N ARG A 529 0.20 9.02 11.11
CA ARG A 529 0.20 10.41 11.59
C ARG A 529 1.28 11.25 10.92
N LEU A 530 2.46 10.68 10.71
CA LEU A 530 3.65 11.40 10.26
C LEU A 530 3.90 11.31 8.75
N GLY A 531 3.16 10.46 8.03
CA GLY A 531 3.06 10.51 6.56
C GLY A 531 4.34 10.18 5.80
N ILE A 532 5.16 9.25 6.29
CA ILE A 532 6.44 8.91 5.65
C ILE A 532 6.18 8.15 4.34
N VAL A 533 6.68 8.69 3.22
CA VAL A 533 6.52 8.13 1.87
C VAL A 533 7.89 7.84 1.26
N TYR A 534 8.09 6.63 0.73
CA TYR A 534 9.27 6.32 -0.06
C TYR A 534 9.13 6.89 -1.47
N THR A 535 10.14 7.63 -1.91
CA THR A 535 10.13 8.24 -3.24
C THR A 535 10.78 7.30 -4.26
N PRO A 536 10.10 6.93 -5.36
CA PRO A 536 10.69 6.10 -6.41
C PRO A 536 12.00 6.70 -6.92
N VAL A 537 13.02 5.86 -7.08
CA VAL A 537 14.38 6.30 -7.44
C VAL A 537 14.38 7.01 -8.79
N GLU A 538 13.56 6.56 -9.74
CA GLU A 538 13.42 7.18 -11.06
C GLU A 538 12.96 8.64 -10.95
N VAL A 539 12.06 8.94 -10.02
CA VAL A 539 11.56 10.30 -9.76
C VAL A 539 12.64 11.16 -9.09
N VAL A 540 13.34 10.60 -8.10
CA VAL A 540 14.44 11.30 -7.41
C VAL A 540 15.56 11.65 -8.39
N ASP A 541 16.02 10.67 -9.17
CA ASP A 541 17.08 10.86 -10.16
C ASP A 541 16.66 11.91 -11.19
N PHE A 542 15.43 11.84 -11.71
CA PHE A 542 14.92 12.84 -12.65
C PHE A 542 14.94 14.26 -12.07
N ILE A 543 14.52 14.43 -10.81
CA ILE A 543 14.51 15.75 -10.14
C ILE A 543 15.93 16.30 -9.98
N LEU A 544 16.87 15.47 -9.51
CA LEU A 544 18.25 15.91 -9.29
C LEU A 544 18.95 16.30 -10.60
N HIS A 545 18.80 15.50 -11.67
CA HIS A 545 19.36 15.86 -12.98
C HIS A 545 18.65 17.09 -13.57
N SER A 546 17.36 17.29 -13.28
CA SER A 546 16.63 18.48 -13.72
C SER A 546 17.06 19.74 -12.98
N ALA A 547 17.32 19.65 -11.68
CA ALA A 547 17.87 20.76 -10.90
C ALA A 547 19.28 21.13 -11.40
N ASP A 548 20.14 20.14 -11.66
CA ASP A 548 21.46 20.37 -12.24
C ASP A 548 21.38 20.97 -13.66
N HIS A 549 20.46 20.48 -14.49
CA HIS A 549 20.22 21.05 -15.81
C HIS A 549 19.77 22.51 -15.74
N ALA A 550 18.81 22.82 -14.86
CA ALA A 550 18.34 24.19 -14.66
C ALA A 550 19.46 25.11 -14.17
N LEU A 551 20.31 24.64 -13.24
CA LEU A 551 21.48 25.40 -12.80
C LEU A 551 22.44 25.71 -13.96
N ARG A 552 22.72 24.73 -14.82
CA ARG A 552 23.62 24.90 -15.97
C ARG A 552 23.05 25.88 -16.97
N GLN A 553 21.77 25.73 -17.30
CA GLN A 553 21.10 26.52 -18.32
C GLN A 553 20.96 27.99 -17.90
N HIS A 554 20.56 28.24 -16.65
CA HIS A 554 20.19 29.58 -16.20
C HIS A 554 21.33 30.32 -15.47
N PHE A 555 22.22 29.60 -14.79
CA PHE A 555 23.29 30.21 -13.99
C PHE A 555 24.70 29.82 -14.43
N GLY A 556 24.86 28.92 -15.41
CA GLY A 556 26.16 28.41 -15.83
C GLY A 556 26.90 27.60 -14.76
N ARG A 557 26.18 27.10 -13.75
CA ARG A 557 26.74 26.35 -12.61
C ARG A 557 26.19 24.92 -12.57
N ARG A 558 26.83 24.05 -11.80
CA ARG A 558 26.39 22.66 -11.54
C ARG A 558 26.23 22.41 -10.05
N LEU A 559 25.50 21.36 -9.69
CA LEU A 559 25.33 20.90 -8.30
C LEU A 559 26.67 20.64 -7.62
N THR A 560 27.68 20.17 -8.36
CA THR A 560 29.03 19.88 -7.86
C THR A 560 29.87 21.12 -7.53
N ASP A 561 29.54 22.29 -8.09
CA ASP A 561 30.39 23.47 -7.99
C ASP A 561 30.39 24.07 -6.58
N GLU A 562 31.51 24.65 -6.17
CA GLU A 562 31.67 25.34 -4.88
C GLU A 562 30.61 26.44 -4.70
N ASP A 563 30.13 26.66 -3.48
CA ASP A 563 29.06 27.60 -3.11
C ASP A 563 27.70 27.31 -3.78
N VAL A 564 27.45 26.06 -4.17
CA VAL A 564 26.12 25.55 -4.53
C VAL A 564 25.65 24.62 -3.41
N HIS A 565 24.98 25.19 -2.42
CA HIS A 565 24.40 24.45 -1.32
C HIS A 565 23.05 23.84 -1.71
N VAL A 566 22.89 22.57 -1.39
CA VAL A 566 21.66 21.80 -1.66
C VAL A 566 21.00 21.47 -0.34
N LEU A 567 19.71 21.78 -0.21
CA LEU A 567 18.90 21.47 0.95
C LEU A 567 17.75 20.54 0.57
N ASP A 568 17.64 19.44 1.31
CA ASP A 568 16.44 18.62 1.37
C ASP A 568 15.67 18.91 2.68
N PRO A 569 14.60 19.73 2.64
CA PRO A 569 13.87 20.13 3.83
C PRO A 569 12.99 19.03 4.45
N PHE A 570 12.76 17.91 3.74
CA PHE A 570 11.85 16.83 4.13
C PHE A 570 12.46 15.48 3.73
N THR A 571 13.62 15.16 4.28
CA THR A 571 14.49 14.16 3.67
C THR A 571 13.99 12.72 3.79
N GLY A 572 13.07 12.44 4.73
CA GLY A 572 12.53 11.11 4.94
C GLY A 572 13.64 10.11 5.25
N THR A 573 13.89 9.19 4.32
CA THR A 573 14.94 8.17 4.44
C THR A 573 16.29 8.60 3.84
N GLY A 574 16.44 9.87 3.45
CA GLY A 574 17.66 10.45 2.91
C GLY A 574 17.84 10.28 1.40
N THR A 575 16.82 9.78 0.68
CA THR A 575 16.96 9.30 -0.71
C THR A 575 17.55 10.35 -1.66
N PHE A 576 17.13 11.62 -1.59
CA PHE A 576 17.64 12.67 -2.47
C PHE A 576 19.14 12.91 -2.26
N ILE A 577 19.59 13.02 -1.01
CA ILE A 577 21.01 13.22 -0.69
C ILE A 577 21.83 11.97 -1.05
N VAL A 578 21.31 10.78 -0.78
CA VAL A 578 21.94 9.50 -1.13
C VAL A 578 22.17 9.40 -2.65
N ARG A 579 21.13 9.63 -3.45
CA ARG A 579 21.22 9.56 -4.92
C ARG A 579 22.16 10.61 -5.49
N LEU A 580 22.18 11.80 -4.88
CA LEU A 580 23.13 12.86 -5.23
C LEU A 580 24.58 12.43 -4.98
N LEU A 581 24.87 11.82 -3.82
CA LEU A 581 26.20 11.33 -3.46
C LEU A 581 26.64 10.11 -4.26
N GLN A 582 25.73 9.21 -4.62
CA GLN A 582 26.03 8.01 -5.40
C GLN A 582 26.33 8.31 -6.87
N ASN A 583 25.91 9.46 -7.38
CA ASN A 583 26.01 9.77 -8.82
C ASN A 583 27.23 10.65 -9.14
N PRO A 584 28.25 10.12 -9.86
CA PRO A 584 29.44 10.88 -10.23
C PRO A 584 29.21 11.97 -11.28
N GLU A 585 28.10 11.91 -12.01
CA GLU A 585 27.74 12.95 -12.96
C GLU A 585 27.17 14.20 -12.28
N LEU A 586 26.57 14.04 -11.10
CA LEU A 586 25.98 15.16 -10.34
C LEU A 586 26.99 15.79 -9.38
N ILE A 587 27.77 14.96 -8.67
CA ILE A 587 28.85 15.40 -7.77
C ILE A 587 30.15 14.73 -8.22
N ARG A 588 31.19 15.49 -8.54
CA ARG A 588 32.51 14.95 -8.93
C ARG A 588 33.23 14.37 -7.71
N ASP A 589 34.06 13.33 -7.90
CA ASP A 589 34.82 12.71 -6.80
C ASP A 589 35.73 13.73 -6.07
N ALA A 590 36.34 14.65 -6.81
CA ALA A 590 37.20 15.70 -6.25
C ALA A 590 36.46 16.69 -5.34
N ASP A 591 35.15 16.86 -5.54
CA ASP A 591 34.30 17.77 -4.76
C ASP A 591 33.51 17.06 -3.66
N LEU A 592 33.50 15.71 -3.66
CA LEU A 592 32.63 14.89 -2.83
C LEU A 592 32.78 15.19 -1.33
N ALA A 593 34.02 15.30 -0.85
CA ALA A 593 34.31 15.60 0.55
C ALA A 593 33.82 16.99 0.96
N ARG A 594 34.03 18.03 0.13
CA ARG A 594 33.49 19.38 0.37
C ARG A 594 31.96 19.33 0.43
N LYS A 595 31.34 18.70 -0.57
CA LYS A 595 29.88 18.60 -0.66
C LYS A 595 29.29 17.95 0.59
N PHE A 596 29.79 16.78 0.96
CA PHE A 596 29.34 16.03 2.13
C PHE A 596 29.52 16.81 3.44
N THR A 597 30.65 17.49 3.62
CA THR A 597 30.99 18.12 4.91
C THR A 597 30.40 19.52 5.08
N SER A 598 30.24 20.32 4.02
CA SER A 598 29.87 21.75 4.13
C SER A 598 28.66 22.19 3.30
N GLU A 599 28.36 21.55 2.17
CA GLU A 599 27.42 22.11 1.18
C GLU A 599 26.09 21.34 1.03
N LEU A 600 25.99 20.13 1.57
CA LEU A 600 24.75 19.34 1.59
C LEU A 600 24.03 19.45 2.93
N HIS A 601 22.72 19.63 2.90
CA HIS A 601 21.89 19.84 4.08
C HIS A 601 20.61 19.02 4.00
N ALA A 602 20.15 18.48 5.12
CA ALA A 602 18.93 17.69 5.21
C ALA A 602 18.19 17.94 6.53
N ASN A 603 16.85 18.04 6.48
CA ASN A 603 16.00 18.15 7.67
C ASN A 603 15.00 16.99 7.72
N GLU A 604 14.72 16.52 8.92
CA GLU A 604 13.66 15.54 9.18
C GLU A 604 13.00 15.81 10.54
N ILE A 605 11.69 15.64 10.62
CA ILE A 605 10.91 15.82 11.85
C ILE A 605 10.72 14.50 12.59
N VAL A 606 10.68 13.37 11.87
CA VAL A 606 10.46 12.05 12.44
C VAL A 606 11.76 11.39 12.86
N LEU A 607 11.87 11.06 14.14
CA LEU A 607 13.09 10.47 14.74
C LEU A 607 13.61 9.23 13.99
N LEU A 608 12.73 8.29 13.66
CA LEU A 608 13.14 7.05 12.99
C LEU A 608 13.65 7.32 11.56
N ALA A 609 12.95 8.19 10.82
CA ALA A 609 13.34 8.59 9.47
C ALA A 609 14.69 9.33 9.50
N TYR A 610 14.89 10.21 10.48
CA TYR A 610 16.16 10.90 10.72
C TYR A 610 17.34 9.93 10.91
N TYR A 611 17.18 8.86 11.71
CA TYR A 611 18.24 7.87 11.87
C TYR A 611 18.54 7.12 10.58
N ILE A 612 17.50 6.70 9.85
CA ILE A 612 17.65 6.00 8.56
C ILE A 612 18.36 6.90 7.55
N ALA A 613 17.96 8.18 7.46
CA ALA A 613 18.57 9.15 6.55
C ALA A 613 20.05 9.38 6.88
N ALA A 614 20.39 9.62 8.15
CA ALA A 614 21.78 9.83 8.56
C ALA A 614 22.67 8.66 8.12
N ILE A 615 22.26 7.43 8.44
CA ILE A 615 23.03 6.23 8.12
C ILE A 615 23.14 6.01 6.61
N ASN A 616 22.04 6.13 5.87
CA ASN A 616 22.05 5.93 4.42
C ASN A 616 22.97 6.95 3.72
N ILE A 617 22.96 8.20 4.16
CA ILE A 617 23.79 9.27 3.60
C ILE A 617 25.28 9.01 3.88
N GLU A 618 25.61 8.61 5.11
CA GLU A 618 26.97 8.26 5.52
C GLU A 618 27.50 7.05 4.75
N GLU A 619 26.72 5.97 4.65
CA GLU A 619 27.08 4.77 3.87
C GLU A 619 27.26 5.08 2.37
N ALA A 620 26.41 5.92 1.79
CA ALA A 620 26.53 6.32 0.40
C ALA A 620 27.85 7.08 0.12
N TYR A 621 28.29 7.91 1.06
CA TYR A 621 29.56 8.62 0.96
C TYR A 621 30.77 7.69 1.13
N HIS A 622 30.78 6.85 2.17
CA HIS A 622 31.88 5.91 2.44
C HIS A 622 32.01 4.83 1.36
N GLY A 623 30.89 4.32 0.86
CA GLY A 623 30.86 3.39 -0.27
C GLY A 623 31.49 3.96 -1.54
N ARG A 624 31.48 5.29 -1.71
CA ARG A 624 32.09 5.99 -2.86
C ARG A 624 33.56 6.37 -2.61
N ARG A 625 33.98 6.60 -1.36
CA ARG A 625 35.39 6.86 -0.96
C ARG A 625 36.25 5.59 -0.94
N GLY A 626 35.64 4.41 -0.74
CA GLY A 626 36.31 3.11 -0.66
C GLY A 626 36.52 2.64 0.79
N MET A 627 36.58 1.32 1.03
CA MET A 627 36.59 0.70 2.37
C MET A 627 37.81 1.03 3.26
N GLU A 628 38.82 1.74 2.74
CA GLU A 628 40.02 2.13 3.50
C GLU A 628 39.90 3.52 4.15
N SER A 629 38.83 4.29 3.91
CA SER A 629 38.63 5.61 4.54
C SER A 629 38.07 5.50 5.96
N GLU A 630 38.59 6.31 6.88
CA GLU A 630 38.00 6.47 8.22
C GLU A 630 36.55 6.95 8.14
N TYR A 631 35.70 6.44 9.04
CA TYR A 631 34.30 6.83 9.11
C TYR A 631 34.16 8.29 9.54
N GLU A 632 33.38 9.05 8.76
CA GLU A 632 33.02 10.45 8.98
C GLU A 632 31.49 10.56 9.07
N PRO A 633 30.93 11.17 10.14
CA PRO A 633 29.50 11.37 10.28
C PRO A 633 29.00 12.52 9.40
N PHE A 634 27.74 12.43 8.94
CA PHE A 634 27.15 13.49 8.13
C PHE A 634 26.69 14.66 9.01
N GLU A 635 27.37 15.80 8.89
CA GLU A 635 27.05 17.00 9.67
C GLU A 635 25.89 17.83 9.11
N GLY A 636 25.49 17.57 7.86
CA GLY A 636 24.43 18.32 7.17
C GLY A 636 23.01 17.97 7.59
N ILE A 637 22.79 16.86 8.31
CA ILE A 637 21.45 16.43 8.74
C ILE A 637 21.06 16.98 10.11
N ALA A 638 19.83 17.48 10.22
CA ALA A 638 19.24 17.98 11.46
C ALA A 638 17.85 17.38 11.74
N LEU A 639 17.59 17.07 13.02
CA LEU A 639 16.24 16.76 13.51
C LEU A 639 15.54 18.08 13.83
N THR A 640 14.58 18.49 12.99
CA THR A 640 13.85 19.75 13.16
C THR A 640 12.58 19.77 12.33
N ASP A 641 11.62 20.60 12.74
CA ASP A 641 10.49 20.98 11.89
C ASP A 641 10.89 22.18 11.02
N THR A 642 11.06 21.93 9.72
CA THR A 642 11.45 22.95 8.74
C THR A 642 10.51 24.17 8.77
N PHE A 643 9.20 24.00 8.99
CA PHE A 643 8.25 25.11 9.03
C PHE A 643 8.43 25.95 10.30
N ASN A 644 8.76 25.33 11.43
CA ASN A 644 8.97 26.02 12.70
C ASN A 644 10.25 26.87 12.71
N LEU A 645 11.24 26.58 11.85
CA LEU A 645 12.49 27.34 11.74
C LEU A 645 12.28 28.85 11.47
N GLY A 646 11.15 29.24 10.86
CA GLY A 646 10.81 30.63 10.54
C GLY A 646 9.85 31.32 11.51
N GLU A 647 9.45 30.68 12.62
CA GLU A 647 8.34 31.13 13.48
C GLU A 647 8.76 31.99 14.71
N GLY A 648 10.06 32.19 14.98
CA GLY A 648 10.51 33.06 16.09
C GLY A 648 12.04 33.18 16.26
N GLU A 649 12.48 34.05 17.18
CA GLU A 649 13.90 34.26 17.52
C GLU A 649 14.52 33.01 18.15
N GLY A 650 15.08 32.12 17.32
CA GLY A 650 16.31 31.35 17.55
C GLY A 650 16.70 30.90 18.97
N GLN A 651 15.77 30.55 19.86
CA GLN A 651 16.10 29.94 21.15
C GLN A 651 16.31 28.45 20.94
N PHE A 652 17.53 28.11 20.53
CA PHE A 652 17.90 26.72 20.37
C PHE A 652 18.19 26.09 21.74
N PRO A 653 17.60 24.93 22.02
CA PRO A 653 17.73 24.30 23.33
C PRO A 653 19.16 23.82 23.61
N GLU A 654 19.54 23.90 24.89
CA GLU A 654 20.83 23.40 25.40
C GLU A 654 20.89 21.86 25.47
N SER A 655 19.77 21.16 25.53
CA SER A 655 19.74 19.69 25.61
C SER A 655 20.21 18.98 24.33
N LEU A 656 20.07 19.65 23.18
CA LEU A 656 20.47 19.18 21.85
C LEU A 656 21.52 20.11 21.21
N PRO A 657 22.67 20.40 21.86
CA PRO A 657 23.53 21.50 21.48
C PRO A 657 24.19 21.29 20.10
N VAL A 658 24.51 20.05 19.74
CA VAL A 658 25.09 19.73 18.41
C VAL A 658 24.05 19.89 17.31
N ASN A 659 22.83 19.36 17.50
CA ASN A 659 21.74 19.52 16.53
C ASN A 659 21.41 21.00 16.31
N SER A 660 21.30 21.76 17.40
CA SER A 660 21.14 23.22 17.39
C SER A 660 22.22 23.94 16.59
N ARG A 661 23.49 23.52 16.70
CA ARG A 661 24.58 24.08 15.88
C ARG A 661 24.43 23.76 14.40
N ARG A 662 24.03 22.52 14.05
CA ARG A 662 23.78 22.11 12.65
C ARG A 662 22.68 22.98 12.02
N VAL A 663 21.55 23.16 12.72
CA VAL A 663 20.45 24.01 12.26
C VAL A 663 20.91 25.46 12.04
N ARG A 664 21.66 26.05 12.98
CA ARG A 664 22.20 27.42 12.82
C ARG A 664 23.11 27.54 11.60
N ARG A 665 24.00 26.57 11.39
CA ARG A 665 24.91 26.54 10.24
C ARG A 665 24.12 26.48 8.94
N GLN A 666 23.10 25.63 8.87
CA GLN A 666 22.21 25.53 7.72
C GLN A 666 21.42 26.83 7.48
N GLN A 667 20.88 27.47 8.52
CA GLN A 667 20.15 28.74 8.38
C GLN A 667 21.05 29.86 7.84
N ALA A 668 22.32 29.91 8.25
CA ALA A 668 23.29 30.87 7.76
C ALA A 668 23.82 30.54 6.34
N SER A 669 23.63 29.31 5.85
CA SER A 669 24.13 28.88 4.55
C SER A 669 23.32 29.54 3.41
N PRO A 670 23.97 30.03 2.34
CA PRO A 670 23.27 30.54 1.17
C PRO A 670 22.77 29.33 0.36
N ILE A 671 21.49 28.99 0.45
CA ILE A 671 20.93 27.81 -0.25
C ILE A 671 20.58 28.20 -1.68
N GLN A 672 21.16 27.53 -2.68
CA GLN A 672 20.87 27.75 -4.10
C GLN A 672 19.95 26.68 -4.69
N VAL A 673 19.87 25.50 -4.08
CA VAL A 673 18.98 24.43 -4.53
C VAL A 673 18.20 23.87 -3.37
N ILE A 674 16.88 23.79 -3.52
CA ILE A 674 15.99 23.08 -2.61
C ILE A 674 15.34 21.95 -3.39
N ALA A 675 15.57 20.70 -2.98
CA ALA A 675 15.01 19.53 -3.66
C ALA A 675 14.47 18.51 -2.67
N GLY A 676 13.38 17.82 -2.99
CA GLY A 676 12.78 16.86 -2.08
C GLY A 676 11.34 16.46 -2.42
N ASN A 677 10.71 15.73 -1.49
CA ASN A 677 9.31 15.33 -1.55
C ASN A 677 8.57 15.83 -0.30
N PRO A 678 7.96 17.03 -0.34
CA PRO A 678 7.27 17.59 0.82
C PRO A 678 6.02 16.78 1.22
N PRO A 679 5.58 16.81 2.49
CA PRO A 679 4.40 16.08 2.94
C PRO A 679 3.09 16.61 2.35
N TYR A 680 2.11 15.73 2.11
CA TYR A 680 0.79 16.08 1.54
C TYR A 680 -0.31 15.98 2.62
N SER A 681 -0.78 17.10 3.16
CA SER A 681 -1.87 17.12 4.15
C SER A 681 -2.62 18.45 4.18
N VAL A 682 -3.91 18.41 3.81
CA VAL A 682 -4.86 19.52 3.99
C VAL A 682 -5.45 19.55 5.42
N GLY A 683 -5.25 18.49 6.21
CA GLY A 683 -5.86 18.29 7.53
C GLY A 683 -6.34 16.86 7.79
N GLN A 684 -6.84 16.60 9.00
CA GLN A 684 -7.44 15.30 9.36
C GLN A 684 -8.60 14.91 8.43
N ARG A 685 -8.69 13.60 8.12
CA ARG A 685 -9.76 13.05 7.26
C ARG A 685 -11.09 12.99 7.99
N ASN A 686 -11.06 12.64 9.28
CA ASN A 686 -12.23 12.51 10.14
C ASN A 686 -11.96 13.21 11.48
N ALA A 687 -12.99 13.82 12.07
CA ALA A 687 -12.89 14.42 13.40
C ALA A 687 -12.67 13.36 14.50
N LEU A 688 -12.94 12.09 14.20
CA LEU A 688 -12.64 10.95 15.06
C LEU A 688 -11.14 10.65 15.15
N ASP A 689 -10.33 11.14 14.20
CA ASP A 689 -8.88 10.87 14.14
C ASP A 689 -8.08 11.71 15.16
N GLU A 690 -8.67 12.80 15.68
CA GLU A 690 -8.05 13.78 16.61
C GLU A 690 -6.62 14.22 16.22
N ASN A 691 -6.37 14.43 14.92
CA ASN A 691 -5.05 14.75 14.36
C ASN A 691 -5.06 16.04 13.51
N PRO A 692 -5.34 17.22 14.09
CA PRO A 692 -5.30 18.48 13.35
C PRO A 692 -3.88 18.79 12.85
N ASN A 693 -3.79 19.58 11.77
CA ASN A 693 -2.49 20.09 11.31
C ASN A 693 -1.92 21.07 12.35
N VAL A 694 -0.61 21.01 12.54
CA VAL A 694 0.16 21.93 13.40
C VAL A 694 0.03 23.37 12.89
N SER A 695 -0.08 24.33 13.81
CA SER A 695 -0.19 25.75 13.48
C SER A 695 1.19 26.43 13.31
N TYR A 696 1.38 27.11 12.18
CA TYR A 696 2.59 27.91 11.86
C TYR A 696 2.20 29.37 11.52
N PRO A 697 2.04 30.27 12.51
CA PRO A 697 1.48 31.61 12.30
C PRO A 697 2.20 32.49 11.26
N HIS A 698 3.53 32.52 11.24
CA HIS A 698 4.31 33.32 10.30
C HIS A 698 4.21 32.76 8.88
N LEU A 699 4.40 31.46 8.69
CA LEU A 699 4.25 30.80 7.39
C LEU A 699 2.81 30.88 6.87
N ALA A 700 1.82 30.69 7.76
CA ALA A 700 0.41 30.87 7.41
C ALA A 700 0.09 32.32 7.01
N ARG A 701 0.76 33.32 7.62
CA ARG A 701 0.67 34.72 7.18
C ARG A 701 1.27 34.91 5.79
N ARG A 702 2.45 34.35 5.51
CA ARG A 702 3.06 34.38 4.17
C ARG A 702 2.16 33.75 3.11
N VAL A 703 1.61 32.57 3.38
CA VAL A 703 0.61 31.91 2.51
C VAL A 703 -0.62 32.80 2.30
N ARG A 704 -1.07 33.52 3.34
CA ARG A 704 -2.21 34.43 3.23
C ARG A 704 -1.96 35.59 2.28
N GLU A 705 -0.89 36.32 2.52
CA GLU A 705 -0.47 37.52 1.77
C GLU A 705 -0.16 37.19 0.30
N THR A 706 0.30 35.97 0.01
CA THR A 706 0.70 35.56 -1.34
C THR A 706 -0.39 34.79 -2.08
N TYR A 707 -0.87 33.68 -1.52
CA TYR A 707 -1.77 32.76 -2.23
C TYR A 707 -3.26 33.04 -1.97
N VAL A 708 -3.63 33.31 -0.72
CA VAL A 708 -5.04 33.36 -0.28
C VAL A 708 -5.71 34.66 -0.70
N GLU A 709 -5.04 35.80 -0.56
CA GLU A 709 -5.59 37.12 -0.91
C GLU A 709 -5.85 37.25 -2.41
N ARG A 710 -5.04 36.58 -3.23
CA ARG A 710 -5.17 36.52 -4.70
C ARG A 710 -6.13 35.43 -5.18
N SER A 711 -6.66 34.60 -4.29
CA SER A 711 -7.56 33.50 -4.67
C SER A 711 -9.00 33.99 -4.86
N PRO A 712 -9.65 33.69 -6.00
CA PRO A 712 -11.07 34.01 -6.22
C PRO A 712 -12.01 33.09 -5.43
N ALA A 713 -11.51 31.99 -4.86
CA ALA A 713 -12.33 31.03 -4.15
C ALA A 713 -12.74 31.52 -2.75
N ASN A 714 -13.94 31.12 -2.32
CA ASN A 714 -14.43 31.42 -0.97
C ASN A 714 -13.89 30.44 0.08
N LEU A 715 -13.74 29.16 -0.29
CA LEU A 715 -13.12 28.16 0.55
C LEU A 715 -11.64 28.11 0.21
N ARG A 716 -10.80 28.52 1.15
CA ARG A 716 -9.35 28.69 0.94
C ARG A 716 -8.50 27.77 1.81
N ALA A 717 -9.13 26.82 2.51
CA ALA A 717 -8.45 25.90 3.42
C ALA A 717 -7.40 25.03 2.70
N SER A 718 -7.66 24.64 1.45
CA SER A 718 -6.73 23.84 0.65
C SER A 718 -5.39 24.54 0.39
N LEU A 719 -5.33 25.88 0.45
CA LEU A 719 -4.08 26.63 0.25
C LEU A 719 -3.07 26.47 1.39
N TYR A 720 -3.54 26.00 2.55
CA TYR A 720 -2.71 25.66 3.71
C TYR A 720 -2.34 24.17 3.76
N ASP A 721 -2.44 23.45 2.63
CA ASP A 721 -1.89 22.10 2.52
C ASP A 721 -0.37 22.14 2.73
N SER A 722 0.17 21.19 3.49
CA SER A 722 1.60 21.11 3.83
C SER A 722 2.53 21.24 2.62
N TYR A 723 2.18 20.70 1.45
CA TYR A 723 3.05 20.84 0.26
C TYR A 723 3.05 22.26 -0.32
N LYS A 724 1.94 23.01 -0.18
CA LYS A 724 1.85 24.42 -0.59
C LYS A 724 2.58 25.31 0.41
N MET A 725 2.51 24.98 1.70
CA MET A 725 3.33 25.59 2.73
C MET A 725 4.82 25.33 2.46
N ALA A 726 5.20 24.13 2.02
CA ALA A 726 6.55 23.81 1.57
C ALA A 726 6.97 24.62 0.34
N LEU A 727 6.12 24.78 -0.67
CA LEU A 727 6.40 25.66 -1.81
C LEU A 727 6.61 27.11 -1.35
N ARG A 728 5.77 27.64 -0.46
CA ARG A 728 5.91 29.00 0.08
C ARG A 728 7.20 29.16 0.87
N TRP A 729 7.49 28.21 1.75
CA TRP A 729 8.69 28.21 2.57
C TRP A 729 9.95 28.12 1.71
N ALA A 730 9.98 27.24 0.70
CA ALA A 730 11.11 27.09 -0.21
C ALA A 730 11.32 28.36 -1.04
N SER A 731 10.24 28.97 -1.52
CA SER A 731 10.29 30.24 -2.27
C SER A 731 10.82 31.40 -1.40
N ASP A 732 10.51 31.40 -0.11
CA ASP A 732 11.08 32.37 0.84
C ASP A 732 12.55 32.02 1.19
N ARG A 733 12.90 30.73 1.32
CA ARG A 733 14.24 30.25 1.72
C ARG A 733 15.29 30.39 0.62
N ILE A 734 14.91 30.23 -0.64
CA ILE A 734 15.80 30.34 -1.81
C ILE A 734 16.25 31.79 -2.06
N GLY A 735 15.53 32.79 -1.52
CA GLY A 735 15.86 34.19 -1.70
C GLY A 735 15.73 34.63 -3.16
N GLU A 736 16.65 35.46 -3.64
CA GLU A 736 16.53 36.10 -4.96
C GLU A 736 17.01 35.25 -6.14
N GLN A 737 17.79 34.18 -5.91
CA GLN A 737 18.35 33.37 -6.98
C GLN A 737 18.47 31.91 -6.57
N GLY A 738 17.96 31.00 -7.40
CA GLY A 738 18.16 29.56 -7.20
C GLY A 738 17.10 28.69 -7.88
N VAL A 739 17.09 27.41 -7.52
CA VAL A 739 16.21 26.39 -8.07
C VAL A 739 15.46 25.66 -6.95
N VAL A 740 14.14 25.57 -7.08
CA VAL A 740 13.29 24.71 -6.24
C VAL A 740 12.78 23.54 -7.09
N ALA A 741 13.08 22.31 -6.70
CA ALA A 741 12.75 21.12 -7.48
C ALA A 741 12.05 20.06 -6.61
N PHE A 742 10.72 19.94 -6.73
CA PHE A 742 9.93 19.05 -5.89
C PHE A 742 9.12 18.05 -6.70
N VAL A 743 8.74 16.96 -6.03
CA VAL A 743 7.56 16.17 -6.41
C VAL A 743 6.43 16.46 -5.42
N THR A 744 5.31 16.96 -5.92
CA THR A 744 4.20 17.45 -5.10
C THR A 744 2.88 16.83 -5.54
N ASN A 745 1.85 17.04 -4.72
CA ASN A 745 0.47 16.86 -5.18
C ASN A 745 0.18 17.81 -6.36
N GLY A 746 -0.29 17.27 -7.49
CA GLY A 746 -0.57 18.00 -8.73
C GLY A 746 -1.88 18.82 -8.74
N SER A 747 -2.65 18.82 -7.64
CA SER A 747 -3.95 19.51 -7.56
C SER A 747 -3.92 21.01 -7.79
N PHE A 748 -2.79 21.69 -7.58
CA PHE A 748 -2.69 23.13 -7.79
C PHE A 748 -2.67 23.54 -9.27
N ILE A 749 -2.39 22.61 -10.18
CA ILE A 749 -2.26 22.87 -11.62
C ILE A 749 -3.58 23.41 -12.20
N ASP A 750 -4.72 22.86 -11.76
CA ASP A 750 -6.05 23.24 -12.26
C ASP A 750 -7.08 23.50 -11.13
N GLY A 751 -6.64 23.52 -9.87
CA GLY A 751 -7.51 23.76 -8.72
C GLY A 751 -8.06 25.19 -8.68
N ASN A 752 -9.37 25.34 -8.43
CA ASN A 752 -10.04 26.65 -8.39
C ASN A 752 -9.56 27.57 -7.25
N ALA A 753 -9.21 27.01 -6.09
CA ALA A 753 -8.70 27.81 -4.97
C ALA A 753 -7.24 28.22 -5.18
N GLU A 754 -6.52 27.46 -6.02
CA GLU A 754 -5.10 27.56 -6.27
C GLU A 754 -4.72 28.57 -7.35
N ALA A 755 -5.68 29.27 -7.96
CA ALA A 755 -5.40 30.36 -8.90
C ALA A 755 -4.45 31.42 -8.31
N GLY A 756 -4.63 31.79 -7.04
CA GLY A 756 -3.73 32.72 -6.35
C GLY A 756 -2.30 32.18 -6.16
N LEU A 757 -2.16 30.87 -5.95
CA LEU A 757 -0.85 30.20 -5.92
C LEU A 757 -0.20 30.21 -7.31
N ARG A 758 -0.94 29.85 -8.37
CA ARG A 758 -0.43 29.87 -9.75
C ARG A 758 0.04 31.26 -10.17
N ALA A 759 -0.75 32.28 -9.83
CA ALA A 759 -0.41 33.68 -10.08
C ALA A 759 0.86 34.10 -9.33
N CYS A 760 0.99 33.70 -8.06
CA CYS A 760 2.18 33.97 -7.26
C CYS A 760 3.44 33.30 -7.82
N LEU A 761 3.35 32.04 -8.24
CA LEU A 761 4.49 31.33 -8.83
C LEU A 761 4.92 31.97 -10.16
N ALA A 762 3.97 32.42 -10.98
CA ALA A 762 4.27 33.09 -12.24
C ALA A 762 4.87 34.50 -12.06
N ASP A 763 4.68 35.13 -10.90
CA ASP A 763 5.28 36.44 -10.61
C ASP A 763 6.67 36.32 -9.97
N GLU A 764 6.89 35.32 -9.11
CA GLU A 764 8.13 35.18 -8.33
C GLU A 764 9.26 34.44 -9.06
N PHE A 765 8.92 33.60 -10.04
CA PHE A 765 9.87 32.75 -10.75
C PHE A 765 9.97 33.16 -12.23
N SER A 766 11.13 32.95 -12.83
CA SER A 766 11.37 33.24 -14.26
C SER A 766 10.95 32.09 -15.16
N HIS A 767 11.14 30.85 -14.69
CA HIS A 767 10.74 29.63 -15.40
C HIS A 767 10.07 28.62 -14.46
N LEU A 768 8.98 28.02 -14.94
CA LEU A 768 8.26 26.95 -14.25
C LEU A 768 8.21 25.73 -15.18
N TYR A 769 8.81 24.62 -14.79
CA TYR A 769 8.66 23.34 -15.47
C TYR A 769 7.72 22.45 -14.65
N VAL A 770 6.58 22.08 -15.23
CA VAL A 770 5.51 21.32 -14.57
C VAL A 770 5.28 20.04 -15.36
N PHE A 771 5.80 18.92 -14.84
CA PHE A 771 5.59 17.60 -15.41
C PHE A 771 4.51 16.86 -14.62
N ASN A 772 3.29 16.82 -15.19
CA ASN A 772 2.12 16.21 -14.57
C ASN A 772 2.16 14.68 -14.72
N LEU A 773 2.42 13.98 -13.62
CA LEU A 773 2.44 12.51 -13.57
C LEU A 773 1.03 11.91 -13.34
N ARG A 774 0.02 12.76 -13.13
CA ARG A 774 -1.39 12.37 -12.92
C ARG A 774 -1.56 11.41 -11.73
N GLY A 775 -2.48 10.46 -11.81
CA GLY A 775 -2.70 9.43 -10.80
C GLY A 775 -3.73 9.83 -9.73
N ASN A 776 -4.66 10.72 -10.05
CA ASN A 776 -5.76 11.12 -9.17
C ASN A 776 -6.86 10.04 -9.07
N ILE A 777 -6.55 8.95 -8.38
CA ILE A 777 -7.47 7.82 -8.19
C ILE A 777 -8.75 8.28 -7.48
N ARG A 778 -8.66 9.20 -6.51
CA ARG A 778 -9.84 9.72 -5.79
C ARG A 778 -10.77 10.50 -6.71
N GLY A 779 -10.21 11.39 -7.54
CA GLY A 779 -10.97 12.12 -8.57
C GLY A 779 -11.61 11.14 -9.55
N ASN A 780 -10.84 10.16 -10.02
CA ASN A 780 -11.34 9.15 -10.94
C ASN A 780 -12.51 8.34 -10.35
N ILE A 781 -12.41 7.89 -9.09
CA ILE A 781 -13.50 7.20 -8.37
C ILE A 781 -14.73 8.12 -8.23
N ARG A 782 -14.54 9.39 -7.86
CA ARG A 782 -15.64 10.37 -7.73
C ARG A 782 -16.32 10.65 -9.07
N SER A 783 -15.55 10.64 -10.15
CA SER A 783 -16.02 10.76 -11.52
C SER A 783 -16.54 9.46 -12.11
N HIS A 784 -16.46 8.34 -11.39
CA HIS A 784 -16.86 7.00 -11.83
C HIS A 784 -16.16 6.51 -13.11
N GLY A 785 -14.90 6.87 -13.30
CA GLY A 785 -14.17 6.51 -14.52
C GLY A 785 -14.26 7.54 -15.65
N ASN A 786 -15.04 8.61 -15.47
CA ASN A 786 -15.24 9.63 -16.50
C ASN A 786 -14.08 10.63 -16.59
N MET A 787 -13.16 10.66 -15.61
CA MET A 787 -11.89 11.35 -15.77
C MET A 787 -11.02 10.59 -16.79
N PRO A 788 -10.71 11.17 -17.96
CA PRO A 788 -9.92 10.48 -18.97
C PRO A 788 -8.53 10.19 -18.41
N GLY A 789 -8.02 8.97 -18.54
CA GLY A 789 -6.57 8.73 -18.57
C GLY A 789 -5.74 8.84 -17.28
N GLU A 790 -6.30 9.00 -16.08
CA GLU A 790 -5.49 9.20 -14.86
C GLU A 790 -4.41 8.12 -14.62
N GLY A 791 -4.70 6.86 -15.01
CA GLY A 791 -3.75 5.74 -14.91
C GLY A 791 -3.37 5.36 -13.48
N GLY A 792 -2.25 4.66 -13.32
CA GLY A 792 -1.66 4.31 -12.02
C GLY A 792 -0.99 5.51 -11.34
N ASN A 793 -0.91 5.49 -10.01
CA ASN A 793 -0.19 6.51 -9.25
C ASN A 793 1.26 6.06 -8.98
N VAL A 794 2.25 6.95 -9.14
CA VAL A 794 3.67 6.58 -9.02
C VAL A 794 4.11 6.30 -7.56
N PHE A 795 3.36 6.79 -6.56
CA PHE A 795 3.59 6.58 -5.12
C PHE A 795 2.54 5.68 -4.46
N ASP A 796 1.65 5.04 -5.24
CA ASP A 796 0.49 4.30 -4.74
C ASP A 796 -0.45 5.15 -3.83
N VAL A 797 -0.42 6.48 -3.97
CA VAL A 797 -1.36 7.39 -3.29
C VAL A 797 -2.61 7.65 -4.16
N THR A 798 -3.61 8.34 -3.58
CA THR A 798 -4.91 8.57 -4.26
C THR A 798 -5.08 9.96 -4.87
N VAL A 799 -4.07 10.83 -4.76
CA VAL A 799 -4.08 12.21 -5.27
C VAL A 799 -3.21 12.32 -6.51
N SER A 800 -3.44 13.34 -7.34
CA SER A 800 -2.56 13.64 -8.48
C SER A 800 -1.13 13.95 -8.00
N VAL A 801 -0.13 13.64 -8.82
CA VAL A 801 1.29 13.86 -8.55
C VAL A 801 1.90 14.63 -9.72
N ALA A 802 2.75 15.61 -9.41
CA ALA A 802 3.50 16.36 -10.42
C ALA A 802 4.93 16.62 -9.95
N ILE A 803 5.88 16.59 -10.88
CA ILE A 803 7.23 17.09 -10.67
C ILE A 803 7.25 18.57 -11.09
N VAL A 804 7.79 19.42 -10.23
CA VAL A 804 7.90 20.86 -10.45
C VAL A 804 9.34 21.31 -10.30
N VAL A 805 9.84 22.07 -11.26
CA VAL A 805 11.15 22.74 -11.19
C VAL A 805 10.91 24.23 -11.42
N LEU A 806 11.15 25.02 -10.38
CA LEU A 806 10.94 26.46 -10.35
C LEU A 806 12.31 27.14 -10.34
N VAL A 807 12.55 28.02 -11.30
CA VAL A 807 13.81 28.76 -11.42
C VAL A 807 13.56 30.22 -11.12
N ARG A 808 14.29 30.77 -10.15
CA ARG A 808 14.28 32.20 -9.85
C ARG A 808 15.59 32.79 -10.33
N ASP A 809 15.52 33.54 -11.42
CA ASP A 809 16.66 34.15 -12.08
C ASP A 809 16.48 35.68 -12.14
N PRO A 810 17.26 36.45 -11.36
CA PRO A 810 17.16 37.91 -11.35
C PRO A 810 17.62 38.57 -12.67
N ALA A 811 18.33 37.83 -13.54
CA ALA A 811 18.74 38.32 -14.86
C ALA A 811 17.63 38.19 -15.92
N HIS A 812 16.58 37.39 -15.67
CA HIS A 812 15.48 37.19 -16.61
C HIS A 812 14.65 38.46 -16.79
N GLN A 813 14.25 38.75 -18.03
CA GLN A 813 13.40 39.89 -18.38
C GLN A 813 12.08 39.42 -19.00
N GLY A 814 10.98 40.07 -18.60
CA GLY A 814 9.63 39.78 -19.08
C GLY A 814 8.88 38.79 -18.18
N ALA A 815 7.75 38.31 -18.68
CA ALA A 815 6.89 37.39 -17.94
C ALA A 815 7.55 36.01 -17.74
N CYS A 816 7.10 35.30 -16.71
CA CYS A 816 7.50 33.92 -16.45
C CYS A 816 7.14 32.99 -17.61
N ARG A 817 8.05 32.07 -17.96
CA ARG A 817 7.80 31.02 -18.94
C ARG A 817 7.33 29.74 -18.25
N ILE A 818 6.10 29.33 -18.54
CA ILE A 818 5.49 28.12 -17.97
C ILE A 818 5.57 26.99 -19.00
N HIS A 819 6.33 25.95 -18.68
CA HIS A 819 6.54 24.76 -19.47
C HIS A 819 5.72 23.62 -18.84
N TYR A 820 4.68 23.17 -19.53
CA TYR A 820 3.79 22.11 -19.05
C TYR A 820 3.93 20.86 -19.92
N ARG A 821 3.94 19.69 -19.28
CA ARG A 821 3.86 18.40 -19.94
C ARG A 821 2.95 17.47 -19.15
N ASP A 822 2.02 16.83 -19.85
CA ASP A 822 1.28 15.67 -19.32
C ASP A 822 2.02 14.38 -19.67
N ILE A 823 2.11 13.44 -18.72
CA ILE A 823 2.75 12.14 -18.94
C ILE A 823 1.98 11.23 -19.90
N GLY A 824 0.68 11.42 -20.05
CA GLY A 824 -0.19 10.66 -20.94
C GLY A 824 -1.24 9.80 -20.23
N ASP A 825 -2.22 9.37 -21.02
CA ASP A 825 -3.44 8.73 -20.55
C ASP A 825 -3.28 7.22 -20.31
N TYR A 826 -3.95 6.72 -19.27
CA TYR A 826 -4.13 5.30 -18.94
C TYR A 826 -2.84 4.51 -18.64
N LEU A 827 -1.72 5.22 -18.44
CA LEU A 827 -0.45 4.60 -18.14
C LEU A 827 -0.43 3.96 -16.75
N SER A 828 0.11 2.73 -16.64
CA SER A 828 0.38 2.08 -15.36
C SER A 828 1.49 2.83 -14.59
N ARG A 829 1.65 2.51 -13.31
CA ARG A 829 2.74 3.05 -12.49
C ARG A 829 4.11 2.79 -13.14
N GLU A 830 4.34 1.56 -13.57
CA GLU A 830 5.61 1.10 -14.16
C GLU A 830 5.89 1.81 -15.49
N GLN A 831 4.86 1.99 -16.32
CA GLN A 831 4.98 2.73 -17.57
C GLN A 831 5.35 4.20 -17.32
N LYS A 832 4.72 4.85 -16.33
CA LYS A 832 5.06 6.22 -15.94
C LYS A 832 6.50 6.34 -15.44
N LEU A 833 6.94 5.45 -14.57
CA LEU A 833 8.32 5.43 -14.06
C LEU A 833 9.32 5.19 -15.20
N GLN A 834 8.99 4.34 -16.18
CA GLN A 834 9.83 4.13 -17.36
C GLN A 834 9.95 5.40 -18.21
N VAL A 835 8.87 6.15 -18.42
CA VAL A 835 8.90 7.45 -19.12
C VAL A 835 9.79 8.46 -18.39
N VAL A 836 9.63 8.59 -17.08
CA VAL A 836 10.46 9.46 -16.24
C VAL A 836 11.93 9.08 -16.36
N ARG A 837 12.25 7.78 -16.24
CA ARG A 837 13.61 7.26 -16.36
C ARG A 837 14.23 7.52 -17.73
N ASN A 838 13.48 7.25 -18.80
CA ASN A 838 13.95 7.46 -20.18
C ASN A 838 14.16 8.95 -20.50
N SER A 839 13.39 9.83 -19.87
CA SER A 839 13.54 11.28 -20.06
C SER A 839 14.81 11.82 -19.40
N GLY A 840 15.27 11.20 -18.31
CA GLY A 840 16.52 11.54 -17.60
C GLY A 840 16.48 12.87 -16.83
N SER A 841 16.07 13.97 -17.47
CA SER A 841 15.85 15.29 -16.88
C SER A 841 14.81 16.08 -17.68
N ILE A 842 14.48 17.30 -17.24
CA ILE A 842 13.63 18.23 -18.01
C ILE A 842 14.11 18.48 -19.45
N ALA A 843 15.42 18.31 -19.73
CA ALA A 843 16.00 18.45 -21.06
C ALA A 843 15.64 17.31 -22.02
N GLY A 844 15.40 16.10 -21.49
CA GLY A 844 15.04 14.93 -22.29
C GLY A 844 13.53 14.76 -22.46
N ILE A 845 12.72 15.62 -21.84
CA ILE A 845 11.28 15.70 -22.14
C ILE A 845 11.11 16.42 -23.48
N ALA A 846 10.61 15.68 -24.47
CA ALA A 846 10.17 16.24 -25.74
C ALA A 846 8.81 16.97 -25.59
N ASP A 847 8.57 17.94 -26.47
CA ASP A 847 7.27 18.60 -26.67
C ASP A 847 6.68 19.26 -25.41
N TRP A 848 7.47 20.10 -24.74
CA TRP A 848 6.96 21.01 -23.72
C TRP A 848 5.92 21.97 -24.31
N HIS A 849 4.73 22.02 -23.70
CA HIS A 849 3.70 22.99 -24.05
C HIS A 849 3.91 24.27 -23.26
N SER A 850 4.09 25.40 -23.96
CA SER A 850 4.13 26.69 -23.29
C SER A 850 2.72 27.12 -22.91
N ILE A 851 2.50 27.38 -21.63
CA ILE A 851 1.23 27.86 -21.09
C ILE A 851 1.30 29.37 -20.90
N GLN A 852 0.27 30.07 -21.40
CA GLN A 852 0.00 31.47 -21.08
C GLN A 852 -1.21 31.51 -20.15
N PRO A 853 -1.04 31.88 -18.88
CA PRO A 853 -2.17 32.01 -17.95
C PRO A 853 -3.21 33.00 -18.49
N ASP A 854 -4.48 32.68 -18.33
CA ASP A 854 -5.57 33.62 -18.63
C ASP A 854 -5.75 34.67 -17.51
N GLU A 855 -6.75 35.55 -17.63
CA GLU A 855 -7.07 36.57 -16.62
C GLU A 855 -7.51 35.99 -15.26
N HIS A 856 -7.88 34.70 -15.22
CA HIS A 856 -8.22 33.96 -14.00
C HIS A 856 -7.03 33.17 -13.45
N HIS A 857 -5.87 33.28 -14.09
CA HIS A 857 -4.67 32.51 -13.81
C HIS A 857 -4.87 31.00 -13.98
N ASP A 858 -5.77 30.57 -14.86
CA ASP A 858 -5.96 29.17 -15.22
C ASP A 858 -4.89 28.74 -16.23
N TRP A 859 -4.21 27.62 -15.92
CA TRP A 859 -3.17 27.05 -16.79
C TRP A 859 -3.73 26.05 -17.79
N LEU A 860 -4.69 25.23 -17.35
CA LEU A 860 -5.40 24.23 -18.14
C LEU A 860 -6.90 24.54 -18.11
N ASP A 861 -7.66 23.94 -19.04
CA ASP A 861 -9.12 24.11 -19.14
C ASP A 861 -9.52 25.59 -18.97
N GLN A 862 -8.92 26.47 -19.77
CA GLN A 862 -9.15 27.93 -19.69
C GLN A 862 -10.59 28.25 -20.07
N ARG A 863 -11.11 29.32 -19.46
CA ARG A 863 -12.51 29.73 -19.61
C ARG A 863 -12.75 30.46 -20.92
N ASP A 864 -13.95 30.34 -21.48
CA ASP A 864 -14.35 31.09 -22.67
C ASP A 864 -14.79 32.52 -22.26
N PRO A 865 -14.12 33.58 -22.75
CA PRO A 865 -14.54 34.96 -22.46
C PRO A 865 -16.00 35.25 -22.85
N GLY A 866 -16.52 34.58 -23.89
CA GLY A 866 -17.91 34.70 -24.34
C GLY A 866 -18.92 34.21 -23.31
N TYR A 867 -18.54 33.27 -22.45
CA TYR A 867 -19.41 32.77 -21.38
C TYR A 867 -19.76 33.87 -20.37
N GLN A 868 -18.82 34.79 -20.09
CA GLN A 868 -19.01 35.86 -19.12
C GLN A 868 -20.04 36.92 -19.56
N VAL A 869 -20.37 36.98 -20.85
CA VAL A 869 -21.40 37.85 -21.43
C VAL A 869 -22.81 37.40 -21.05
N PHE A 870 -23.00 36.09 -20.82
CA PHE A 870 -24.31 35.55 -20.49
C PHE A 870 -24.80 35.97 -19.11
N MET A 871 -26.13 35.98 -18.96
CA MET A 871 -26.81 36.30 -17.72
C MET A 871 -26.43 35.33 -16.62
N ALA A 872 -25.92 35.79 -15.47
CA ALA A 872 -25.60 34.88 -14.37
C ALA A 872 -26.87 34.24 -13.78
N LEU A 873 -26.84 32.91 -13.54
CA LEU A 873 -27.96 32.22 -12.90
C LEU A 873 -28.24 32.76 -11.49
N GLY A 874 -27.19 33.09 -10.74
CA GLY A 874 -27.28 33.80 -9.47
C GLY A 874 -25.92 34.32 -9.01
N SER A 875 -25.93 35.26 -8.06
CA SER A 875 -24.71 35.88 -7.53
C SER A 875 -24.83 36.17 -6.04
N LYS A 876 -23.68 36.23 -5.34
CA LYS A 876 -23.65 36.59 -3.92
C LYS A 876 -24.12 38.01 -3.65
N VAL A 877 -23.84 38.94 -4.57
CA VAL A 877 -24.22 40.36 -4.46
C VAL A 877 -25.74 40.51 -4.54
N ALA A 878 -26.39 39.83 -5.47
CA ALA A 878 -27.86 39.82 -5.56
C ALA A 878 -28.49 39.18 -4.31
N LYS A 879 -27.89 38.10 -3.81
CA LYS A 879 -28.34 37.40 -2.60
C LYS A 879 -28.23 38.24 -1.33
N SER A 880 -27.28 39.19 -1.24
CA SER A 880 -27.09 40.04 -0.05
C SER A 880 -28.05 41.22 0.06
N GLY A 881 -29.00 41.36 -0.87
CA GLY A 881 -30.06 42.37 -0.78
C GLY A 881 -29.78 43.71 -1.47
N ASN A 882 -28.72 43.81 -2.29
CA ASN A 882 -28.43 45.03 -3.03
C ASN A 882 -29.21 45.06 -4.35
N ASP A 883 -30.38 45.73 -4.33
CA ASP A 883 -31.28 45.76 -5.48
C ASP A 883 -30.74 46.58 -6.67
N SER A 884 -29.74 47.45 -6.46
CA SER A 884 -29.11 48.26 -7.52
C SER A 884 -28.24 47.47 -8.51
N LYS A 885 -28.02 46.16 -8.26
CA LYS A 885 -27.17 45.26 -9.09
C LYS A 885 -27.83 43.89 -9.34
N LEU A 886 -29.15 43.87 -9.57
CA LEU A 886 -29.93 42.66 -9.83
C LEU A 886 -29.82 42.13 -11.28
N ASN A 887 -28.60 41.88 -11.76
CA ASN A 887 -28.34 41.34 -13.10
C ASN A 887 -28.22 39.80 -13.08
N VAL A 888 -29.18 39.11 -12.48
CA VAL A 888 -29.19 37.65 -12.32
C VAL A 888 -30.56 37.04 -12.61
N ALA A 889 -30.60 35.78 -13.03
CA ALA A 889 -31.86 35.07 -13.26
C ALA A 889 -32.60 34.78 -11.94
N ILE A 890 -31.90 34.23 -10.95
CA ILE A 890 -32.45 33.78 -9.68
C ILE A 890 -31.71 34.46 -8.52
N ARG A 891 -32.46 35.12 -7.63
CA ARG A 891 -31.90 35.95 -6.55
C ARG A 891 -31.29 35.13 -5.42
N TYR A 892 -32.01 34.15 -4.88
CA TYR A 892 -31.56 33.33 -3.76
C TYR A 892 -31.19 31.90 -4.17
N TYR A 893 -30.09 31.42 -3.60
CA TYR A 893 -29.63 30.04 -3.73
C TYR A 893 -28.89 29.61 -2.45
N SER A 894 -28.68 28.32 -2.26
CA SER A 894 -28.09 27.74 -1.06
C SER A 894 -27.23 26.53 -1.40
N SER A 895 -26.18 26.27 -0.63
CA SER A 895 -25.62 24.91 -0.59
C SER A 895 -26.63 23.94 0.05
N GLY A 896 -26.51 22.66 -0.28
CA GLY A 896 -27.28 21.59 0.36
C GLY A 896 -26.86 21.36 1.82
N LEU A 897 -27.64 20.55 2.53
CA LEU A 897 -27.47 20.31 3.96
C LEU A 897 -26.12 19.65 4.26
N LYS A 898 -25.34 20.20 5.20
CA LYS A 898 -24.08 19.59 5.64
C LYS A 898 -24.18 19.21 7.11
N THR A 899 -24.32 17.92 7.40
CA THR A 899 -24.47 17.42 8.76
C THR A 899 -23.12 17.23 9.47
N ASN A 900 -22.11 16.72 8.76
CA ASN A 900 -20.82 16.22 9.30
C ASN A 900 -20.94 14.99 10.22
N GLY A 901 -22.12 14.36 10.23
CA GLY A 901 -22.48 13.21 11.04
C GLY A 901 -23.58 12.39 10.37
N ASP A 902 -23.47 12.10 9.08
CA ASP A 902 -24.56 11.47 8.30
C ASP A 902 -25.07 10.17 8.93
N ALA A 903 -24.18 9.29 9.41
CA ALA A 903 -24.59 8.06 10.09
C ALA A 903 -25.49 8.32 11.31
N TRP A 904 -25.36 9.47 11.94
CA TRP A 904 -26.11 9.86 13.12
C TRP A 904 -27.42 10.59 12.80
N LEU A 905 -27.38 11.44 11.77
CA LEU A 905 -28.47 12.38 11.47
C LEU A 905 -29.31 11.97 10.26
N TYR A 906 -28.93 10.92 9.54
CA TYR A 906 -29.73 10.28 8.48
C TYR A 906 -30.07 8.83 8.82
N ALA A 907 -31.26 8.40 8.40
CA ALA A 907 -31.64 6.98 8.36
C ALA A 907 -32.73 6.73 7.31
N SER A 908 -32.84 5.48 6.85
CA SER A 908 -33.95 5.03 6.01
C SER A 908 -35.27 4.98 6.79
N GLU A 909 -35.24 4.72 8.10
CA GLU A 909 -36.43 4.62 8.94
C GLU A 909 -36.54 5.83 9.88
N ARG A 910 -37.73 6.44 9.92
CA ARG A 910 -37.99 7.66 10.69
C ARG A 910 -37.89 7.46 12.21
N GLU A 911 -38.48 6.39 12.73
CA GLU A 911 -38.52 6.13 14.18
C GLU A 911 -37.13 5.77 14.73
N VAL A 912 -36.36 4.99 13.98
CA VAL A 912 -34.96 4.68 14.32
C VAL A 912 -34.12 5.96 14.38
N LEU A 913 -34.33 6.91 13.45
CA LEU A 913 -33.64 8.19 13.50
C LEU A 913 -34.05 9.00 14.74
N ALA A 914 -35.34 9.07 15.04
CA ALA A 914 -35.87 9.78 16.20
C ALA A 914 -35.23 9.27 17.50
N GLN A 915 -35.25 7.96 17.72
CA GLN A 915 -34.66 7.34 18.90
C GLN A 915 -33.15 7.58 18.99
N ARG A 916 -32.44 7.47 17.85
CA ARG A 916 -31.00 7.71 17.78
C ARG A 916 -30.64 9.14 18.17
N VAL A 917 -31.36 10.12 17.64
CA VAL A 917 -31.14 11.54 17.96
C VAL A 917 -31.47 11.84 19.41
N GLN A 918 -32.54 11.27 19.97
CA GLN A 918 -32.83 11.41 21.40
C GLN A 918 -31.69 10.87 22.28
N ASN A 919 -31.11 9.73 21.91
CA ASN A 919 -29.96 9.16 22.62
C ASN A 919 -28.71 10.06 22.50
N MET A 920 -28.49 10.67 21.33
CA MET A 920 -27.41 11.65 21.14
C MET A 920 -27.59 12.88 22.02
N ILE A 921 -28.81 13.46 22.04
CA ILE A 921 -29.13 14.62 22.85
C ILE A 921 -28.94 14.30 24.35
N ALA A 922 -29.41 13.13 24.79
CA ALA A 922 -29.22 12.69 26.17
C ALA A 922 -27.73 12.59 26.55
N PHE A 923 -26.87 12.08 25.65
CA PHE A 923 -25.43 12.03 25.88
C PHE A 923 -24.79 13.43 25.95
N TYR A 924 -25.17 14.32 25.02
CA TYR A 924 -24.68 15.70 25.00
C TYR A 924 -25.04 16.45 26.30
N GLU A 925 -26.29 16.35 26.75
CA GLU A 925 -26.76 17.00 27.97
C GLU A 925 -26.19 16.37 29.25
N ASP A 926 -25.86 15.07 29.23
CA ASP A 926 -25.11 14.43 30.31
C ASP A 926 -23.68 14.98 30.43
N ARG A 927 -22.95 15.09 29.32
CA ARG A 927 -21.62 15.72 29.30
C ARG A 927 -21.68 17.19 29.74
N ARG A 928 -22.71 17.93 29.32
CA ARG A 928 -22.91 19.33 29.73
C ARG A 928 -23.09 19.46 31.25
N ARG A 929 -23.91 18.59 31.85
CA ARG A 929 -24.09 18.52 33.31
C ARG A 929 -22.80 18.16 34.06
N GLN A 930 -22.01 17.20 33.56
CA GLN A 930 -20.73 16.83 34.17
C GLN A 930 -19.72 18.00 34.18
N VAL A 931 -19.71 18.82 33.13
CA VAL A 931 -18.90 20.05 33.09
C VAL A 931 -19.43 21.09 34.07
N GLU A 932 -20.75 21.29 34.13
CA GLU A 932 -21.40 22.25 35.03
C GLU A 932 -21.11 21.96 36.52
N VAL A 933 -21.07 20.69 36.92
CA VAL A 933 -20.71 20.27 38.30
C VAL A 933 -19.20 20.13 38.52
N GLY A 934 -18.36 20.47 37.53
CA GLY A 934 -16.89 20.42 37.63
C GLY A 934 -16.27 19.03 37.64
N GLN A 935 -17.01 17.99 37.23
CA GLN A 935 -16.52 16.61 37.20
C GLN A 935 -15.51 16.37 36.07
N ILE A 936 -15.69 17.05 34.93
CA ILE A 936 -14.78 16.99 33.78
C ILE A 936 -14.59 18.38 33.16
N SER A 937 -13.47 18.60 32.46
CA SER A 937 -13.27 19.82 31.68
C SER A 937 -14.04 19.78 30.34
N VAL A 938 -14.26 20.94 29.73
CA VAL A 938 -14.90 21.06 28.41
C VAL A 938 -14.10 20.30 27.33
N ASP A 939 -12.77 20.34 27.39
CA ASP A 939 -11.94 19.65 26.42
C ASP A 939 -12.04 18.14 26.54
N VAL A 940 -12.22 17.61 27.77
CA VAL A 940 -12.49 16.16 27.99
C VAL A 940 -13.91 15.81 27.54
N ALA A 941 -14.91 16.65 27.85
CA ALA A 941 -16.30 16.42 27.49
C ALA A 941 -16.56 16.36 25.97
N THR A 942 -15.71 17.01 25.18
CA THR A 942 -15.85 17.16 23.73
C THR A 942 -14.89 16.28 22.91
N ARG A 943 -14.21 15.32 23.56
CA ARG A 943 -13.40 14.29 22.89
C ARG A 943 -14.28 13.27 22.18
N ASN A 944 -13.75 12.71 21.11
CA ASN A 944 -14.39 11.61 20.40
C ASN A 944 -14.07 10.24 21.03
N ASP A 945 -14.22 10.15 22.35
CA ASP A 945 -13.91 8.97 23.17
C ASP A 945 -15.03 7.91 23.17
N ALA A 946 -16.22 8.26 22.70
CA ALA A 946 -17.39 7.38 22.59
C ALA A 946 -17.98 7.39 21.16
N PRO A 947 -17.25 6.89 20.13
CA PRO A 947 -17.62 7.01 18.72
C PRO A 947 -18.92 6.27 18.33
N ASN A 948 -19.39 5.35 19.19
CA ASN A 948 -20.66 4.63 19.08
C ASN A 948 -21.84 5.31 19.78
N ARG A 949 -21.63 6.49 20.41
CA ARG A 949 -22.68 7.26 21.09
C ARG A 949 -22.85 8.67 20.55
N PHE A 950 -21.76 9.31 20.14
CA PHE A 950 -21.78 10.68 19.66
C PHE A 950 -20.56 10.99 18.79
N LYS A 951 -20.69 11.94 17.86
CA LYS A 951 -19.58 12.42 17.04
C LYS A 951 -19.47 13.93 17.16
N TRP A 952 -18.40 14.40 17.79
CA TRP A 952 -18.06 15.82 17.87
C TRP A 952 -17.41 16.32 16.59
N HIS A 953 -17.72 17.56 16.24
CA HIS A 953 -17.04 18.33 15.20
C HIS A 953 -16.86 19.78 15.67
N GLY A 954 -15.96 20.54 15.01
CA GLY A 954 -15.54 21.89 15.44
C GLY A 954 -16.71 22.81 15.86
N ASP A 955 -17.66 23.05 14.95
CA ASP A 955 -18.81 23.93 15.26
C ASP A 955 -19.65 23.47 16.46
N LEU A 956 -19.79 22.16 16.68
CA LEU A 956 -20.56 21.61 17.79
C LEU A 956 -19.79 21.72 19.11
N ARG A 957 -18.45 21.56 19.07
CA ARG A 957 -17.58 21.86 20.22
C ARG A 957 -17.69 23.32 20.64
N ASP A 958 -17.73 24.25 19.68
CA ASP A 958 -17.87 25.69 19.96
C ASP A 958 -19.27 26.06 20.48
N ARG A 959 -20.32 25.37 20.02
CA ARG A 959 -21.68 25.50 20.58
C ARG A 959 -21.76 24.96 22.02
N PHE A 960 -21.13 23.82 22.29
CA PHE A 960 -21.03 23.25 23.63
C PHE A 960 -20.24 24.16 24.59
N ARG A 961 -19.11 24.72 24.15
CA ARG A 961 -18.34 25.72 24.92
C ARG A 961 -19.15 26.95 25.29
N ARG A 962 -20.12 27.35 24.47
CA ARG A 962 -21.07 28.43 24.74
C ARG A 962 -22.26 28.00 25.59
N ASN A 963 -22.21 26.81 26.18
CA ASN A 963 -23.24 26.23 27.03
C ASN A 963 -24.64 26.18 26.37
N GLN A 964 -24.70 25.91 25.06
CA GLN A 964 -25.98 25.76 24.36
C GLN A 964 -26.62 24.42 24.69
N ALA A 965 -27.85 24.44 25.20
CA ALA A 965 -28.65 23.25 25.48
C ALA A 965 -29.31 22.69 24.21
N LEU A 966 -29.55 21.39 24.20
CA LEU A 966 -30.26 20.64 23.16
C LEU A 966 -31.60 20.10 23.67
N GLY A 967 -32.60 20.15 22.79
CA GLY A 967 -33.91 19.53 23.00
C GLY A 967 -34.37 18.84 21.72
N PHE A 968 -35.06 17.70 21.88
CA PHE A 968 -35.63 16.99 20.73
C PHE A 968 -36.89 17.70 20.23
N GLN A 969 -36.98 17.93 18.93
CA GLN A 969 -38.09 18.59 18.24
C GLN A 969 -38.59 17.69 17.11
N PRO A 970 -39.78 17.07 17.22
CA PRO A 970 -40.32 16.15 16.22
C PRO A 970 -40.42 16.76 14.81
N ASP A 971 -40.70 18.04 14.73
CA ASP A 971 -40.87 18.86 13.52
C ASP A 971 -39.54 19.15 12.79
N GLN A 972 -38.40 18.78 13.37
CA GLN A 972 -37.11 18.76 12.68
C GLN A 972 -36.85 17.45 11.94
N LEU A 973 -37.67 16.40 12.11
CA LEU A 973 -37.61 15.19 11.30
C LEU A 973 -38.21 15.45 9.91
N ARG A 974 -37.38 15.35 8.87
CA ARG A 974 -37.73 15.67 7.50
C ARG A 974 -37.35 14.56 6.54
N THR A 975 -38.03 14.48 5.41
CA THR A 975 -37.55 13.69 4.26
C THR A 975 -36.57 14.55 3.46
N SER A 976 -35.44 13.97 3.10
CA SER A 976 -34.37 14.63 2.38
C SER A 976 -33.93 13.81 1.18
N MET A 977 -33.64 14.49 0.08
CA MET A 977 -32.93 13.87 -1.04
C MET A 977 -31.49 13.68 -0.57
N TYR A 978 -31.09 12.44 -0.24
CA TYR A 978 -29.75 12.17 0.25
C TYR A 978 -28.79 12.03 -0.92
N ARG A 979 -29.14 11.24 -1.94
CA ARG A 979 -28.41 11.13 -3.21
C ARG A 979 -29.41 11.20 -4.36
N PRO A 980 -28.99 11.38 -5.63
CA PRO A 980 -29.92 11.47 -6.75
C PRO A 980 -30.87 10.28 -6.73
N PHE A 981 -32.17 10.58 -6.68
CA PHE A 981 -33.27 9.60 -6.65
C PHE A 981 -33.28 8.65 -5.44
N VAL A 982 -32.52 8.94 -4.38
CA VAL A 982 -32.47 8.14 -3.15
C VAL A 982 -32.79 9.04 -1.96
N LYS A 983 -33.99 8.84 -1.41
CA LYS A 983 -34.51 9.56 -0.23
C LYS A 983 -34.05 8.89 1.07
N GLN A 984 -33.88 9.71 2.10
CA GLN A 984 -33.70 9.29 3.49
C GLN A 984 -34.39 10.29 4.42
N HIS A 985 -34.64 9.89 5.67
CA HIS A 985 -35.03 10.82 6.71
C HIS A 985 -33.81 11.50 7.32
N VAL A 986 -33.95 12.78 7.70
CA VAL A 986 -32.90 13.59 8.33
C VAL A 986 -33.45 14.36 9.52
N TYR A 987 -32.61 14.60 10.52
CA TYR A 987 -32.91 15.51 11.63
C TYR A 987 -32.28 16.89 11.40
N PHE A 988 -33.10 17.88 11.02
CA PHE A 988 -32.71 19.18 10.47
C PHE A 988 -32.46 20.27 11.55
N ASP A 989 -31.78 19.91 12.64
CA ASP A 989 -31.60 20.80 13.79
C ASP A 989 -30.54 21.90 13.61
N ALA A 990 -30.72 23.03 14.30
CA ALA A 990 -29.84 24.19 14.21
C ALA A 990 -28.45 23.99 14.85
N ILE A 991 -28.37 23.11 15.87
CA ILE A 991 -27.19 22.92 16.72
C ILE A 991 -26.46 21.63 16.35
N LEU A 992 -27.17 20.52 16.10
CA LEU A 992 -26.56 19.24 15.71
C LEU A 992 -26.04 19.23 14.27
N VAL A 993 -26.68 19.96 13.36
CA VAL A 993 -26.22 20.07 11.97
C VAL A 993 -25.11 21.11 11.87
N GLN A 994 -24.02 20.77 11.18
CA GLN A 994 -22.92 21.69 10.95
C GLN A 994 -23.34 22.96 10.19
N ARG A 995 -23.97 22.81 9.02
CA ARG A 995 -24.48 23.93 8.21
C ARG A 995 -25.82 23.59 7.56
N ARG A 996 -26.86 24.33 7.92
CA ARG A 996 -28.17 24.35 7.22
C ARG A 996 -28.23 25.37 6.08
N TYR A 997 -27.22 26.23 5.97
CA TYR A 997 -27.15 27.31 4.98
C TYR A 997 -28.45 28.13 4.91
N GLN A 998 -28.99 28.35 3.72
CA GLN A 998 -30.26 29.07 3.51
C GLN A 998 -31.43 28.11 3.27
N LEU A 999 -31.26 26.82 3.52
CA LEU A 999 -32.37 25.86 3.41
C LEU A 999 -33.57 26.21 4.29
N PRO A 1000 -33.44 26.83 5.49
CA PRO A 1000 -34.60 27.26 6.27
C PRO A 1000 -35.47 28.33 5.59
N THR A 1001 -34.93 29.12 4.66
CA THR A 1001 -35.71 30.11 3.90
C THR A 1001 -36.30 29.51 2.61
N MET A 1002 -35.85 28.31 2.21
CA MET A 1002 -36.39 27.56 1.07
C MET A 1002 -37.44 26.54 1.51
N PHE A 1003 -37.19 25.89 2.65
CA PHE A 1003 -38.02 24.87 3.28
C PHE A 1003 -38.15 25.21 4.77
N PRO A 1004 -38.97 26.21 5.15
CA PRO A 1004 -39.12 26.60 6.56
C PRO A 1004 -39.71 25.47 7.40
N THR A 1005 -40.70 24.76 6.87
CA THR A 1005 -41.37 23.62 7.51
C THR A 1005 -41.14 22.33 6.69
N PRO A 1006 -41.39 21.14 7.27
CA PRO A 1006 -41.28 19.87 6.54
C PRO A 1006 -42.24 19.73 5.34
N THR A 1007 -43.33 20.52 5.32
CA THR A 1007 -44.41 20.44 4.32
C THR A 1007 -44.50 21.66 3.41
N ALA A 1008 -43.60 22.65 3.55
CA ALA A 1008 -43.60 23.85 2.71
C ALA A 1008 -43.36 23.49 1.23
N PRO A 1009 -44.28 23.83 0.30
CA PRO A 1009 -44.17 23.40 -1.09
C PRO A 1009 -43.19 24.27 -1.87
N ASN A 1010 -42.03 23.71 -2.24
CA ASN A 1010 -41.05 24.42 -3.06
C ASN A 1010 -40.41 23.50 -4.10
N GLN A 1011 -39.75 24.08 -5.08
CA GLN A 1011 -38.89 23.38 -6.03
C GLN A 1011 -37.53 24.05 -6.05
N VAL A 1012 -36.48 23.24 -6.08
CA VAL A 1012 -35.10 23.71 -6.15
C VAL A 1012 -34.35 22.99 -7.26
N ILE A 1013 -33.62 23.73 -8.09
CA ILE A 1013 -32.70 23.20 -9.10
C ILE A 1013 -31.30 23.19 -8.51
N GLY A 1014 -30.72 22.02 -8.38
CA GLY A 1014 -29.34 21.81 -7.95
C GLY A 1014 -28.43 21.71 -9.16
N VAL A 1015 -27.28 22.37 -9.10
CA VAL A 1015 -26.20 22.25 -10.10
C VAL A 1015 -24.89 21.86 -9.43
N THR A 1016 -24.00 21.20 -10.18
CA THR A 1016 -22.66 20.80 -9.70
C THR A 1016 -21.92 21.99 -9.07
N GLY A 1017 -21.27 21.74 -7.93
CA GLY A 1017 -20.43 22.73 -7.27
C GLY A 1017 -19.16 23.05 -8.05
N LYS A 1018 -18.62 24.25 -7.87
CA LYS A 1018 -17.36 24.68 -8.50
C LYS A 1018 -16.20 23.77 -8.06
N GLY A 1019 -15.44 23.27 -9.02
CA GLY A 1019 -14.22 22.47 -8.83
C GLY A 1019 -14.48 20.98 -8.64
N GLU A 1020 -15.70 20.51 -8.91
CA GLU A 1020 -16.06 19.11 -8.75
C GLU A 1020 -15.73 18.29 -9.99
N THR A 1021 -15.33 17.05 -9.76
CA THR A 1021 -14.69 16.19 -10.77
C THR A 1021 -15.64 15.22 -11.47
N ALA A 1022 -16.91 15.18 -11.05
CA ALA A 1022 -17.92 14.26 -11.59
C ALA A 1022 -18.60 14.77 -12.88
N GLY A 1023 -18.13 15.89 -13.42
CA GLY A 1023 -18.76 16.59 -14.53
C GLY A 1023 -19.94 17.47 -14.10
N PHE A 1024 -20.32 18.41 -14.96
CA PHE A 1024 -21.50 19.24 -14.73
C PHE A 1024 -22.76 18.37 -14.74
N SER A 1025 -23.74 18.66 -13.88
CA SER A 1025 -25.03 17.98 -13.80
C SER A 1025 -26.05 18.94 -13.17
N ALA A 1026 -27.32 18.76 -13.53
CA ALA A 1026 -28.44 19.49 -12.93
C ALA A 1026 -29.55 18.53 -12.51
N LEU A 1027 -30.16 18.74 -11.34
CA LEU A 1027 -31.28 17.94 -10.85
C LEU A 1027 -32.27 18.82 -10.07
N ILE A 1028 -33.56 18.69 -10.36
CA ILE A 1028 -34.61 19.36 -9.60
C ILE A 1028 -35.12 18.45 -8.46
N THR A 1029 -35.48 19.04 -7.31
CA THR A 1029 -36.15 18.34 -6.21
C THR A 1029 -37.13 19.26 -5.50
N ASN A 1030 -38.13 18.69 -4.82
CA ASN A 1030 -39.13 19.39 -4.02
C ASN A 1030 -38.99 19.15 -2.50
N ILE A 1031 -37.90 18.49 -2.09
CA ILE A 1031 -37.58 18.19 -0.68
C ILE A 1031 -36.19 18.70 -0.33
N THR A 1032 -35.87 18.76 0.97
CA THR A 1032 -34.59 19.29 1.44
C THR A 1032 -33.41 18.47 0.89
N PRO A 1033 -32.49 19.06 0.13
CA PRO A 1033 -31.37 18.33 -0.44
C PRO A 1033 -30.15 18.27 0.50
N ASP A 1034 -29.50 17.11 0.54
CA ASP A 1034 -28.14 16.97 1.09
C ASP A 1034 -27.11 17.72 0.23
N LEU A 1035 -25.99 18.12 0.84
CA LEU A 1035 -24.89 18.79 0.13
C LEU A 1035 -24.30 17.95 -1.01
N HIS A 1036 -24.36 16.62 -0.90
CA HIS A 1036 -23.72 15.68 -1.80
C HIS A 1036 -24.70 14.90 -2.68
N VAL A 1037 -25.94 15.39 -2.85
CA VAL A 1037 -26.84 14.90 -3.92
C VAL A 1037 -26.15 15.07 -5.28
N ILE A 1038 -25.77 16.31 -5.59
CA ILE A 1038 -24.79 16.62 -6.64
C ILE A 1038 -23.55 17.14 -5.91
N ALA A 1039 -22.34 16.74 -6.31
CA ALA A 1039 -21.13 17.09 -5.57
C ALA A 1039 -21.04 18.61 -5.34
N GLY A 1040 -20.97 19.03 -4.07
CA GLY A 1040 -20.85 20.44 -3.68
C GLY A 1040 -22.01 21.35 -4.12
N ALA A 1041 -23.19 20.79 -4.38
CA ALA A 1041 -24.23 21.45 -5.16
C ALA A 1041 -24.65 22.83 -4.62
N GLN A 1042 -24.95 23.73 -5.55
CA GLN A 1042 -25.74 24.93 -5.28
C GLN A 1042 -27.17 24.73 -5.75
N TRP A 1043 -28.11 25.01 -4.86
CA TRP A 1043 -29.55 24.86 -5.04
C TRP A 1043 -30.20 26.22 -5.20
N PHE A 1044 -30.76 26.46 -6.37
CA PHE A 1044 -31.53 27.65 -6.70
C PHE A 1044 -32.99 27.35 -6.43
N SER A 1045 -33.69 28.21 -5.69
CA SER A 1045 -35.10 27.96 -5.34
C SER A 1045 -36.06 28.73 -6.24
N ARG A 1046 -37.20 28.12 -6.57
CA ARG A 1046 -38.30 28.80 -7.27
C ARG A 1046 -38.92 29.88 -6.38
N TRP A 1047 -39.08 29.56 -5.09
CA TRP A 1047 -39.66 30.44 -4.08
C TRP A 1047 -38.71 30.65 -2.90
N ARG A 1048 -38.87 31.79 -2.24
CA ARG A 1048 -38.28 32.17 -0.95
C ARG A 1048 -39.41 32.33 0.07
N TYR A 1049 -39.18 31.92 1.30
CA TYR A 1049 -40.10 32.11 2.42
C TYR A 1049 -39.55 33.09 3.43
N GLU A 1050 -40.37 34.06 3.81
CA GLU A 1050 -40.06 35.06 4.82
C GLU A 1050 -41.00 34.91 6.00
N ALA A 1051 -40.43 34.79 7.20
CA ALA A 1051 -41.22 34.75 8.42
C ALA A 1051 -41.88 36.12 8.66
N ARG A 1052 -43.03 36.10 9.33
CA ARG A 1052 -43.67 37.34 9.78
C ARG A 1052 -42.75 38.04 10.78
N ASP A 1053 -42.51 39.33 10.57
CA ASP A 1053 -41.80 40.15 11.55
C ASP A 1053 -42.70 40.30 12.80
N PRO A 1054 -42.27 39.82 13.98
CA PRO A 1054 -43.03 39.97 15.22
C PRO A 1054 -43.22 41.44 15.63
N ASP A 1055 -42.26 42.31 15.29
CA ASP A 1055 -42.19 43.71 15.72
C ASP A 1055 -42.87 44.67 14.73
N SER A 1056 -43.31 44.17 13.57
CA SER A 1056 -44.09 44.92 12.58
C SER A 1056 -45.18 44.05 11.95
N PRO A 1057 -46.22 43.67 12.73
CA PRO A 1057 -47.27 42.76 12.27
C PRO A 1057 -48.09 43.29 11.10
N ASP A 1058 -48.07 44.61 10.87
CA ASP A 1058 -48.79 45.31 9.78
C ASP A 1058 -47.93 45.49 8.51
N ALA A 1059 -46.66 45.09 8.51
CA ALA A 1059 -45.77 45.25 7.35
C ALA A 1059 -46.24 44.46 6.10
N TRP A 1060 -47.05 43.42 6.30
CA TRP A 1060 -47.67 42.67 5.20
C TRP A 1060 -48.99 43.28 4.71
N ALA A 1061 -49.58 44.22 5.46
CA ALA A 1061 -50.88 44.82 5.16
C ALA A 1061 -50.79 46.07 4.24
N GLN A 1062 -49.59 46.60 3.99
CA GLN A 1062 -49.38 47.81 3.18
C GLN A 1062 -48.96 47.54 1.71
N THR A 1063 -48.82 46.29 1.29
CA THR A 1063 -48.56 45.95 -0.12
C THR A 1063 -49.83 45.42 -0.77
N ASP A 1064 -50.62 46.35 -1.28
CA ASP A 1064 -51.91 46.14 -1.95
C ASP A 1064 -51.72 45.75 -3.44
N ASP A 1065 -50.88 44.73 -3.69
CA ASP A 1065 -50.66 44.13 -5.01
C ASP A 1065 -51.11 42.66 -4.98
N GLY A 1066 -52.44 42.42 -4.90
CA GLY A 1066 -53.16 41.27 -5.45
C GLY A 1066 -52.58 39.83 -5.45
N GLY A 1067 -51.61 39.47 -4.61
CA GLY A 1067 -50.88 38.19 -4.77
C GLY A 1067 -50.06 37.71 -3.56
N LEU A 1068 -50.43 38.06 -2.33
CA LEU A 1068 -49.76 37.56 -1.13
C LEU A 1068 -50.21 36.14 -0.78
N ASP A 1069 -49.53 35.15 -1.35
CA ASP A 1069 -49.66 33.73 -0.94
C ASP A 1069 -49.00 33.53 0.43
N THR A 1070 -49.80 33.66 1.49
CA THR A 1070 -49.37 33.30 2.85
C THR A 1070 -49.51 31.79 3.00
N VAL A 1071 -48.38 31.08 3.06
CA VAL A 1071 -48.34 29.62 3.16
C VAL A 1071 -47.73 29.22 4.49
N LEU A 1072 -48.49 28.51 5.34
CA LEU A 1072 -48.03 27.99 6.63
C LEU A 1072 -47.45 29.07 7.58
N GLY A 1073 -47.95 30.31 7.53
CA GLY A 1073 -47.47 31.42 8.36
C GLY A 1073 -46.23 32.16 7.81
N TYR A 1074 -45.82 31.87 6.58
CA TYR A 1074 -44.72 32.55 5.88
C TYR A 1074 -45.24 33.28 4.64
N ARG A 1075 -44.62 34.42 4.31
CA ARG A 1075 -44.81 35.10 3.03
C ARG A 1075 -43.98 34.38 1.97
N ARG A 1076 -44.64 33.86 0.92
CA ARG A 1076 -43.97 33.27 -0.24
C ARG A 1076 -43.59 34.37 -1.23
N VAL A 1077 -42.32 34.42 -1.62
CA VAL A 1077 -41.75 35.45 -2.51
C VAL A 1077 -41.14 34.79 -3.74
N ASP A 1078 -41.47 35.31 -4.92
CA ASP A 1078 -40.88 34.87 -6.18
C ASP A 1078 -39.37 35.17 -6.21
N ASN A 1079 -38.58 34.18 -6.58
CA ASN A 1079 -37.13 34.27 -6.58
C ASN A 1079 -36.53 34.53 -7.97
N ILE A 1080 -37.33 34.42 -9.03
CA ILE A 1080 -36.96 34.86 -10.38
C ILE A 1080 -37.11 36.37 -10.43
N THR A 1081 -36.03 37.05 -10.84
CA THR A 1081 -35.99 38.51 -10.80
C THR A 1081 -36.87 39.12 -11.88
N ASP A 1082 -37.48 40.28 -11.59
CA ASP A 1082 -38.27 41.01 -12.59
C ASP A 1082 -37.38 41.52 -13.73
N TRP A 1083 -36.12 41.83 -13.42
CA TRP A 1083 -35.11 42.16 -14.42
C TRP A 1083 -34.92 41.02 -15.42
N CYS A 1084 -34.76 39.78 -14.95
CA CYS A 1084 -34.63 38.60 -15.81
C CYS A 1084 -35.86 38.45 -16.71
N LEU A 1085 -37.06 38.54 -16.14
CA LEU A 1085 -38.32 38.50 -16.90
C LEU A 1085 -38.36 39.55 -18.01
N GLN A 1086 -37.92 40.78 -17.73
CA GLN A 1086 -37.85 41.85 -18.71
C GLN A 1086 -36.84 41.54 -19.82
N GLN A 1087 -35.67 40.96 -19.50
CA GLN A 1087 -34.67 40.60 -20.51
C GLN A 1087 -35.22 39.53 -21.47
N PHE A 1088 -35.88 38.48 -20.95
CA PHE A 1088 -36.50 37.45 -21.79
C PHE A 1088 -37.60 38.01 -22.69
N ARG A 1089 -38.48 38.86 -22.17
CA ARG A 1089 -39.53 39.52 -22.98
C ARG A 1089 -38.98 40.46 -24.04
N THR A 1090 -37.82 41.07 -23.78
CA THR A 1090 -37.14 41.92 -24.76
C THR A 1090 -36.53 41.07 -25.88
N GLN A 1091 -35.92 39.94 -25.53
CA GLN A 1091 -35.29 39.03 -26.49
C GLN A 1091 -36.30 38.26 -27.35
N TYR A 1092 -37.45 37.88 -26.77
CA TYR A 1092 -38.51 37.12 -27.43
C TYR A 1092 -39.82 37.92 -27.44
N PRO A 1093 -39.92 39.01 -28.23
CA PRO A 1093 -41.04 39.95 -28.17
C PRO A 1093 -42.39 39.36 -28.62
N ASN A 1094 -42.35 38.25 -29.37
CA ASN A 1094 -43.54 37.57 -29.90
C ASN A 1094 -44.08 36.49 -28.96
N GLU A 1095 -43.45 36.28 -27.80
CA GLU A 1095 -43.84 35.25 -26.83
C GLU A 1095 -44.37 35.87 -25.54
N HIS A 1096 -45.47 35.31 -25.02
CA HIS A 1096 -45.98 35.71 -23.70
C HIS A 1096 -45.24 34.93 -22.60
N ILE A 1097 -44.06 35.42 -22.22
CA ILE A 1097 -43.19 34.77 -21.23
C ILE A 1097 -43.58 35.13 -19.80
N THR A 1098 -43.74 34.09 -18.97
CA THR A 1098 -43.91 34.16 -17.51
C THR A 1098 -42.65 33.71 -16.76
N LYS A 1099 -42.61 33.92 -15.44
CA LYS A 1099 -41.50 33.43 -14.61
C LYS A 1099 -41.43 31.90 -14.54
N ASP A 1100 -42.57 31.21 -14.61
CA ASP A 1100 -42.58 29.74 -14.65
C ASP A 1100 -42.00 29.22 -15.97
N ASP A 1101 -42.26 29.90 -17.09
CA ASP A 1101 -41.64 29.56 -18.37
C ASP A 1101 -40.11 29.70 -18.30
N ILE A 1102 -39.61 30.76 -17.66
CA ILE A 1102 -38.17 30.96 -17.43
C ILE A 1102 -37.58 29.88 -16.52
N TRP A 1103 -38.30 29.48 -15.47
CA TRP A 1103 -37.88 28.40 -14.57
C TRP A 1103 -37.64 27.09 -15.34
N HIS A 1104 -38.59 26.73 -16.21
CA HIS A 1104 -38.50 25.55 -17.04
C HIS A 1104 -37.45 25.69 -18.13
N TYR A 1105 -37.39 26.84 -18.82
CA TYR A 1105 -36.35 27.14 -19.80
C TYR A 1105 -34.94 26.93 -19.24
N VAL A 1106 -34.67 27.46 -18.03
CA VAL A 1106 -33.37 27.27 -17.35
C VAL A 1106 -33.10 25.79 -17.14
N TYR A 1107 -34.08 25.01 -16.69
CA TYR A 1107 -33.88 23.58 -16.47
C TYR A 1107 -33.62 22.82 -17.78
N GLY A 1108 -34.31 23.16 -18.86
CA GLY A 1108 -34.06 22.59 -20.20
C GLY A 1108 -32.65 22.92 -20.72
N LEU A 1109 -32.26 24.20 -20.64
CA LEU A 1109 -30.93 24.68 -21.05
C LEU A 1109 -29.80 23.97 -20.31
N LEU A 1110 -29.94 23.75 -18.99
CA LEU A 1110 -28.92 23.07 -18.19
C LEU A 1110 -28.71 21.59 -18.60
N HIS A 1111 -29.60 21.02 -19.42
CA HIS A 1111 -29.46 19.68 -19.99
C HIS A 1111 -28.95 19.70 -21.45
N ALA A 1112 -28.87 20.86 -22.10
CA ALA A 1112 -28.45 20.98 -23.49
C ALA A 1112 -27.01 20.46 -23.69
N PRO A 1113 -26.79 19.47 -24.58
CA PRO A 1113 -25.47 18.86 -24.77
C PRO A 1113 -24.41 19.85 -25.28
N ASP A 1114 -24.77 20.71 -26.23
CA ASP A 1114 -23.88 21.70 -26.84
C ASP A 1114 -23.41 22.77 -25.83
N TYR A 1115 -24.31 23.24 -24.97
CA TYR A 1115 -23.98 24.16 -23.87
C TYR A 1115 -23.02 23.51 -22.87
N ARG A 1116 -23.28 22.26 -22.47
CA ARG A 1116 -22.46 21.55 -21.47
C ARG A 1116 -21.08 21.20 -22.00
N GLU A 1117 -20.97 20.85 -23.28
CA GLU A 1117 -19.70 20.49 -23.91
C GLU A 1117 -18.84 21.73 -24.15
N ARG A 1118 -19.39 22.77 -24.79
CA ARG A 1118 -18.64 23.99 -25.10
C ARG A 1118 -18.15 24.71 -23.85
N TYR A 1119 -18.99 24.81 -22.82
CA TYR A 1119 -18.66 25.52 -21.58
C TYR A 1119 -18.29 24.57 -20.44
N ARG A 1120 -17.78 23.37 -20.74
CA ARG A 1120 -17.34 22.39 -19.73
C ARG A 1120 -16.36 23.00 -18.72
N ALA A 1121 -15.37 23.74 -19.21
CA ALA A 1121 -14.38 24.43 -18.39
C ALA A 1121 -15.05 25.45 -17.46
N ASP A 1122 -15.85 26.37 -18.02
CA ASP A 1122 -16.59 27.38 -17.27
C ASP A 1122 -17.54 26.78 -16.22
N LEU A 1123 -18.32 25.77 -16.58
CA LEU A 1123 -19.26 25.09 -15.69
C LEU A 1123 -18.56 24.33 -14.55
N SER A 1124 -17.28 24.00 -14.71
CA SER A 1124 -16.46 23.43 -13.65
C SER A 1124 -15.86 24.51 -12.73
N LYS A 1125 -15.68 25.75 -13.19
CA LYS A 1125 -14.97 26.82 -12.47
C LYS A 1125 -15.87 27.94 -11.96
N ASP A 1126 -17.07 28.10 -12.50
CA ASP A 1126 -18.04 29.13 -12.15
C ASP A 1126 -19.48 28.58 -12.03
N LEU A 1127 -20.42 29.43 -11.58
CA LEU A 1127 -21.85 29.09 -11.63
C LEU A 1127 -22.37 29.16 -13.07
N PRO A 1128 -23.43 28.41 -13.41
CA PRO A 1128 -24.07 28.49 -14.71
C PRO A 1128 -24.47 29.92 -15.09
N ARG A 1129 -24.34 30.24 -16.38
CA ARG A 1129 -24.84 31.47 -16.98
C ARG A 1129 -25.79 31.10 -18.12
N ILE A 1130 -26.81 31.91 -18.31
CA ILE A 1130 -28.00 31.60 -19.10
C ILE A 1130 -27.91 32.38 -20.42
N PRO A 1131 -27.52 31.76 -21.54
CA PRO A 1131 -27.71 32.33 -22.87
C PRO A 1131 -29.19 32.37 -23.25
N PHE A 1132 -29.49 33.16 -24.28
CA PHE A 1132 -30.78 33.15 -24.97
C PHE A 1132 -30.70 32.19 -26.16
N ALA A 1133 -31.34 31.03 -26.04
CA ALA A 1133 -31.39 30.03 -27.08
C ALA A 1133 -32.25 30.50 -28.26
N PRO A 1134 -31.96 30.06 -29.51
CA PRO A 1134 -32.76 30.44 -30.67
C PRO A 1134 -34.25 30.06 -30.56
N ASP A 1135 -34.55 28.91 -29.94
CA ASP A 1135 -35.91 28.38 -29.79
C ASP A 1135 -36.31 28.30 -28.31
N PHE A 1136 -36.86 29.39 -27.75
CA PHE A 1136 -37.27 29.45 -26.35
C PHE A 1136 -38.33 28.39 -26.00
N GLY A 1137 -39.32 28.20 -26.89
CA GLY A 1137 -40.43 27.27 -26.69
C GLY A 1137 -39.96 25.83 -26.49
N ALA A 1138 -39.04 25.35 -27.33
CA ALA A 1138 -38.48 24.01 -27.22
C ALA A 1138 -37.78 23.77 -25.87
N PHE A 1139 -36.96 24.73 -25.41
CA PHE A 1139 -36.26 24.62 -24.12
C PHE A 1139 -37.20 24.72 -22.92
N ARG A 1140 -38.22 25.59 -22.97
CA ARG A 1140 -39.28 25.68 -21.96
C ARG A 1140 -40.02 24.35 -21.85
N ASP A 1141 -40.50 23.80 -22.96
CA ASP A 1141 -41.35 22.61 -22.98
C ASP A 1141 -40.57 21.36 -22.55
N ALA A 1142 -39.33 21.20 -23.04
CA ALA A 1142 -38.44 20.15 -22.59
C ALA A 1142 -38.11 20.27 -21.10
N GLY A 1143 -37.83 21.48 -20.61
CA GLY A 1143 -37.57 21.72 -19.21
C GLY A 1143 -38.77 21.46 -18.30
N ALA A 1144 -39.99 21.73 -18.76
CA ALA A 1144 -41.23 21.40 -18.05
C ALA A 1144 -41.44 19.88 -17.99
N ALA A 1145 -41.23 19.16 -19.10
CA ALA A 1145 -41.31 17.71 -19.16
C ALA A 1145 -40.27 17.03 -18.24
N LEU A 1146 -39.01 17.50 -18.29
CA LEU A 1146 -37.94 17.02 -17.42
C LEU A 1146 -38.24 17.29 -15.94
N ALA A 1147 -38.75 18.47 -15.61
CA ALA A 1147 -39.10 18.82 -14.24
C ALA A 1147 -40.22 17.92 -13.69
N ALA A 1148 -41.28 17.69 -14.48
CA ALA A 1148 -42.36 16.79 -14.11
C ALA A 1148 -41.87 15.35 -13.89
N LEU A 1149 -41.03 14.84 -14.80
CA LEU A 1149 -40.45 13.50 -14.71
C LEU A 1149 -39.54 13.33 -13.48
N HIS A 1150 -38.60 14.25 -13.26
CA HIS A 1150 -37.62 14.16 -12.18
C HIS A 1150 -38.24 14.39 -10.79
N LEU A 1151 -39.24 15.27 -10.66
CA LEU A 1151 -39.99 15.44 -9.40
C LEU A 1151 -40.91 14.25 -9.13
N GLY A 1152 -41.51 13.68 -10.18
CA GLY A 1152 -42.40 12.53 -10.14
C GLY A 1152 -41.72 11.17 -10.29
N TYR A 1153 -40.40 11.07 -10.06
CA TYR A 1153 -39.64 9.86 -10.38
C TYR A 1153 -40.14 8.60 -9.65
N GLU A 1154 -40.74 8.73 -8.46
CA GLU A 1154 -41.33 7.61 -7.71
C GLU A 1154 -42.76 7.28 -8.13
N THR A 1155 -43.41 8.10 -8.95
CA THR A 1155 -44.82 7.93 -9.38
C THR A 1155 -44.99 7.86 -10.89
N CYS A 1156 -43.90 7.98 -11.65
CA CYS A 1156 -43.91 7.86 -13.11
C CYS A 1156 -44.20 6.42 -13.57
N ALA A 1157 -44.38 6.26 -14.89
CA ALA A 1157 -44.59 4.95 -15.50
C ALA A 1157 -43.40 4.01 -15.23
N GLU A 1158 -43.68 2.72 -15.08
CA GLU A 1158 -42.64 1.70 -14.99
C GLU A 1158 -42.12 1.36 -16.37
N TYR A 1159 -40.80 1.19 -16.51
CA TYR A 1159 -40.23 0.65 -17.73
C TYR A 1159 -40.59 -0.83 -17.89
N ASP A 1160 -40.96 -1.25 -19.09
CA ASP A 1160 -41.28 -2.65 -19.35
C ASP A 1160 -40.00 -3.48 -19.50
N LEU A 1161 -39.80 -4.47 -18.63
CA LEU A 1161 -38.63 -5.34 -18.66
C LEU A 1161 -38.89 -6.67 -17.96
N GLN A 1162 -38.08 -7.67 -18.30
CA GLN A 1162 -38.20 -9.00 -17.75
C GLN A 1162 -37.68 -9.03 -16.30
N VAL A 1163 -38.54 -9.46 -15.37
CA VAL A 1163 -38.20 -9.64 -13.96
C VAL A 1163 -38.29 -11.12 -13.62
N ASP A 1164 -37.15 -11.74 -13.34
CA ASP A 1164 -37.09 -13.12 -12.89
C ASP A 1164 -37.07 -13.18 -11.35
N ILE A 1165 -38.05 -13.86 -10.76
CA ILE A 1165 -38.18 -14.04 -9.31
C ILE A 1165 -38.11 -15.54 -8.99
N ASN A 1166 -37.04 -15.94 -8.32
CA ASN A 1166 -36.77 -17.31 -7.89
C ASN A 1166 -37.05 -17.45 -6.39
N GLY A 1167 -38.30 -17.68 -6.02
CA GLY A 1167 -38.74 -17.85 -4.62
C GLY A 1167 -40.19 -17.41 -4.42
N ALA A 1168 -40.67 -17.48 -3.17
CA ALA A 1168 -42.01 -17.05 -2.80
C ALA A 1168 -41.99 -16.20 -1.53
N GLY A 1169 -42.94 -15.27 -1.42
CA GLY A 1169 -43.09 -14.34 -0.29
C GLY A 1169 -42.23 -13.09 -0.39
N ASP A 1170 -42.47 -12.13 0.50
CA ASP A 1170 -41.84 -10.79 0.45
C ASP A 1170 -40.34 -10.78 0.72
N SER A 1171 -39.82 -11.83 1.36
CA SER A 1171 -38.41 -11.95 1.70
C SER A 1171 -37.50 -12.01 0.47
N VAL A 1172 -38.03 -12.36 -0.71
CA VAL A 1172 -37.27 -12.41 -1.97
C VAL A 1172 -36.78 -11.02 -2.42
N TYR A 1173 -37.44 -9.94 -1.98
CA TYR A 1173 -37.10 -8.57 -2.35
C TYR A 1173 -36.15 -7.89 -1.34
N LEU A 1174 -35.84 -8.54 -0.22
CA LEU A 1174 -35.03 -7.93 0.84
C LEU A 1174 -33.56 -7.83 0.42
N LEU A 1175 -33.03 -6.62 0.53
CA LEU A 1175 -31.64 -6.28 0.29
C LEU A 1175 -30.76 -6.74 1.45
N GLY A 1176 -29.58 -7.26 1.13
CA GLY A 1176 -28.57 -7.66 2.12
C GLY A 1176 -27.47 -6.63 2.33
N ASP A 1177 -26.39 -7.04 3.00
CA ASP A 1177 -25.18 -6.22 3.21
C ASP A 1177 -24.34 -6.04 1.92
N LYS A 1178 -24.59 -6.86 0.88
CA LYS A 1178 -23.92 -6.75 -0.42
C LYS A 1178 -24.74 -5.87 -1.36
N LYS A 1179 -24.03 -5.04 -2.13
CA LYS A 1179 -24.61 -4.29 -3.25
C LYS A 1179 -25.21 -5.23 -4.30
N MET A 1180 -26.22 -4.72 -5.03
CA MET A 1180 -26.70 -5.35 -6.26
C MET A 1180 -25.52 -5.54 -7.24
N GLN A 1181 -25.61 -6.55 -8.10
CA GLN A 1181 -24.51 -6.93 -8.99
C GLN A 1181 -24.96 -6.96 -10.44
N TRP A 1182 -24.22 -6.26 -11.30
CA TRP A 1182 -24.35 -6.41 -12.74
C TRP A 1182 -23.94 -7.82 -13.18
N GLY A 1183 -24.51 -8.31 -14.28
CA GLY A 1183 -24.14 -9.59 -14.87
C GLY A 1183 -22.71 -9.62 -15.40
N GLY A 1184 -22.26 -10.80 -15.84
CA GLY A 1184 -20.93 -10.99 -16.44
C GLY A 1184 -19.78 -11.10 -15.42
N THR A 1185 -18.58 -10.74 -15.84
CA THR A 1185 -17.36 -10.80 -15.01
C THR A 1185 -16.86 -9.40 -14.67
N LYS A 1186 -16.00 -9.27 -13.65
CA LYS A 1186 -15.40 -7.96 -13.31
C LYS A 1186 -14.65 -7.28 -14.45
N LYS A 1187 -14.16 -8.04 -15.44
CA LYS A 1187 -13.44 -7.51 -16.62
C LYS A 1187 -14.38 -7.21 -17.80
N ALA A 1188 -15.57 -7.80 -17.82
CA ALA A 1188 -16.57 -7.65 -18.86
C ALA A 1188 -17.95 -7.71 -18.20
N LEU A 1189 -18.42 -6.56 -17.71
CA LEU A 1189 -19.71 -6.42 -17.06
C LEU A 1189 -20.81 -6.41 -18.12
N ASP A 1190 -21.81 -7.25 -17.94
CA ASP A 1190 -23.03 -7.24 -18.73
C ASP A 1190 -24.05 -6.33 -18.05
N ARG A 1191 -24.21 -5.12 -18.61
CA ARG A 1191 -25.12 -4.08 -18.11
C ARG A 1191 -26.58 -4.31 -18.51
N SER A 1192 -26.89 -5.36 -19.26
CA SER A 1192 -28.27 -5.75 -19.61
C SER A 1192 -28.96 -6.56 -18.51
N ILE A 1193 -28.20 -7.04 -17.52
CA ILE A 1193 -28.66 -7.89 -16.42
C ILE A 1193 -28.25 -7.28 -15.07
N LEU A 1194 -29.20 -7.14 -14.14
CA LEU A 1194 -28.95 -6.70 -12.77
C LEU A 1194 -29.51 -7.71 -11.76
N HIS A 1195 -28.63 -8.30 -10.95
CA HIS A 1195 -28.98 -9.13 -9.81
C HIS A 1195 -29.27 -8.22 -8.61
N VAL A 1196 -30.56 -8.03 -8.30
CA VAL A 1196 -31.03 -7.14 -7.23
C VAL A 1196 -30.88 -7.82 -5.87
N THR A 1197 -31.35 -9.06 -5.78
CA THR A 1197 -31.17 -9.95 -4.62
C THR A 1197 -30.73 -11.34 -5.13
N PRO A 1198 -30.36 -12.30 -4.26
CA PRO A 1198 -30.10 -13.67 -4.69
C PRO A 1198 -31.28 -14.33 -5.43
N THR A 1199 -32.48 -13.79 -5.27
CA THR A 1199 -33.74 -14.34 -5.78
C THR A 1199 -34.42 -13.44 -6.81
N VAL A 1200 -33.98 -12.20 -7.03
CA VAL A 1200 -34.60 -11.26 -7.98
C VAL A 1200 -33.55 -10.75 -8.98
N THR A 1201 -33.82 -10.96 -10.27
CA THR A 1201 -32.95 -10.50 -11.37
C THR A 1201 -33.76 -9.71 -12.40
N LEU A 1202 -33.25 -8.55 -12.79
CA LEU A 1202 -33.78 -7.74 -13.90
C LEU A 1202 -33.00 -8.06 -15.16
N ARG A 1203 -33.70 -8.28 -16.29
CA ARG A 1203 -33.10 -8.57 -17.60
C ARG A 1203 -33.67 -7.68 -18.69
N GLY A 1204 -32.87 -7.48 -19.74
CA GLY A 1204 -33.26 -6.66 -20.89
C GLY A 1204 -33.14 -5.16 -20.61
N ILE A 1205 -32.21 -4.75 -19.74
CA ILE A 1205 -31.93 -3.34 -19.49
C ILE A 1205 -31.32 -2.74 -20.77
N PRO A 1206 -31.95 -1.72 -21.39
CA PRO A 1206 -31.48 -1.15 -22.66
C PRO A 1206 -30.27 -0.23 -22.45
N ASP A 1207 -29.43 -0.10 -23.48
CA ASP A 1207 -28.25 0.79 -23.45
C ASP A 1207 -28.64 2.25 -23.15
N ALA A 1208 -29.80 2.70 -23.64
CA ALA A 1208 -30.32 4.05 -23.39
C ALA A 1208 -30.53 4.35 -21.89
N ALA A 1209 -30.75 3.33 -21.04
CA ALA A 1209 -30.87 3.54 -19.59
C ALA A 1209 -29.53 3.95 -18.94
N HIS A 1210 -28.42 3.83 -19.67
CA HIS A 1210 -27.09 4.22 -19.19
C HIS A 1210 -26.61 5.58 -19.71
N ALA A 1211 -27.40 6.27 -20.55
CA ALA A 1211 -27.02 7.53 -21.16
C ALA A 1211 -27.21 8.74 -20.22
N TYR A 1212 -28.32 8.79 -19.47
CA TYR A 1212 -28.56 9.89 -18.54
C TYR A 1212 -27.71 9.73 -17.27
N VAL A 1213 -26.75 10.64 -17.09
CA VAL A 1213 -25.82 10.67 -15.95
C VAL A 1213 -26.05 11.93 -15.12
N VAL A 1214 -26.21 11.74 -13.80
CA VAL A 1214 -26.26 12.80 -12.80
C VAL A 1214 -25.20 12.55 -11.74
N ASN A 1215 -24.30 13.52 -11.53
CA ASN A 1215 -23.22 13.43 -10.55
C ASN A 1215 -22.33 12.18 -10.77
N GLY A 1216 -22.03 11.87 -12.04
CA GLY A 1216 -21.16 10.77 -12.47
C GLY A 1216 -21.79 9.38 -12.49
N ARG A 1217 -23.08 9.22 -12.17
CA ARG A 1217 -23.79 7.92 -12.28
C ARG A 1217 -25.17 8.05 -12.89
N THR A 1218 -25.66 6.95 -13.44
CA THR A 1218 -27.06 6.84 -13.86
C THR A 1218 -28.00 6.75 -12.65
N PRO A 1219 -29.29 7.08 -12.78
CA PRO A 1219 -30.27 6.86 -11.71
C PRO A 1219 -30.24 5.43 -11.15
N LEU A 1220 -30.11 4.42 -12.01
CA LEU A 1220 -30.03 3.02 -11.61
C LEU A 1220 -28.73 2.69 -10.86
N GLU A 1221 -27.59 3.22 -11.30
CA GLU A 1221 -26.31 3.05 -10.60
C GLU A 1221 -26.30 3.71 -9.22
N TRP A 1222 -27.02 4.83 -9.03
CA TRP A 1222 -27.24 5.43 -7.71
C TRP A 1222 -28.01 4.51 -6.77
N ALA A 1223 -29.06 3.87 -7.27
CA ALA A 1223 -29.80 2.86 -6.51
C ALA A 1223 -28.91 1.66 -6.15
N VAL A 1224 -28.13 1.12 -7.11
CA VAL A 1224 -27.16 0.03 -6.86
C VAL A 1224 -26.14 0.40 -5.79
N ASP A 1225 -25.63 1.62 -5.81
CA ASP A 1225 -24.67 2.07 -4.79
C ASP A 1225 -25.33 2.25 -3.42
N ARG A 1226 -26.56 2.76 -3.33
CA ARG A 1226 -27.13 3.23 -2.06
C ARG A 1226 -28.12 2.27 -1.41
N LEU A 1227 -28.85 1.47 -2.19
CA LEU A 1227 -29.82 0.50 -1.70
C LEU A 1227 -29.15 -0.84 -1.36
N HIS A 1228 -28.47 -0.86 -0.21
CA HIS A 1228 -28.05 -2.07 0.50
C HIS A 1228 -27.87 -1.75 1.99
N ILE A 1229 -27.85 -2.77 2.84
CA ILE A 1229 -27.63 -2.58 4.28
C ILE A 1229 -26.20 -2.09 4.51
N ARG A 1230 -26.05 -0.94 5.18
CA ARG A 1230 -24.75 -0.35 5.52
C ARG A 1230 -24.54 -0.33 7.02
N ARG A 1231 -23.33 -0.67 7.45
CA ARG A 1231 -22.91 -0.65 8.87
C ARG A 1231 -21.69 0.24 9.04
N GLY A 1232 -21.78 1.25 9.91
CA GLY A 1232 -20.65 2.11 10.25
C GLY A 1232 -19.62 1.34 11.07
N LYS A 1233 -18.36 1.24 10.60
CA LYS A 1233 -17.30 0.50 11.31
C LYS A 1233 -17.02 1.05 12.70
N GLU A 1234 -16.93 2.37 12.84
CA GLU A 1234 -16.60 3.05 14.11
C GLU A 1234 -17.84 3.30 14.97
N SER A 1235 -18.98 3.65 14.36
CA SER A 1235 -20.21 3.95 15.10
C SER A 1235 -21.07 2.74 15.42
N GLY A 1236 -20.90 1.62 14.71
CA GLY A 1236 -21.77 0.44 14.79
C GLY A 1236 -23.18 0.65 14.23
N ILE A 1237 -23.49 1.85 13.71
CA ILE A 1237 -24.84 2.20 13.26
C ILE A 1237 -25.19 1.47 11.98
N VAL A 1238 -26.37 0.85 11.96
CA VAL A 1238 -26.95 0.19 10.80
C VAL A 1238 -27.94 1.14 10.11
N ASN A 1239 -27.83 1.23 8.79
CA ASN A 1239 -28.84 1.84 7.94
C ASN A 1239 -29.40 0.79 6.98
N ASP A 1240 -30.67 0.46 7.14
CA ASP A 1240 -31.36 -0.58 6.37
C ASP A 1240 -32.38 0.04 5.40
N PRO A 1241 -32.13 0.05 4.07
CA PRO A 1241 -33.05 0.61 3.09
C PRO A 1241 -34.33 -0.21 2.90
N ASN A 1242 -34.40 -1.46 3.36
CA ASN A 1242 -35.62 -2.27 3.26
C ASN A 1242 -36.80 -1.63 4.01
N THR A 1243 -36.49 -0.89 5.09
CA THR A 1243 -37.48 -0.16 5.88
C THR A 1243 -38.25 0.90 5.07
N TRP A 1244 -37.67 1.42 4.00
CA TRP A 1244 -38.34 2.36 3.10
C TRP A 1244 -39.46 1.70 2.28
N PHE A 1245 -39.36 0.39 2.06
CA PHE A 1245 -40.30 -0.42 1.31
C PHE A 1245 -41.07 -1.40 2.21
N ALA A 1246 -41.10 -1.18 3.54
CA ALA A 1246 -41.65 -2.14 4.50
C ALA A 1246 -43.12 -2.50 4.22
N ASP A 1247 -43.92 -1.52 3.82
CA ASP A 1247 -45.35 -1.71 3.51
C ASP A 1247 -45.59 -2.47 2.19
N ASN A 1248 -44.60 -2.47 1.28
CA ASN A 1248 -44.64 -3.18 0.01
C ASN A 1248 -43.22 -3.51 -0.49
N PRO A 1249 -42.64 -4.65 -0.07
CA PRO A 1249 -41.28 -5.01 -0.44
C PRO A 1249 -41.06 -5.19 -1.95
N ALA A 1250 -42.09 -5.63 -2.69
CA ALA A 1250 -42.05 -5.68 -4.16
C ALA A 1250 -41.94 -4.27 -4.80
N GLY A 1251 -42.29 -3.22 -4.06
CA GLY A 1251 -42.10 -1.82 -4.44
C GLY A 1251 -40.65 -1.45 -4.75
N LEU A 1252 -39.67 -2.20 -4.24
CA LEU A 1252 -38.26 -2.04 -4.64
C LEU A 1252 -38.08 -2.25 -6.15
N VAL A 1253 -38.67 -3.31 -6.70
CA VAL A 1253 -38.56 -3.61 -8.14
C VAL A 1253 -39.25 -2.53 -8.96
N SER A 1254 -40.47 -2.14 -8.55
CA SER A 1254 -41.22 -1.02 -9.17
C SER A 1254 -40.37 0.27 -9.19
N HIS A 1255 -39.70 0.59 -8.08
CA HIS A 1255 -38.80 1.74 -8.00
C HIS A 1255 -37.65 1.66 -9.01
N LEU A 1256 -36.96 0.51 -9.12
CA LEU A 1256 -35.88 0.33 -10.10
C LEU A 1256 -36.38 0.47 -11.54
N ARG A 1257 -37.57 -0.07 -11.86
CA ARG A 1257 -38.22 0.08 -13.19
C ARG A 1257 -38.56 1.55 -13.50
N ARG A 1258 -38.99 2.32 -12.50
CA ARG A 1258 -39.23 3.76 -12.64
C ARG A 1258 -37.95 4.55 -12.88
N LEU A 1259 -36.86 4.23 -12.17
CA LEU A 1259 -35.55 4.86 -12.42
C LEU A 1259 -35.03 4.59 -13.83
N MET A 1260 -35.30 3.40 -14.38
CA MET A 1260 -35.00 3.10 -15.78
C MET A 1260 -35.83 3.95 -16.74
N HIS A 1261 -37.14 4.06 -16.49
CA HIS A 1261 -38.02 4.91 -17.30
C HIS A 1261 -37.54 6.37 -17.29
N VAL A 1262 -37.21 6.90 -16.11
CA VAL A 1262 -36.63 8.24 -15.96
C VAL A 1262 -35.36 8.39 -16.78
N SER A 1263 -34.46 7.41 -16.75
CA SER A 1263 -33.20 7.48 -17.50
C SER A 1263 -33.43 7.55 -19.01
N VAL A 1264 -34.25 6.64 -19.55
CA VAL A 1264 -34.54 6.55 -20.98
C VAL A 1264 -35.31 7.77 -21.47
N GLU A 1265 -36.32 8.19 -20.72
CA GLU A 1265 -37.18 9.31 -21.11
C GLU A 1265 -36.45 10.65 -21.02
N THR A 1266 -35.58 10.84 -20.01
CA THR A 1266 -34.71 12.01 -19.93
C THR A 1266 -33.77 12.09 -21.14
N SER A 1267 -33.12 10.99 -21.53
CA SER A 1267 -32.29 10.97 -22.74
C SER A 1267 -33.11 11.30 -23.99
N ARG A 1268 -34.31 10.71 -24.15
CA ARG A 1268 -35.20 11.01 -25.28
C ARG A 1268 -35.57 12.49 -25.37
N ILE A 1269 -35.85 13.14 -24.25
CA ILE A 1269 -36.18 14.58 -24.21
C ILE A 1269 -34.95 15.42 -24.55
N VAL A 1270 -33.78 15.07 -24.00
CA VAL A 1270 -32.52 15.81 -24.23
C VAL A 1270 -32.03 15.69 -25.67
N ASP A 1271 -32.09 14.49 -26.26
CA ASP A 1271 -31.67 14.24 -27.65
C ASP A 1271 -32.56 14.96 -28.67
N ALA A 1272 -33.78 15.34 -28.28
CA ALA A 1272 -34.72 16.10 -29.10
C ALA A 1272 -34.54 17.63 -28.99
N LEU A 1273 -33.67 18.12 -28.11
CA LEU A 1273 -33.42 19.55 -27.98
C LEU A 1273 -32.71 20.12 -29.21
N PRO A 1274 -33.12 21.30 -29.72
CA PRO A 1274 -32.33 22.03 -30.71
C PRO A 1274 -31.03 22.57 -30.07
N PRO A 1275 -30.04 23.04 -30.85
CA PRO A 1275 -28.86 23.70 -30.30
C PRO A 1275 -29.24 24.91 -29.42
N ALA A 1276 -28.67 24.96 -28.21
CA ALA A 1276 -28.88 26.06 -27.27
C ALA A 1276 -28.08 27.31 -27.65
N LEU A 1277 -27.00 27.14 -28.40
CA LEU A 1277 -26.09 28.21 -28.78
C LEU A 1277 -26.29 28.57 -30.25
N ALA A 1278 -26.33 29.87 -30.54
CA ALA A 1278 -26.26 30.36 -31.91
C ALA A 1278 -24.90 29.97 -32.52
N ALA A 1279 -24.93 29.60 -33.81
CA ALA A 1279 -23.76 29.18 -34.58
C ALA A 1279 -22.71 30.29 -34.73
#